data_AF-A0A1G0KTS7-F1
#
_entry.id   AF-A0A1G0KTS7-F1
#
_cell.length_a   1.000
_cell.length_b   1.000
_cell.length_c   1.000
_cell.angle_alpha   90.00
_cell.angle_beta   90.00
_cell.angle_gamma   90.00
#
_symmetry.space_group_name_H-M   'P 1'
#
loop_
_entity.id
_entity.type
_entity.pdbx_description
1 polymer ?
#
loop_
_entity_poly.entity_id
_entity_poly.type
_entity_poly.pdbx_seq_one_letter_code
_entity_poly.pdbx_strand_id
1 'polypeptide(L)'
;MLTQENLLELLTALRFVQSGSVYRKIFGDAVLEVSLARKEICYPETAGLVVNERQTCNFEAGENFVVLECVHRLLEKGYRPEHIELEPKWQLGRGASGGRADILIKDNNGRPLLIIECKTAGAEFTRAWNKTQQDGGQLFSYAQQISETQFLCLYTSDLEAGALTYTSHIVAHRDNEKYLADNPLFSGFGVATNVKERFAAWRDTYKLDYTTKGLFEDNIQPYHIGKDKYSLDDLHAISALDQQKKYNEFAAILRQHNVSGRENAFDKLINLFLCKLVDEIENPQDLKFYWKGVAYDTHFELMDRLQQLYQAGMGKFLGEDITYVNRDDINNALRFIRQNPDATQRAVWNLFIQQKFFTNNDFSLIDVHNEKLFYQNAEVLLKILQMWQDIRLTNPHGHNQFLGDLFEGFLDQGVKQSEGQYFTPMPICRFILMSLPLAAIIQRSGAPPKTIDYACGAGHFLTELALQIQPLVEAHKPCADLADYHREMFGIEKEYRLSKVAKVSAFMYGQQEIGICHGDALINRHEAFPGIQDGTFDLLVSNPPYSVRGFLETLPEDERNAYSLSATISDLETSNSIETFFIERARQLLKAGGVAAIILPSSILSNGGGAYIRAREILIQYFDIVAIAEFGSGTFGKTGTNTVTLFLRRKKTAPDTAAHYRERVDEWFSGCDASKRKQVIYKDEHLIAQYASHVGVPLDDYRSLLKGDSDGAWAGHVHFKAYISKFNGGTEISGLHKTKWFKALSASEKDAETNKRYLAFVKAVESDKIYHFAMACDQTSPVLIIRSPAETKTIKRFLGYEWSSSKGDEGIKLIKDAKGYHLTPLYDETNRDNTAKINHYVSANFDGSLPKIPAGLQDVARIAALVDMLDFSRAVFEKQIALMPKNSILAPSARYPMESLANLSSLLRRGRPSKYGASSIQIIKSGQARGNFEFDFSERHFVADGFIPDERKLQPGDLLINSTGKGTAGRVTYFDMPGDFVVDGHVTILRVNSLLNPKYGLYAMARIGFKALESLANGASGQIELTLATIGAIEIPLPPLGIQQQIVSECEAIDQASEQAVRSMSTAVTTITSEVAAIYGSPFLRIEIDKIAISVQYGLNQAMNEGGVGYRIFRMNEIVRGRMADNGGMKRVDISPKEFAKYKLNAGDLLFNRTNSIEHVGKTGLFDLNGDYCFASYLVRVVPDASKVLPKFLEKMMNSADFQSEAKGSASKSINQANINAVVMRAIKIPVPSLMEQNEFVAKVEILEKQIADAKAVIDGTAARRRAVLQKYL
;
A
#
# COMPACT_ATOMS: atom_id res chain seq x y z
N MET A 1 6.01 27.30 36.93
CA MET A 1 5.88 27.10 38.39
C MET A 1 5.45 28.42 39.00
N LEU A 2 4.52 28.42 39.96
CA LEU A 2 4.13 29.64 40.68
C LEU A 2 5.29 30.13 41.56
N THR A 3 5.66 31.39 41.38
CA THR A 3 6.76 32.07 42.09
C THR A 3 6.34 33.51 42.42
N GLN A 4 7.19 34.22 43.16
CA GLN A 4 6.95 35.64 43.43
C GLN A 4 6.95 36.48 42.13
N GLU A 5 7.63 36.01 41.06
CA GLU A 5 7.77 36.74 39.79
C GLU A 5 6.47 36.74 38.97
N ASN A 6 5.72 35.63 38.99
CA ASN A 6 4.44 35.49 38.25
C ASN A 6 3.20 35.61 39.15
N LEU A 7 3.35 35.97 40.43
CA LEU A 7 2.24 36.16 41.37
C LEU A 7 1.23 37.21 40.87
N LEU A 8 1.68 38.28 40.21
CA LEU A 8 0.77 39.29 39.67
C LEU A 8 -0.09 38.75 38.52
N GLU A 9 0.49 37.90 37.67
CA GLU A 9 -0.22 37.22 36.60
C GLU A 9 -1.27 36.26 37.18
N LEU A 10 -0.91 35.52 38.24
CA LEU A 10 -1.83 34.65 38.97
C LEU A 10 -3.02 35.44 39.54
N LEU A 11 -2.78 36.54 40.25
CA LEU A 11 -3.85 37.38 40.84
C LEU A 11 -4.78 37.95 39.77
N THR A 12 -4.22 38.28 38.59
CA THR A 12 -4.99 38.75 37.44
C THR A 12 -5.85 37.62 36.85
N ALA A 13 -5.29 36.42 36.68
CA ALA A 13 -6.01 35.25 36.20
C ALA A 13 -7.17 34.84 37.14
N LEU A 14 -6.95 34.95 38.45
CA LEU A 14 -7.96 34.71 39.49
C LEU A 14 -8.96 35.88 39.65
N ARG A 15 -8.82 36.96 38.87
CA ARG A 15 -9.69 38.15 38.88
C ARG A 15 -9.77 38.84 40.24
N PHE A 16 -8.63 39.03 40.91
CA PHE A 16 -8.55 39.91 42.08
C PHE A 16 -8.68 41.37 41.67
N VAL A 17 -9.31 42.19 42.52
CA VAL A 17 -9.44 43.64 42.31
C VAL A 17 -8.32 44.35 43.06
N GLN A 18 -7.57 45.20 42.36
CA GLN A 18 -6.49 45.98 42.95
C GLN A 18 -7.02 47.24 43.64
N SER A 19 -6.56 47.48 44.87
CA SER A 19 -6.74 48.74 45.60
C SER A 19 -5.40 49.16 46.21
N GLY A 20 -4.63 49.96 45.47
CA GLY A 20 -3.26 50.35 45.87
C GLY A 20 -2.29 49.17 45.77
N SER A 21 -1.60 48.85 46.88
CA SER A 21 -0.66 47.71 46.98
C SER A 21 -1.31 46.41 47.45
N VAL A 22 -2.64 46.38 47.57
CA VAL A 22 -3.42 45.24 48.07
C VAL A 22 -4.36 44.76 46.98
N TYR A 23 -4.40 43.45 46.76
CA TYR A 23 -5.29 42.75 45.84
C TYR A 23 -6.35 42.01 46.66
N ARG A 24 -7.62 42.16 46.30
CA ARG A 24 -8.73 41.58 47.07
C ARG A 24 -9.66 40.78 46.19
N LYS A 25 -10.15 39.67 46.72
CA LYS A 25 -11.20 38.84 46.13
C LYS A 25 -12.28 38.58 47.17
N ILE A 26 -13.54 38.78 46.80
CA ILE A 26 -14.69 38.68 47.70
C ILE A 26 -15.52 37.45 47.33
N PHE A 27 -15.84 36.63 48.34
CA PHE A 27 -16.67 35.42 48.25
C PHE A 27 -17.78 35.49 49.32
N GLY A 28 -18.92 36.12 48.99
CA GLY A 28 -19.93 36.43 50.00
C GLY A 28 -19.37 37.37 51.09
N ASP A 29 -19.42 36.94 52.35
CA ASP A 29 -18.88 37.67 53.50
C ASP A 29 -17.37 37.44 53.73
N ALA A 30 -16.72 36.57 52.94
CA ALA A 30 -15.30 36.24 53.05
C ALA A 30 -14.45 37.09 52.10
N VAL A 31 -13.36 37.67 52.62
CA VAL A 31 -12.43 38.49 51.83
C VAL A 31 -11.03 37.89 51.89
N LEU A 32 -10.52 37.48 50.73
CA LEU A 32 -9.14 36.99 50.55
C LEU A 32 -8.28 38.15 50.03
N GLU A 33 -7.24 38.53 50.77
CA GLU A 33 -6.39 39.67 50.44
C GLU A 33 -4.91 39.27 50.27
N VAL A 34 -4.23 39.90 49.32
CA VAL A 34 -2.79 39.73 49.09
C VAL A 34 -2.13 41.11 49.05
N SER A 35 -1.19 41.35 49.97
CA SER A 35 -0.44 42.61 50.08
C SER A 35 0.95 42.47 49.48
N LEU A 36 1.19 43.08 48.32
CA LEU A 36 2.52 43.05 47.69
C LEU A 36 3.56 43.87 48.46
N ALA A 37 3.13 44.94 49.15
CA ALA A 37 4.02 45.79 49.94
C ALA A 37 4.49 45.10 51.23
N ARG A 38 3.62 44.32 51.87
CA ARG A 38 3.94 43.57 53.10
C ARG A 38 4.42 42.15 52.84
N LYS A 39 4.32 41.66 51.58
CA LYS A 39 4.56 40.27 51.20
C LYS A 39 3.74 39.29 52.04
N GLU A 40 2.46 39.61 52.20
CA GLU A 40 1.54 38.92 53.11
C GLU A 40 0.28 38.45 52.38
N ILE A 41 -0.20 37.26 52.72
CA ILE A 41 -1.45 36.65 52.29
C ILE A 41 -2.39 36.63 53.49
N CYS A 42 -3.49 37.37 53.41
CA CYS A 42 -4.50 37.44 54.46
C CYS A 42 -5.71 36.59 54.06
N TYR A 43 -5.86 35.44 54.72
CA TYR A 43 -7.02 34.57 54.53
C TYR A 43 -8.25 35.10 55.31
N PRO A 44 -9.49 34.71 54.96
CA PRO A 44 -10.73 35.23 55.56
C PRO A 44 -11.01 34.80 57.02
N GLU A 45 -10.11 35.09 57.97
CA GLU A 45 -10.26 34.73 59.39
C GLU A 45 -11.54 35.32 60.02
N THR A 46 -11.95 36.52 59.60
CA THR A 46 -13.18 37.18 60.06
C THR A 46 -14.46 36.46 59.62
N ALA A 47 -14.38 35.62 58.58
CA ALA A 47 -15.48 34.80 58.08
C ALA A 47 -15.41 33.34 58.60
N GLY A 48 -14.54 33.07 59.59
CA GLY A 48 -14.45 31.79 60.28
C GLY A 48 -13.32 30.86 59.85
N LEU A 49 -12.52 31.20 58.81
CA LEU A 49 -11.38 30.38 58.40
C LEU A 49 -10.30 30.37 59.49
N VAL A 50 -9.85 29.19 59.89
CA VAL A 50 -8.88 29.03 60.98
C VAL A 50 -7.47 28.96 60.42
N VAL A 51 -6.57 29.84 60.88
CA VAL A 51 -5.15 29.84 60.53
C VAL A 51 -4.34 29.57 61.80
N ASN A 52 -3.79 28.36 61.94
CA ASN A 52 -3.11 27.95 63.18
C ASN A 52 -1.66 28.47 63.26
N GLU A 53 -0.96 28.49 62.13
CA GLU A 53 0.36 29.09 61.95
C GLU A 53 0.33 30.00 60.73
N ARG A 54 1.25 30.96 60.62
CA ARG A 54 1.31 31.93 59.52
C ARG A 54 2.41 31.61 58.51
N GLN A 55 2.80 30.34 58.36
CA GLN A 55 3.84 29.94 57.40
C GLN A 55 3.30 30.04 55.96
N THR A 56 2.02 29.70 55.77
CA THR A 56 1.30 29.81 54.48
C THR A 56 0.85 31.25 54.15
N CYS A 57 1.07 32.20 55.06
CA CYS A 57 0.64 33.61 54.93
C CYS A 57 1.72 34.54 54.36
N ASN A 58 2.88 34.04 53.95
CA ASN A 58 4.01 34.85 53.50
C ASN A 58 4.53 34.41 52.12
N PHE A 59 5.48 35.16 51.56
CA PHE A 59 6.02 34.90 50.21
C PHE A 59 7.35 34.12 50.22
N GLU A 60 7.73 33.48 51.35
CA GLU A 60 9.04 32.84 51.50
C GLU A 60 9.17 31.52 50.74
N ALA A 61 8.06 30.82 50.50
CA ALA A 61 8.03 29.55 49.77
C ALA A 61 7.06 29.60 48.58
N GLY A 62 7.46 29.00 47.45
CA GLY A 62 6.59 28.88 46.26
C GLY A 62 5.31 28.09 46.53
N GLU A 63 5.35 27.13 47.45
CA GLU A 63 4.19 26.33 47.89
C GLU A 63 3.07 27.21 48.47
N ASN A 64 3.40 28.34 49.12
CA ASN A 64 2.40 29.23 49.70
C ASN A 64 1.49 29.86 48.62
N PHE A 65 2.00 30.07 47.41
CA PHE A 65 1.19 30.55 46.29
C PHE A 65 0.26 29.47 45.74
N VAL A 66 0.66 28.20 45.83
CA VAL A 66 -0.19 27.04 45.51
C VAL A 66 -1.30 26.90 46.56
N VAL A 67 -0.97 27.09 47.85
CA VAL A 67 -1.97 27.11 48.95
C VAL A 67 -2.97 28.24 48.76
N LEU A 68 -2.50 29.46 48.44
CA LEU A 68 -3.37 30.60 48.12
C LEU A 68 -4.35 30.29 47.00
N GLU A 69 -3.85 29.72 45.90
CA GLU A 69 -4.67 29.37 44.74
C GLU A 69 -5.66 28.24 45.07
N CYS A 70 -5.23 27.23 45.83
CA CYS A 70 -6.10 26.15 46.29
C CYS A 70 -7.24 26.67 47.17
N VAL A 71 -6.95 27.55 48.13
CA VAL A 71 -7.95 28.19 49.00
C VAL A 71 -8.90 29.07 48.19
N HIS A 72 -8.39 29.86 47.23
CA HIS A 72 -9.24 30.61 46.31
C HIS A 72 -10.24 29.68 45.60
N ARG A 73 -9.76 28.56 45.05
CA ARG A 73 -10.58 27.60 44.31
C ARG A 73 -11.63 26.93 45.20
N LEU A 74 -11.28 26.60 46.45
CA LEU A 74 -12.24 26.07 47.44
C LEU A 74 -13.36 27.09 47.74
N LEU A 75 -13.01 28.35 47.98
CA LEU A 75 -13.99 29.41 48.24
C LEU A 75 -14.87 29.69 47.01
N GLU A 76 -14.29 29.74 45.81
CA GLU A 76 -15.02 29.92 44.55
C GLU A 76 -15.99 28.77 44.29
N LYS A 77 -15.60 27.54 44.64
CA LYS A 77 -16.45 26.36 44.51
C LYS A 77 -17.66 26.39 45.46
N GLY A 78 -17.56 27.12 46.56
CA GLY A 78 -18.63 27.26 47.56
C GLY A 78 -18.35 26.56 48.90
N TYR A 79 -17.09 26.19 49.19
CA TYR A 79 -16.72 25.77 50.54
C TYR A 79 -16.77 26.97 51.49
N ARG A 80 -17.46 26.80 52.61
CA ARG A 80 -17.56 27.81 53.67
C ARG A 80 -16.20 28.02 54.34
N PRO A 81 -15.79 29.28 54.59
CA PRO A 81 -14.52 29.57 55.25
C PRO A 81 -14.40 28.90 56.63
N GLU A 82 -15.50 28.85 57.41
CA GLU A 82 -15.57 28.18 58.72
C GLU A 82 -15.24 26.67 58.71
N HIS A 83 -15.27 26.03 57.54
CA HIS A 83 -14.91 24.63 57.36
C HIS A 83 -13.46 24.43 56.90
N ILE A 84 -12.71 25.51 56.62
CA ILE A 84 -11.32 25.45 56.14
C ILE A 84 -10.39 25.80 57.30
N GLU A 85 -9.40 24.94 57.53
CA GLU A 85 -8.38 25.09 58.55
C GLU A 85 -6.99 24.96 57.91
N LEU A 86 -6.18 26.01 58.01
CA LEU A 86 -4.81 26.04 57.53
C LEU A 86 -3.84 25.65 58.63
N GLU A 87 -2.84 24.87 58.24
CA GLU A 87 -1.75 24.41 59.10
C GLU A 87 -2.22 23.73 60.41
N PRO A 88 -3.22 22.82 60.39
CA PRO A 88 -3.72 22.14 61.59
C PRO A 88 -2.59 21.49 62.40
N LYS A 89 -2.61 21.71 63.71
CA LYS A 89 -1.67 21.11 64.66
C LYS A 89 -2.28 19.91 65.35
N TRP A 90 -1.56 18.80 65.32
CA TRP A 90 -1.90 17.60 66.08
C TRP A 90 -0.85 17.35 67.17
N GLN A 91 -1.31 17.18 68.40
CA GLN A 91 -0.41 16.85 69.51
C GLN A 91 -0.04 15.37 69.46
N LEU A 92 1.23 15.07 69.13
CA LEU A 92 1.81 13.75 69.34
C LEU A 92 2.32 13.62 70.78
N GLY A 93 2.09 12.46 71.39
CA GLY A 93 2.70 12.08 72.66
C GLY A 93 4.23 12.23 72.63
N ARG A 94 4.81 12.57 73.79
CA ARG A 94 6.21 13.00 73.99
C ARG A 94 7.22 12.32 73.04
N GLY A 95 7.78 13.08 72.09
CA GLY A 95 9.06 12.77 71.45
C GLY A 95 9.11 12.70 69.91
N ALA A 96 8.01 12.81 69.18
CA ALA A 96 8.02 12.82 67.70
C ALA A 96 7.67 14.20 67.13
N SER A 97 8.39 14.64 66.09
CA SER A 97 8.08 15.88 65.35
C SER A 97 6.71 15.75 64.68
N GLY A 98 5.73 16.54 65.14
CA GLY A 98 4.38 16.59 64.58
C GLY A 98 4.40 16.98 63.10
N GLY A 99 3.76 16.16 62.26
CA GLY A 99 3.47 16.52 60.88
C GLY A 99 2.45 17.67 60.83
N ARG A 100 2.53 18.53 59.81
CA ARG A 100 1.63 19.66 59.59
C ARG A 100 1.13 19.56 58.16
N ALA A 101 -0.19 19.43 57.96
CA ALA A 101 -0.76 19.50 56.61
C ALA A 101 -1.03 20.96 56.25
N ASP A 102 -1.10 21.28 54.95
CA ASP A 102 -1.35 22.65 54.52
C ASP A 102 -2.81 23.07 54.73
N ILE A 103 -3.77 22.21 54.35
CA ILE A 103 -5.20 22.50 54.40
C ILE A 103 -5.98 21.29 54.93
N LEU A 104 -6.86 21.51 55.90
CA LEU A 104 -7.89 20.59 56.36
C LEU A 104 -9.27 21.17 56.09
N ILE A 105 -10.15 20.36 55.52
CA ILE A 105 -11.55 20.71 55.25
C ILE A 105 -12.46 19.83 56.10
N LYS A 106 -13.45 20.46 56.75
CA LYS A 106 -14.49 19.81 57.54
C LYS A 106 -15.81 19.73 56.76
N ASP A 107 -16.65 18.76 57.08
CA ASP A 107 -18.01 18.66 56.55
C ASP A 107 -18.98 19.62 57.26
N ASN A 108 -20.25 19.63 56.84
CA ASN A 108 -21.28 20.47 57.44
C ASN A 108 -21.63 20.11 58.90
N ASN A 109 -21.10 19.00 59.42
CA ASN A 109 -21.23 18.58 60.82
C ASN A 109 -19.96 18.86 61.63
N GLY A 110 -18.97 19.54 61.04
CA GLY A 110 -17.69 19.85 61.66
C GLY A 110 -16.71 18.66 61.72
N ARG A 111 -17.00 17.55 61.04
CA ARG A 111 -16.12 16.37 61.01
C ARG A 111 -15.05 16.52 59.92
N PRO A 112 -13.82 16.04 60.14
CA PRO A 112 -12.78 16.06 59.11
C PRO A 112 -13.19 15.30 57.85
N LEU A 113 -13.07 15.95 56.69
CA LEU A 113 -13.51 15.42 55.41
C LEU A 113 -12.34 15.18 54.45
N LEU A 114 -11.52 16.22 54.20
CA LEU A 114 -10.44 16.20 53.22
C LEU A 114 -9.19 16.88 53.77
N ILE A 115 -8.03 16.23 53.60
CA ILE A 115 -6.71 16.82 53.83
C ILE A 115 -6.05 17.11 52.48
N ILE A 116 -5.55 18.32 52.27
CA ILE A 116 -4.80 18.72 51.07
C ILE A 116 -3.37 19.09 51.46
N GLU A 117 -2.40 18.43 50.82
CA GLU A 117 -0.99 18.82 50.83
C GLU A 117 -0.66 19.48 49.49
N CYS A 118 -0.14 20.69 49.53
CA CYS A 118 0.24 21.47 48.34
C CYS A 118 1.74 21.31 48.06
N LYS A 119 2.11 21.18 46.79
CA LYS A 119 3.50 21.13 46.33
C LYS A 119 3.69 21.99 45.09
N THR A 120 4.90 22.48 44.85
CA THR A 120 5.18 23.22 43.61
C THR A 120 5.16 22.30 42.38
N ALA A 121 4.70 22.84 41.24
CA ALA A 121 4.55 22.09 40.00
C ALA A 121 5.89 21.57 39.47
N GLY A 122 5.89 20.37 38.87
CA GLY A 122 7.07 19.76 38.25
C GLY A 122 7.75 18.70 39.12
N ALA A 123 9.04 18.87 39.39
CA ALA A 123 9.88 17.83 40.00
C ALA A 123 9.50 17.55 41.48
N GLU A 124 9.05 18.56 42.22
CA GLU A 124 8.69 18.43 43.63
C GLU A 124 7.39 17.64 43.81
N PHE A 125 6.34 18.01 43.07
CA PHE A 125 5.08 17.25 43.02
C PHE A 125 5.31 15.78 42.63
N THR A 126 6.06 15.55 41.55
CA THR A 126 6.38 14.18 41.08
C THR A 126 7.10 13.36 42.17
N ARG A 127 8.05 13.97 42.89
CA ARG A 127 8.79 13.30 43.96
C ARG A 127 7.91 12.99 45.17
N ALA A 128 7.05 13.92 45.57
CA ALA A 128 6.11 13.74 46.67
C ALA A 128 5.09 12.64 46.37
N TRP A 129 4.58 12.58 45.15
CA TRP A 129 3.67 11.52 44.71
C TRP A 129 4.36 10.16 44.68
N ASN A 130 5.56 10.06 44.09
CA ASN A 130 6.33 8.82 44.08
C ASN A 130 6.61 8.29 45.50
N LYS A 131 6.91 9.17 46.45
CA LYS A 131 7.09 8.80 47.86
C LYS A 131 5.78 8.28 48.46
N THR A 132 4.67 8.97 48.22
CA THR A 132 3.33 8.55 48.65
C THR A 132 2.98 7.15 48.15
N GLN A 133 3.30 6.82 46.90
CA GLN A 133 3.08 5.48 46.34
C GLN A 133 4.03 4.40 46.86
N GLN A 134 5.18 4.77 47.43
CA GLN A 134 6.16 3.82 47.98
C GLN A 134 5.88 3.47 49.44
N ASP A 135 5.54 4.45 50.27
CA ASP A 135 5.41 4.27 51.73
C ASP A 135 4.24 5.04 52.39
N GLY A 136 3.35 5.65 51.59
CA GLY A 136 2.23 6.47 52.07
C GLY A 136 2.60 7.95 52.28
N GLY A 137 3.89 8.29 52.33
CA GLY A 137 4.35 9.67 52.38
C GLY A 137 3.76 10.51 53.52
N GLN A 138 3.59 11.81 53.27
CA GLN A 138 3.03 12.74 54.25
C GLN A 138 1.51 12.55 54.43
N LEU A 139 0.77 12.29 53.35
CA LEU A 139 -0.68 12.17 53.38
C LEU A 139 -1.18 11.10 54.36
N PHE A 140 -0.62 9.89 54.33
CA PHE A 140 -1.01 8.83 55.25
C PHE A 140 -0.52 9.04 56.69
N SER A 141 0.54 9.85 56.86
CA SER A 141 0.98 10.26 58.19
C SER A 141 -0.01 11.22 58.87
N TYR A 142 -0.67 12.08 58.09
CA TYR A 142 -1.75 12.95 58.56
C TYR A 142 -3.06 12.16 58.76
N ALA A 143 -3.37 11.23 57.85
CA ALA A 143 -4.53 10.36 57.95
C ALA A 143 -4.51 9.48 59.22
N GLN A 144 -3.33 9.12 59.74
CA GLN A 144 -3.23 8.45 61.04
C GLN A 144 -3.69 9.36 62.19
N GLN A 145 -3.38 10.65 62.11
CA GLN A 145 -3.67 11.62 63.18
C GLN A 145 -5.14 12.02 63.18
N ILE A 146 -5.77 12.03 62.00
CA ILE A 146 -7.22 12.17 61.84
C ILE A 146 -7.77 10.98 61.07
N SER A 147 -7.98 9.87 61.78
CA SER A 147 -8.47 8.61 61.18
C SER A 147 -9.86 8.71 60.54
N GLU A 148 -10.66 9.70 60.94
CA GLU A 148 -12.01 9.96 60.41
C GLU A 148 -12.01 10.65 59.04
N THR A 149 -10.85 11.15 58.58
CA THR A 149 -10.74 11.84 57.28
C THR A 149 -11.10 10.87 56.17
N GLN A 150 -12.00 11.28 55.26
CA GLN A 150 -12.46 10.40 54.18
C GLN A 150 -11.63 10.53 52.90
N PHE A 151 -10.92 11.64 52.71
CA PHE A 151 -10.16 11.91 51.49
C PHE A 151 -8.79 12.54 51.78
N LEU A 152 -7.79 12.16 50.99
CA LEU A 152 -6.45 12.74 51.01
C LEU A 152 -6.13 13.26 49.62
N CYS A 153 -5.59 14.48 49.50
CA CYS A 153 -5.26 15.08 48.21
C CYS A 153 -3.84 15.62 48.19
N LEU A 154 -3.06 15.24 47.19
CA LEU A 154 -1.84 15.96 46.81
C LEU A 154 -2.21 16.95 45.69
N TYR A 155 -1.95 18.24 45.89
CA TYR A 155 -2.38 19.30 44.99
C TYR A 155 -1.22 20.15 44.46
N THR A 156 -1.31 20.58 43.21
CA THR A 156 -0.42 21.57 42.62
C THR A 156 -1.14 22.40 41.56
N SER A 157 -0.67 23.62 41.34
CA SER A 157 -1.16 24.52 40.29
C SER A 157 -0.03 25.34 39.66
N ASP A 158 -0.24 25.75 38.40
CA ASP A 158 0.73 26.52 37.62
C ASP A 158 0.06 27.41 36.55
N LEU A 159 0.82 28.33 35.97
CA LEU A 159 0.43 29.15 34.82
C LEU A 159 1.17 28.69 33.56
N GLU A 160 0.44 28.08 32.62
CA GLU A 160 0.97 27.69 31.31
C GLU A 160 0.40 28.60 30.22
N ALA A 161 1.27 29.37 29.54
CA ALA A 161 0.89 30.31 28.48
C ALA A 161 -0.24 31.30 28.85
N GLY A 162 -0.33 31.68 30.13
CA GLY A 162 -1.36 32.59 30.66
C GLY A 162 -2.66 31.91 31.08
N ALA A 163 -2.79 30.58 30.94
CA ALA A 163 -3.91 29.80 31.45
C ALA A 163 -3.52 29.12 32.78
N LEU A 164 -4.40 29.18 33.77
CA LEU A 164 -4.23 28.51 35.06
C LEU A 164 -4.55 27.02 34.93
N THR A 165 -3.59 26.17 35.23
CA THR A 165 -3.74 24.71 35.25
C THR A 165 -3.53 24.17 36.66
N TYR A 166 -4.16 23.04 36.98
CA TYR A 166 -3.98 22.36 38.27
C TYR A 166 -3.95 20.84 38.08
N THR A 167 -3.33 20.16 39.04
CA THR A 167 -3.34 18.70 39.15
C THR A 167 -3.61 18.31 40.59
N SER A 168 -4.62 17.48 40.81
CA SER A 168 -4.93 16.87 42.11
C SER A 168 -4.73 15.36 42.02
N HIS A 169 -4.23 14.72 43.08
CA HIS A 169 -4.25 13.27 43.25
C HIS A 169 -5.05 12.96 44.53
N ILE A 170 -6.29 12.51 44.36
CA ILE A 170 -7.26 12.31 45.43
C ILE A 170 -7.36 10.82 45.74
N VAL A 171 -7.07 10.46 47.00
CA VAL A 171 -7.16 9.11 47.54
C VAL A 171 -8.41 9.03 48.42
N ALA A 172 -9.28 8.05 48.14
CA ALA A 172 -10.42 7.74 48.98
C ALA A 172 -9.95 6.92 50.20
N HIS A 173 -9.87 7.56 51.36
CA HIS A 173 -9.50 6.94 52.64
C HIS A 173 -10.77 6.54 53.40
N ARG A 174 -11.52 5.61 52.81
CA ARG A 174 -12.77 5.06 53.36
C ARG A 174 -12.96 3.62 52.91
N ASP A 175 -13.68 2.85 53.71
CA ASP A 175 -13.90 1.44 53.40
C ASP A 175 -15.09 1.18 52.47
N ASN A 176 -14.91 0.26 51.52
CA ASN A 176 -16.01 -0.31 50.74
C ASN A 176 -16.49 -1.60 51.42
N GLU A 177 -17.57 -1.48 52.20
CA GLU A 177 -18.12 -2.59 52.99
C GLU A 177 -18.51 -3.80 52.12
N LYS A 178 -19.04 -3.58 50.90
CA LYS A 178 -19.38 -4.68 49.97
C LYS A 178 -18.12 -5.40 49.50
N TYR A 179 -17.10 -4.66 49.06
CA TYR A 179 -15.86 -5.25 48.57
C TYR A 179 -15.11 -6.04 49.65
N LEU A 180 -15.10 -5.53 50.89
CA LEU A 180 -14.51 -6.23 52.03
C LEU A 180 -15.30 -7.49 52.42
N ALA A 181 -16.63 -7.47 52.30
CA ALA A 181 -17.46 -8.65 52.52
C ALA A 181 -17.17 -9.76 51.48
N ASP A 182 -16.98 -9.38 50.22
CA ASP A 182 -16.65 -10.31 49.13
C ASP A 182 -15.18 -10.77 49.19
N ASN A 183 -14.31 -10.06 49.91
CA ASN A 183 -12.88 -10.36 50.03
C ASN A 183 -12.40 -10.36 51.49
N PRO A 184 -12.80 -11.35 52.31
CA PRO A 184 -12.57 -11.35 53.77
C PRO A 184 -11.10 -11.45 54.20
N LEU A 185 -10.18 -11.72 53.27
CA LEU A 185 -8.72 -11.76 53.51
C LEU A 185 -8.07 -10.37 53.48
N PHE A 186 -8.77 -9.35 52.97
CA PHE A 186 -8.27 -7.99 52.87
C PHE A 186 -8.64 -7.16 54.11
N SER A 187 -7.76 -6.23 54.50
CA SER A 187 -7.93 -5.37 55.67
C SER A 187 -8.30 -3.96 55.24
N GLY A 188 -9.41 -3.43 55.76
CA GLY A 188 -9.85 -2.06 55.52
C GLY A 188 -9.11 -1.01 56.36
N PHE A 189 -9.32 0.26 56.04
CA PHE A 189 -8.81 1.41 56.79
C PHE A 189 -9.35 1.48 58.23
N GLY A 190 -10.55 0.94 58.48
CA GLY A 190 -11.19 0.91 59.80
C GLY A 190 -10.44 0.05 60.83
N VAL A 191 -9.66 -0.94 60.39
CA VAL A 191 -8.88 -1.83 61.27
C VAL A 191 -7.43 -1.36 61.45
N ALA A 192 -6.98 -0.39 60.63
CA ALA A 192 -5.59 0.06 60.60
C ALA A 192 -5.25 1.06 61.72
N THR A 193 -4.22 0.76 62.49
CA THR A 193 -3.82 1.54 63.69
C THR A 193 -2.64 2.47 63.45
N ASN A 194 -1.83 2.24 62.41
CA ASN A 194 -0.64 3.02 62.11
C ASN A 194 -0.48 3.31 60.61
N VAL A 195 0.43 4.23 60.24
CA VAL A 195 0.69 4.62 58.83
C VAL A 195 0.97 3.41 57.94
N LYS A 196 1.77 2.44 58.42
CA LYS A 196 2.15 1.26 57.62
C LYS A 196 0.93 0.39 57.32
N GLU A 197 0.04 0.18 58.29
CA GLU A 197 -1.20 -0.57 58.11
C GLU A 197 -2.20 0.18 57.22
N ARG A 198 -2.31 1.50 57.35
CA ARG A 198 -3.20 2.31 56.47
C ARG A 198 -2.68 2.31 55.03
N PHE A 199 -1.37 2.47 54.85
CA PHE A 199 -0.75 2.34 53.55
C PHE A 199 -0.88 0.90 53.00
N ALA A 200 -0.76 -0.12 53.84
CA ALA A 200 -0.99 -1.51 53.44
C ALA A 200 -2.45 -1.74 53.02
N ALA A 201 -3.44 -1.17 53.72
CA ALA A 201 -4.84 -1.21 53.28
C ALA A 201 -5.00 -0.52 51.91
N TRP A 202 -4.43 0.67 51.72
CA TRP A 202 -4.46 1.33 50.42
C TRP A 202 -3.75 0.53 49.32
N ARG A 203 -2.59 -0.06 49.60
CA ARG A 203 -1.77 -0.81 48.64
C ARG A 203 -2.34 -2.19 48.32
N ASP A 204 -2.73 -2.94 49.34
CA ASP A 204 -3.07 -4.36 49.23
C ASP A 204 -4.57 -4.55 48.99
N THR A 205 -5.42 -3.74 49.63
CA THR A 205 -6.88 -3.83 49.48
C THR A 205 -7.40 -2.92 48.37
N TYR A 206 -7.02 -1.65 48.39
CA TYR A 206 -7.48 -0.65 47.43
C TYR A 206 -6.47 -0.39 46.29
N LYS A 207 -5.45 -1.23 46.15
CA LYS A 207 -4.53 -1.29 44.99
C LYS A 207 -3.87 0.04 44.59
N LEU A 208 -3.56 0.91 45.56
CA LEU A 208 -3.01 2.26 45.35
C LEU A 208 -3.91 3.17 44.49
N ASP A 209 -5.21 2.92 44.48
CA ASP A 209 -6.20 3.63 43.66
C ASP A 209 -6.31 5.11 44.06
N TYR A 210 -6.36 5.98 43.06
CA TYR A 210 -6.52 7.43 43.22
C TYR A 210 -7.19 8.02 41.98
N THR A 211 -7.87 9.15 42.14
CA THR A 211 -8.46 9.90 41.03
C THR A 211 -7.78 11.26 40.89
N THR A 212 -7.68 11.76 39.65
CA THR A 212 -7.17 13.11 39.40
C THR A 212 -8.27 14.17 39.35
N LYS A 213 -9.53 13.73 39.23
CA LYS A 213 -10.74 14.55 39.16
C LYS A 213 -11.73 14.18 40.27
N GLY A 214 -12.54 15.12 40.73
CA GLY A 214 -13.57 14.88 41.75
C GLY A 214 -13.56 15.88 42.92
N LEU A 215 -13.01 17.08 42.72
CA LEU A 215 -12.92 18.11 43.77
C LEU A 215 -13.32 19.50 43.25
N PHE A 216 -12.79 19.93 42.10
CA PHE A 216 -12.94 21.30 41.60
C PHE A 216 -13.72 21.42 40.29
N GLU A 217 -14.10 20.31 39.67
CA GLU A 217 -14.86 20.27 38.40
C GLU A 217 -16.29 20.78 38.58
N ASP A 218 -16.86 21.46 37.57
CA ASP A 218 -18.16 22.15 37.67
C ASP A 218 -19.32 21.25 38.10
N ASN A 219 -19.31 19.99 37.69
CA ASN A 219 -20.36 19.01 38.02
C ASN A 219 -20.25 18.41 39.44
N ILE A 220 -19.16 18.68 40.17
CA ILE A 220 -18.97 18.22 41.55
C ILE A 220 -19.56 19.25 42.50
N GLN A 221 -20.38 18.82 43.45
CA GLN A 221 -20.93 19.71 44.48
C GLN A 221 -19.94 19.87 45.64
N PRO A 222 -19.83 21.05 46.28
CA PRO A 222 -19.03 21.21 47.50
C PRO A 222 -19.37 20.14 48.53
N TYR A 223 -18.35 19.64 49.24
CA TYR A 223 -18.43 18.57 50.24
C TYR A 223 -18.78 17.16 49.71
N HIS A 224 -19.12 17.00 48.43
CA HIS A 224 -19.34 15.71 47.78
C HIS A 224 -18.12 15.32 46.94
N ILE A 225 -17.03 14.99 47.63
CA ILE A 225 -15.72 14.71 47.03
C ILE A 225 -15.71 13.29 46.44
N GLY A 226 -15.09 13.15 45.27
CA GLY A 226 -15.12 11.93 44.48
C GLY A 226 -16.10 12.05 43.30
N LYS A 227 -15.90 11.21 42.29
CA LYS A 227 -16.68 11.25 41.06
C LYS A 227 -17.44 9.95 40.85
N ASP A 228 -18.72 9.97 41.21
CA ASP A 228 -19.59 8.81 41.04
C ASP A 228 -20.15 8.71 39.61
N LYS A 229 -20.06 9.80 38.83
CA LYS A 229 -20.60 9.93 37.47
C LYS A 229 -19.59 10.62 36.55
N TYR A 230 -19.30 9.98 35.42
CA TYR A 230 -18.40 10.49 34.37
C TYR A 230 -19.22 10.90 33.15
N SER A 231 -18.81 11.96 32.46
CA SER A 231 -19.51 12.51 31.29
C SER A 231 -18.58 12.58 30.08
N LEU A 232 -19.13 12.85 28.89
CA LEU A 232 -18.32 13.03 27.69
C LEU A 232 -17.28 14.14 27.80
N ASP A 233 -17.55 15.21 28.56
CA ASP A 233 -16.63 16.34 28.77
C ASP A 233 -15.40 15.93 29.59
N ASP A 234 -15.44 14.76 30.24
CA ASP A 234 -14.32 14.23 31.00
C ASP A 234 -13.28 13.50 30.16
N LEU A 235 -13.66 13.12 28.94
CA LEU A 235 -12.84 12.37 28.00
C LEU A 235 -11.98 13.32 27.17
N HIS A 236 -10.76 12.89 26.85
CA HIS A 236 -9.85 13.66 26.00
C HIS A 236 -9.67 13.00 24.63
N ALA A 237 -9.39 13.81 23.61
CA ALA A 237 -8.98 13.33 22.30
C ALA A 237 -7.54 12.79 22.37
N ILE A 238 -7.27 11.72 21.65
CA ILE A 238 -5.93 11.10 21.61
C ILE A 238 -5.04 11.82 20.57
N SER A 239 -3.75 11.95 20.87
CA SER A 239 -2.76 12.64 20.01
C SER A 239 -1.95 11.67 19.15
N ALA A 240 -1.38 12.17 18.04
CA ALA A 240 -0.51 11.42 17.12
C ALA A 240 0.66 10.68 17.80
N LEU A 241 1.14 11.20 18.93
CA LEU A 241 2.31 10.68 19.65
C LEU A 241 1.98 9.45 20.52
N ASP A 242 0.70 9.17 20.78
CA ASP A 242 0.27 8.16 21.74
C ASP A 242 0.04 6.77 21.11
N GLN A 243 0.02 6.65 19.77
CA GLN A 243 -0.36 5.41 19.07
C GLN A 243 0.55 4.23 19.44
N GLN A 244 1.86 4.41 19.25
CA GLN A 244 2.86 3.38 19.53
C GLN A 244 2.94 3.10 21.04
N LYS A 245 2.71 4.13 21.86
CA LYS A 245 2.74 4.03 23.32
C LYS A 245 1.60 3.13 23.83
N LYS A 246 0.37 3.34 23.34
CA LYS A 246 -0.82 2.56 23.70
C LYS A 246 -0.72 1.11 23.21
N TYR A 247 -0.20 0.89 22.01
CA TYR A 247 0.07 -0.48 21.53
C TYR A 247 1.09 -1.21 22.41
N ASN A 248 2.21 -0.55 22.72
CA ASN A 248 3.24 -1.13 23.59
C ASN A 248 2.71 -1.41 25.00
N GLU A 249 1.85 -0.55 25.52
CA GLU A 249 1.15 -0.72 26.80
C GLU A 249 0.25 -1.97 26.78
N PHE A 250 -0.60 -2.11 25.75
CA PHE A 250 -1.42 -3.30 25.54
C PHE A 250 -0.59 -4.58 25.49
N ALA A 251 0.47 -4.59 24.68
CA ALA A 251 1.36 -5.75 24.54
C ALA A 251 2.16 -6.04 25.84
N ALA A 252 2.43 -5.04 26.68
CA ALA A 252 3.04 -5.22 27.98
C ALA A 252 2.08 -5.87 28.97
N ILE A 253 0.81 -5.44 29.01
CA ILE A 253 -0.25 -6.01 29.86
C ILE A 253 -0.44 -7.50 29.56
N LEU A 254 -0.54 -7.88 28.28
CA LEU A 254 -0.71 -9.29 27.88
C LEU A 254 0.48 -10.16 28.29
N ARG A 255 1.72 -9.63 28.20
CA ARG A 255 2.93 -10.34 28.62
C ARG A 255 3.03 -10.48 30.14
N GLN A 256 2.64 -9.46 30.89
CA GLN A 256 2.70 -9.48 32.35
C GLN A 256 1.78 -10.56 32.94
N HIS A 257 0.64 -10.81 32.28
CA HIS A 257 -0.41 -11.69 32.78
C HIS A 257 -0.48 -13.04 32.07
N ASN A 258 0.54 -13.41 31.28
CA ASN A 258 0.61 -14.69 30.56
C ASN A 258 -0.64 -15.01 29.71
N VAL A 259 -1.28 -13.99 29.14
CA VAL A 259 -2.45 -14.18 28.28
C VAL A 259 -2.02 -14.87 26.99
N SER A 260 -2.41 -16.14 26.83
CA SER A 260 -2.14 -16.91 25.62
C SER A 260 -3.16 -16.56 24.53
N GLY A 261 -2.69 -16.36 23.29
CA GLY A 261 -3.56 -16.03 22.15
C GLY A 261 -3.85 -14.54 21.97
N ARG A 262 -2.97 -13.83 21.24
CA ARG A 262 -3.16 -12.41 20.88
C ARG A 262 -4.47 -12.13 20.15
N GLU A 263 -4.93 -13.09 19.34
CA GLU A 263 -6.18 -12.99 18.58
C GLU A 263 -7.41 -12.91 19.50
N ASN A 264 -7.45 -13.71 20.58
CA ASN A 264 -8.54 -13.64 21.56
C ASN A 264 -8.50 -12.30 22.30
N ALA A 265 -7.32 -11.87 22.75
CA ALA A 265 -7.17 -10.58 23.42
C ALA A 265 -7.61 -9.40 22.54
N PHE A 266 -7.34 -9.47 21.24
CA PHE A 266 -7.80 -8.47 20.29
C PHE A 266 -9.32 -8.49 20.09
N ASP A 267 -9.95 -9.66 19.95
CA ASP A 267 -11.41 -9.76 19.86
C ASP A 267 -12.13 -9.16 21.10
N LYS A 268 -11.60 -9.41 22.30
CA LYS A 268 -12.13 -8.81 23.54
C LYS A 268 -11.94 -7.29 23.58
N LEU A 269 -10.84 -6.78 23.00
CA LEU A 269 -10.64 -5.35 22.83
C LEU A 269 -11.68 -4.73 21.88
N ILE A 270 -12.04 -5.41 20.78
CA ILE A 270 -13.12 -4.96 19.88
C ILE A 270 -14.46 -4.88 20.63
N ASN A 271 -14.77 -5.88 21.45
CA ASN A 271 -15.99 -5.86 22.27
C ASN A 271 -16.00 -4.65 23.23
N LEU A 272 -14.87 -4.32 23.86
CA LEU A 272 -14.75 -3.13 24.72
C LEU A 272 -14.94 -1.83 23.93
N PHE A 273 -14.39 -1.72 22.72
CA PHE A 273 -14.62 -0.55 21.87
C PHE A 273 -16.10 -0.41 21.49
N LEU A 274 -16.77 -1.50 21.14
CA LEU A 274 -18.20 -1.50 20.90
C LEU A 274 -18.98 -0.99 22.12
N CYS A 275 -18.66 -1.51 23.32
CA CYS A 275 -19.30 -1.06 24.56
C CYS A 275 -19.11 0.43 24.81
N LYS A 276 -17.87 0.91 24.64
CA LYS A 276 -17.53 2.32 24.83
C LYS A 276 -18.22 3.23 23.82
N LEU A 277 -18.32 2.81 22.57
CA LEU A 277 -19.05 3.55 21.53
C LEU A 277 -20.54 3.68 21.87
N VAL A 278 -21.18 2.57 22.28
CA VAL A 278 -22.57 2.59 22.74
C VAL A 278 -22.72 3.52 23.95
N ASP A 279 -21.82 3.42 24.92
CA ASP A 279 -21.86 4.21 26.14
C ASP A 279 -21.72 5.72 25.87
N GLU A 280 -20.81 6.11 24.98
CA GLU A 280 -20.63 7.51 24.59
C GLU A 280 -21.85 8.08 23.85
N ILE A 281 -22.57 7.24 23.09
CA ILE A 281 -23.77 7.63 22.33
C ILE A 281 -25.01 7.70 23.23
N GLU A 282 -25.20 6.71 24.12
CA GLU A 282 -26.45 6.53 24.87
C GLU A 282 -26.39 7.10 26.29
N ASN A 283 -25.21 7.18 26.90
CA ASN A 283 -25.02 7.64 28.28
C ASN A 283 -24.09 8.86 28.39
N PRO A 284 -24.24 9.93 27.59
CA PRO A 284 -23.26 11.02 27.50
C PRO A 284 -23.03 11.80 28.81
N GLN A 285 -23.95 11.70 29.76
CA GLN A 285 -23.93 12.40 31.06
C GLN A 285 -23.59 11.48 32.24
N ASP A 286 -23.57 10.15 32.04
CA ASP A 286 -23.29 9.17 33.09
C ASP A 286 -22.74 7.86 32.47
N LEU A 287 -21.49 7.94 32.00
CA LEU A 287 -20.77 6.87 31.34
C LEU A 287 -20.71 5.61 32.22
N LYS A 288 -21.20 4.50 31.67
CA LYS A 288 -21.26 3.18 32.30
C LYS A 288 -20.00 2.35 32.06
N PHE A 289 -19.22 2.68 31.03
CA PHE A 289 -17.96 2.01 30.69
C PHE A 289 -16.85 2.27 31.73
N TYR A 290 -16.93 3.38 32.45
CA TYR A 290 -15.86 3.86 33.33
C TYR A 290 -15.72 3.02 34.61
N TRP A 291 -14.48 2.71 35.03
CA TRP A 291 -14.22 2.09 36.33
C TRP A 291 -14.11 3.16 37.42
N LYS A 292 -14.95 3.07 38.45
CA LYS A 292 -15.07 4.13 39.47
C LYS A 292 -14.09 4.00 40.64
N GLY A 293 -13.24 2.96 40.63
CA GLY A 293 -12.32 2.66 41.72
C GLY A 293 -12.88 1.61 42.69
N VAL A 294 -11.99 0.88 43.37
CA VAL A 294 -12.36 -0.22 44.30
C VAL A 294 -13.21 0.28 45.47
N ALA A 295 -13.09 1.56 45.83
CA ALA A 295 -13.88 2.19 46.87
C ALA A 295 -15.35 2.44 46.48
N TYR A 296 -15.70 2.34 45.19
CA TYR A 296 -17.01 2.72 44.63
C TYR A 296 -17.65 1.64 43.77
N ASP A 297 -16.88 0.64 43.33
CA ASP A 297 -17.27 -0.31 42.29
C ASP A 297 -16.77 -1.71 42.63
N THR A 298 -17.43 -2.73 42.09
CA THR A 298 -17.04 -4.13 42.23
C THR A 298 -16.81 -4.75 40.85
N HIS A 299 -15.99 -5.81 40.78
CA HIS A 299 -15.75 -6.52 39.51
C HIS A 299 -17.05 -7.05 38.89
N PHE A 300 -18.03 -7.44 39.71
CA PHE A 300 -19.35 -7.88 39.26
C PHE A 300 -20.16 -6.74 38.65
N GLU A 301 -20.24 -5.58 39.34
CA GLU A 301 -20.98 -4.40 38.84
C GLU A 301 -20.37 -3.87 37.53
N LEU A 302 -19.04 -3.86 37.39
CA LEU A 302 -18.39 -3.50 36.13
C LEU A 302 -18.74 -4.48 35.00
N MET A 303 -18.64 -5.79 35.26
CA MET A 303 -18.94 -6.81 34.24
C MET A 303 -20.39 -6.74 33.78
N ASP A 304 -21.32 -6.51 34.71
CA ASP A 304 -22.75 -6.35 34.44
C ASP A 304 -23.01 -5.17 33.49
N ARG A 305 -22.39 -4.00 33.77
CA ARG A 305 -22.48 -2.82 32.89
C ARG A 305 -21.89 -3.08 31.50
N LEU A 306 -20.74 -3.75 31.42
CA LEU A 306 -20.11 -4.09 30.14
C LEU A 306 -20.97 -5.05 29.32
N GLN A 307 -21.60 -6.05 29.93
CA GLN A 307 -22.49 -6.99 29.23
C GLN A 307 -23.76 -6.30 28.70
N GLN A 308 -24.35 -5.39 29.47
CA GLN A 308 -25.48 -4.59 29.01
C GLN A 308 -25.12 -3.69 27.82
N LEU A 309 -24.00 -2.99 27.89
CA LEU A 309 -23.51 -2.15 26.78
C LEU A 309 -23.21 -2.99 25.53
N TYR A 310 -22.63 -4.17 25.71
CA TYR A 310 -22.35 -5.09 24.61
C TYR A 310 -23.64 -5.60 23.95
N GLN A 311 -24.62 -6.04 24.74
CA GLN A 311 -25.92 -6.49 24.25
C GLN A 311 -26.61 -5.39 23.44
N ALA A 312 -26.64 -4.15 23.97
CA ALA A 312 -27.20 -3.00 23.27
C ALA A 312 -26.47 -2.72 21.95
N GLY A 313 -25.13 -2.77 21.94
CA GLY A 313 -24.32 -2.57 20.73
C GLY A 313 -24.53 -3.63 19.66
N MET A 314 -24.59 -4.90 20.06
CA MET A 314 -24.82 -6.02 19.14
C MET A 314 -26.20 -5.95 18.48
N GLY A 315 -27.25 -5.69 19.26
CA GLY A 315 -28.60 -5.54 18.71
C GLY A 315 -28.73 -4.32 17.80
N LYS A 316 -28.23 -3.16 18.24
CA LYS A 316 -28.40 -1.89 17.50
C LYS A 316 -27.56 -1.79 16.23
N PHE A 317 -26.32 -2.27 16.26
CA PHE A 317 -25.35 -2.01 15.18
C PHE A 317 -25.08 -3.21 14.27
N LEU A 318 -25.33 -4.43 14.74
CA LEU A 318 -25.12 -5.66 13.98
C LEU A 318 -26.42 -6.44 13.75
N GLY A 319 -27.52 -6.05 14.40
CA GLY A 319 -28.82 -6.72 14.26
C GLY A 319 -28.86 -8.10 14.91
N GLU A 320 -28.00 -8.35 15.90
CA GLU A 320 -27.80 -9.64 16.54
C GLU A 320 -28.32 -9.64 17.98
N ASP A 321 -29.11 -10.65 18.33
CA ASP A 321 -29.67 -10.81 19.67
C ASP A 321 -28.69 -11.60 20.57
N ILE A 322 -28.05 -10.90 21.52
CA ILE A 322 -27.20 -11.53 22.53
C ILE A 322 -28.02 -11.92 23.75
N THR A 323 -27.90 -13.18 24.17
CA THR A 323 -28.51 -13.68 25.39
C THR A 323 -27.67 -13.28 26.59
N TYR A 324 -28.25 -12.46 27.47
CA TYR A 324 -27.68 -12.09 28.75
C TYR A 324 -28.81 -11.97 29.78
N VAL A 325 -28.61 -12.57 30.95
CA VAL A 325 -29.61 -12.60 32.03
C VAL A 325 -29.19 -11.59 33.09
N ASN A 326 -29.94 -10.50 33.21
CA ASN A 326 -29.68 -9.50 34.23
C ASN A 326 -30.46 -9.80 35.53
N ARG A 327 -30.21 -9.01 36.57
CA ARG A 327 -30.89 -9.16 37.86
C ARG A 327 -32.40 -8.93 37.79
N ASP A 328 -32.85 -8.04 36.92
CA ASP A 328 -34.27 -7.71 36.76
C ASP A 328 -35.03 -8.84 36.06
N ASP A 329 -34.42 -9.56 35.12
CA ASP A 329 -34.99 -10.75 34.50
C ASP A 329 -35.26 -11.84 35.54
N ILE A 330 -34.31 -12.03 36.46
CA ILE A 330 -34.46 -12.96 37.59
C ILE A 330 -35.59 -12.48 38.51
N ASN A 331 -35.59 -11.20 38.89
CA ASN A 331 -36.65 -10.63 39.73
C ASN A 331 -38.04 -10.75 39.08
N ASN A 332 -38.13 -10.52 37.77
CA ASN A 332 -39.35 -10.65 36.98
C ASN A 332 -39.80 -12.10 36.89
N ALA A 333 -38.88 -13.05 36.66
CA ALA A 333 -39.18 -14.47 36.68
C ALA A 333 -39.74 -14.92 38.04
N LEU A 334 -39.26 -14.31 39.13
CA LEU A 334 -39.69 -14.59 40.51
C LEU A 334 -40.92 -13.78 40.96
N ARG A 335 -41.43 -12.84 40.14
CA ARG A 335 -42.49 -11.88 40.53
C ARG A 335 -43.77 -12.55 41.02
N PHE A 336 -44.12 -13.71 40.46
CA PHE A 336 -45.35 -14.45 40.79
C PHE A 336 -45.09 -15.77 41.53
N ILE A 337 -43.95 -15.90 42.23
CA ILE A 337 -43.55 -17.16 42.88
C ILE A 337 -44.61 -17.74 43.83
N ARG A 338 -45.42 -16.88 44.46
CA ARG A 338 -46.53 -17.28 45.36
C ARG A 338 -47.86 -17.55 44.64
N GLN A 339 -48.05 -17.03 43.42
CA GLN A 339 -49.33 -17.05 42.70
C GLN A 339 -49.35 -18.11 41.59
N ASN A 340 -48.21 -18.36 40.93
CA ASN A 340 -48.08 -19.40 39.91
C ASN A 340 -46.68 -20.04 39.97
N PRO A 341 -46.47 -21.01 40.88
CA PRO A 341 -45.17 -21.65 41.10
C PRO A 341 -44.63 -22.34 39.85
N ASP A 342 -45.49 -23.00 39.07
CA ASP A 342 -45.09 -23.75 37.87
C ASP A 342 -44.65 -22.84 36.72
N ALA A 343 -45.31 -21.69 36.54
CA ALA A 343 -44.87 -20.68 35.58
C ALA A 343 -43.55 -20.03 36.00
N THR A 344 -43.39 -19.73 37.29
CA THR A 344 -42.15 -19.18 37.86
C THR A 344 -41.00 -20.18 37.71
N GLN A 345 -41.22 -21.45 38.01
CA GLN A 345 -40.24 -22.52 37.84
C GLN A 345 -39.81 -22.66 36.38
N ARG A 346 -40.74 -22.60 35.42
CA ARG A 346 -40.40 -22.61 33.98
C ARG A 346 -39.60 -21.39 33.56
N ALA A 347 -39.97 -20.19 34.03
CA ALA A 347 -39.22 -18.97 33.72
C ALA A 347 -37.79 -19.01 34.26
N VAL A 348 -37.61 -19.40 35.52
CA VAL A 348 -36.27 -19.55 36.14
C VAL A 348 -35.48 -20.66 35.45
N TRP A 349 -36.11 -21.78 35.11
CA TRP A 349 -35.46 -22.86 34.37
C TRP A 349 -35.01 -22.44 32.98
N ASN A 350 -35.82 -21.64 32.28
CA ASN A 350 -35.45 -21.07 30.98
C ASN A 350 -34.26 -20.12 31.11
N LEU A 351 -34.23 -19.24 32.13
CA LEU A 351 -33.07 -18.39 32.41
C LEU A 351 -31.82 -19.24 32.71
N PHE A 352 -31.96 -20.34 33.46
CA PHE A 352 -30.84 -21.25 33.73
C PHE A 352 -30.34 -21.96 32.46
N ILE A 353 -31.25 -22.40 31.57
CA ILE A 353 -30.88 -22.97 30.26
C ILE A 353 -30.11 -21.93 29.44
N GLN A 354 -30.63 -20.70 29.36
CA GLN A 354 -29.98 -19.59 28.67
C GLN A 354 -28.56 -19.36 29.21
N GLN A 355 -28.43 -19.23 30.53
CA GLN A 355 -27.14 -19.01 31.18
C GLN A 355 -26.15 -20.17 31.00
N LYS A 356 -26.64 -21.40 30.84
CA LYS A 356 -25.80 -22.60 30.73
C LYS A 356 -25.36 -22.90 29.30
N PHE A 357 -26.21 -22.62 28.31
CA PHE A 357 -26.01 -23.07 26.94
C PHE A 357 -25.91 -21.96 25.90
N PHE A 358 -26.41 -20.76 26.18
CA PHE A 358 -26.53 -19.67 25.20
C PHE A 358 -25.73 -18.41 25.56
N THR A 359 -24.97 -18.43 26.65
CA THR A 359 -24.05 -17.33 27.02
C THR A 359 -22.62 -17.67 26.64
N ASN A 360 -21.89 -16.66 26.17
CA ASN A 360 -20.46 -16.74 25.93
C ASN A 360 -19.72 -15.81 26.90
N ASN A 361 -18.44 -16.08 27.10
CA ASN A 361 -17.57 -15.25 27.93
C ASN A 361 -17.00 -14.07 27.10
N ASP A 362 -17.84 -13.05 26.85
CA ASP A 362 -17.54 -11.93 25.94
C ASP A 362 -16.37 -11.04 26.37
N PHE A 363 -15.92 -11.14 27.62
CA PHE A 363 -14.81 -10.36 28.20
C PHE A 363 -13.73 -11.22 28.88
N SER A 364 -13.68 -12.52 28.59
CA SER A 364 -12.64 -13.41 29.14
C SER A 364 -11.40 -13.42 28.25
N LEU A 365 -10.32 -12.82 28.76
CA LEU A 365 -8.98 -12.80 28.18
C LEU A 365 -8.22 -14.09 28.50
N ILE A 366 -8.48 -14.68 29.67
CA ILE A 366 -7.99 -16.00 30.09
C ILE A 366 -9.15 -16.97 30.26
N ASP A 367 -8.87 -18.28 30.27
CA ASP A 367 -9.89 -19.31 30.42
C ASP A 367 -10.42 -19.36 31.87
N VAL A 368 -11.64 -18.87 32.08
CA VAL A 368 -12.28 -18.76 33.40
C VAL A 368 -13.18 -19.97 33.66
N HIS A 369 -12.74 -20.85 34.55
CA HIS A 369 -13.51 -22.03 34.99
C HIS A 369 -13.68 -22.12 36.52
N ASN A 370 -13.20 -21.11 37.26
CA ASN A 370 -13.39 -20.99 38.71
C ASN A 370 -13.28 -19.51 39.14
N GLU A 371 -13.64 -19.25 40.39
CA GLU A 371 -13.65 -17.91 41.00
C GLU A 371 -12.26 -17.25 41.01
N LYS A 372 -11.19 -18.00 41.28
CA LYS A 372 -9.83 -17.46 41.27
C LYS A 372 -9.45 -16.92 39.89
N LEU A 373 -9.77 -17.66 38.83
CA LEU A 373 -9.52 -17.26 37.46
C LEU A 373 -10.43 -16.11 37.03
N PHE A 374 -11.64 -16.00 37.58
CA PHE A 374 -12.51 -14.84 37.36
C PHE A 374 -11.83 -13.56 37.84
N TYR A 375 -11.33 -13.51 39.08
CA TYR A 375 -10.63 -12.34 39.59
C TYR A 375 -9.34 -12.05 38.83
N GLN A 376 -8.58 -13.08 38.44
CA GLN A 376 -7.41 -12.90 37.59
C GLN A 376 -7.78 -12.30 36.24
N ASN A 377 -8.85 -12.77 35.59
CA ASN A 377 -9.34 -12.20 34.35
C ASN A 377 -9.78 -10.73 34.53
N ALA A 378 -10.51 -10.45 35.62
CA ALA A 378 -11.01 -9.12 35.93
C ALA A 378 -9.87 -8.11 36.13
N GLU A 379 -8.74 -8.51 36.76
CA GLU A 379 -7.55 -7.68 36.86
C GLU A 379 -6.93 -7.34 35.49
N VAL A 380 -6.87 -8.31 34.55
CA VAL A 380 -6.36 -8.04 33.20
C VAL A 380 -7.31 -7.14 32.42
N LEU A 381 -8.61 -7.43 32.48
CA LEU A 381 -9.67 -6.66 31.84
C LEU A 381 -9.68 -5.21 32.32
N LEU A 382 -9.56 -5.00 33.63
CA LEU A 382 -9.53 -3.68 34.24
C LEU A 382 -8.35 -2.84 33.73
N LYS A 383 -7.14 -3.42 33.64
CA LYS A 383 -5.98 -2.71 33.08
C LYS A 383 -6.20 -2.27 31.63
N ILE A 384 -6.81 -3.13 30.80
CA ILE A 384 -7.12 -2.80 29.41
C ILE A 384 -8.22 -1.74 29.35
N LEU A 385 -9.25 -1.83 30.19
CA LEU A 385 -10.33 -0.86 30.26
C LEU A 385 -9.81 0.53 30.69
N GLN A 386 -9.00 0.60 31.75
CA GLN A 386 -8.40 1.84 32.26
C GLN A 386 -7.48 2.50 31.22
N MET A 387 -6.84 1.71 30.35
CA MET A 387 -6.03 2.24 29.24
C MET A 387 -6.84 3.08 28.25
N TRP A 388 -8.14 2.78 28.10
CA TRP A 388 -9.05 3.40 27.12
C TRP A 388 -10.14 4.28 27.71
N GLN A 389 -10.51 4.12 28.99
CA GLN A 389 -11.70 4.75 29.57
C GLN A 389 -11.70 6.28 29.45
N ASP A 390 -10.52 6.92 29.51
CA ASP A 390 -10.36 8.38 29.45
C ASP A 390 -10.29 8.96 28.02
N ILE A 391 -10.19 8.10 27.01
CA ILE A 391 -10.10 8.51 25.61
C ILE A 391 -11.49 8.65 25.04
N ARG A 392 -11.77 9.69 24.28
CA ARG A 392 -13.03 9.83 23.54
C ARG A 392 -12.94 9.09 22.19
N LEU A 393 -13.85 8.17 21.90
CA LEU A 393 -13.88 7.45 20.61
C LEU A 393 -14.74 8.18 19.57
N THR A 394 -15.80 8.84 20.01
CA THR A 394 -16.72 9.61 19.17
C THR A 394 -16.23 11.05 18.94
N ASN A 395 -16.45 11.62 17.75
CA ASN A 395 -16.16 13.04 17.48
C ASN A 395 -17.37 13.74 16.84
N PRO A 396 -17.89 14.84 17.46
CA PRO A 396 -19.03 15.59 16.95
C PRO A 396 -18.71 16.51 15.74
N HIS A 397 -17.43 16.71 15.37
CA HIS A 397 -16.99 17.65 14.32
C HIS A 397 -16.21 17.00 13.16
N GLY A 398 -16.28 15.67 13.03
CA GLY A 398 -15.70 14.96 11.87
C GLY A 398 -14.38 14.24 12.15
N HIS A 399 -14.17 13.20 11.34
CA HIS A 399 -13.08 12.23 11.23
C HIS A 399 -11.97 12.20 12.31
N ASN A 400 -12.00 11.16 13.15
CA ASN A 400 -10.85 10.75 13.95
C ASN A 400 -9.93 9.85 13.12
N GLN A 401 -9.30 10.39 12.08
CA GLN A 401 -8.36 9.66 11.22
C GLN A 401 -7.27 8.94 12.03
N PHE A 402 -6.83 9.57 13.13
CA PHE A 402 -5.87 8.98 14.05
C PHE A 402 -6.37 7.73 14.79
N LEU A 403 -7.64 7.68 15.21
CA LEU A 403 -8.21 6.47 15.83
C LEU A 403 -8.36 5.36 14.79
N GLY A 404 -8.70 5.73 13.54
CA GLY A 404 -8.65 4.83 12.39
C GLY A 404 -7.27 4.22 12.19
N ASP A 405 -6.22 5.05 12.11
CA ASP A 405 -4.83 4.61 11.94
C ASP A 405 -4.34 3.74 13.12
N LEU A 406 -4.73 4.09 14.36
CA LEU A 406 -4.47 3.29 15.57
C LEU A 406 -5.10 1.90 15.46
N PHE A 407 -6.35 1.84 15.01
CA PHE A 407 -7.09 0.60 14.82
C PHE A 407 -6.46 -0.29 13.75
N GLU A 408 -6.06 0.28 12.61
CA GLU A 408 -5.32 -0.43 11.56
C GLU A 408 -4.03 -1.06 12.08
N GLY A 409 -3.28 -0.34 12.90
CA GLY A 409 -2.07 -0.87 13.54
C GLY A 409 -2.33 -2.09 14.43
N PHE A 410 -3.49 -2.15 15.11
CA PHE A 410 -3.88 -3.34 15.85
C PHE A 410 -4.37 -4.48 14.95
N LEU A 411 -5.08 -4.18 13.86
CA LEU A 411 -5.57 -5.18 12.91
C LEU A 411 -4.42 -5.95 12.24
N ASP A 412 -3.41 -5.23 11.77
CA ASP A 412 -2.24 -5.79 11.09
C ASP A 412 -1.46 -6.81 11.95
N GLN A 413 -1.56 -6.71 13.29
CA GLN A 413 -0.83 -7.57 14.23
C GLN A 413 -1.73 -8.55 15.00
N GLY A 414 -3.04 -8.24 15.10
CA GLY A 414 -4.02 -8.95 15.91
C GLY A 414 -4.79 -10.04 15.17
N VAL A 415 -4.87 -9.98 13.84
CA VAL A 415 -5.61 -10.96 13.01
C VAL A 415 -4.62 -11.78 12.18
N LYS A 416 -4.52 -13.09 12.44
CA LYS A 416 -3.77 -13.99 11.56
C LYS A 416 -4.56 -14.25 10.27
N GLN A 417 -3.93 -13.95 9.15
CA GLN A 417 -4.41 -14.33 7.81
C GLN A 417 -4.23 -15.84 7.61
N SER A 418 -5.33 -16.59 7.60
CA SER A 418 -5.36 -17.99 7.15
C SER A 418 -5.37 -18.05 5.62
N GLU A 419 -5.20 -19.25 5.04
CA GLU A 419 -5.24 -19.43 3.58
C GLU A 419 -6.57 -18.90 3.00
N GLY A 420 -6.49 -17.88 2.14
CA GLY A 420 -7.65 -17.25 1.49
C GLY A 420 -8.20 -15.98 2.15
N GLN A 421 -7.69 -15.56 3.32
CA GLN A 421 -8.09 -14.32 4.00
C GLN A 421 -6.95 -13.29 3.93
N TYR A 422 -7.06 -12.30 3.02
CA TYR A 422 -6.04 -11.27 2.86
C TYR A 422 -6.66 -9.88 2.88
N PHE A 423 -6.15 -9.00 3.73
CA PHE A 423 -6.57 -7.60 3.72
C PHE A 423 -6.04 -6.90 2.48
N THR A 424 -6.88 -6.08 1.88
CA THR A 424 -6.50 -5.21 0.78
C THR A 424 -5.68 -4.06 1.34
N PRO A 425 -4.40 -3.87 0.93
CA PRO A 425 -3.59 -2.76 1.39
C PRO A 425 -4.27 -1.42 1.13
N MET A 426 -4.28 -0.53 2.13
CA MET A 426 -4.93 0.79 2.05
C MET A 426 -4.55 1.60 0.78
N PRO A 427 -3.28 1.59 0.31
CA PRO A 427 -2.93 2.24 -0.94
C PRO A 427 -3.63 1.68 -2.18
N ILE A 428 -3.90 0.38 -2.20
CA ILE A 428 -4.62 -0.27 -3.30
C ILE A 428 -6.11 0.06 -3.23
N CYS A 429 -6.71 0.06 -2.05
CA CYS A 429 -8.08 0.55 -1.83
C CYS A 429 -8.24 1.97 -2.40
N ARG A 430 -7.33 2.88 -2.01
CA ARG A 430 -7.32 4.26 -2.47
C ARG A 430 -7.14 4.37 -3.98
N PHE A 431 -6.19 3.64 -4.58
CA PHE A 431 -6.02 3.61 -6.04
C PHE A 431 -7.32 3.23 -6.76
N ILE A 432 -7.97 2.15 -6.32
CA ILE A 432 -9.20 1.64 -6.94
C ILE A 432 -10.31 2.68 -6.82
N LEU A 433 -10.54 3.20 -5.61
CA LEU A 433 -11.59 4.16 -5.34
C LEU A 433 -11.37 5.50 -6.07
N MET A 434 -10.12 5.96 -6.18
CA MET A 434 -9.75 7.15 -6.94
C MET A 434 -9.83 6.97 -8.47
N SER A 435 -9.85 5.72 -8.93
CA SER A 435 -9.96 5.37 -10.37
C SER A 435 -11.41 5.28 -10.85
N LEU A 436 -12.37 5.13 -9.93
CA LEU A 436 -13.80 5.05 -10.24
C LEU A 436 -14.38 6.43 -10.60
N PRO A 437 -15.45 6.52 -11.41
CA PRO A 437 -16.04 7.80 -11.83
C PRO A 437 -16.97 8.39 -10.75
N LEU A 438 -16.51 8.48 -9.49
CA LEU A 438 -17.34 8.87 -8.33
C LEU A 438 -17.99 10.24 -8.50
N ALA A 439 -17.25 11.24 -9.01
CA ALA A 439 -17.78 12.58 -9.24
C ALA A 439 -18.95 12.56 -10.23
N ALA A 440 -18.82 11.82 -11.34
CA ALA A 440 -19.89 11.68 -12.33
C ALA A 440 -21.12 10.96 -11.75
N ILE A 441 -20.93 9.95 -10.90
CA ILE A 441 -22.02 9.22 -10.24
C ILE A 441 -22.80 10.16 -9.30
N ILE A 442 -22.10 10.92 -8.46
CA ILE A 442 -22.71 11.87 -7.51
C ILE A 442 -23.46 13.00 -8.24
N GLN A 443 -22.88 13.53 -9.32
CA GLN A 443 -23.49 14.61 -10.10
C GLN A 443 -24.76 14.16 -10.85
N ARG A 444 -24.72 12.96 -11.46
CA ARG A 444 -25.83 12.45 -12.28
C ARG A 444 -27.01 11.97 -11.44
N SER A 445 -26.78 11.58 -10.18
CA SER A 445 -27.83 11.06 -9.32
C SER A 445 -28.61 12.16 -8.60
N GLY A 446 -29.93 12.00 -8.53
CA GLY A 446 -30.83 12.83 -7.72
C GLY A 446 -30.82 12.44 -6.24
N ALA A 447 -30.46 11.19 -5.93
CA ALA A 447 -30.37 10.62 -4.58
C ALA A 447 -28.94 10.07 -4.33
N PRO A 448 -28.53 9.81 -3.08
CA PRO A 448 -27.24 9.19 -2.82
C PRO A 448 -27.07 7.86 -3.58
N PRO A 449 -25.91 7.62 -4.21
CA PRO A 449 -25.67 6.40 -4.98
C PRO A 449 -25.57 5.20 -4.05
N LYS A 450 -26.19 4.09 -4.44
CA LYS A 450 -26.20 2.89 -3.62
C LYS A 450 -24.95 2.06 -3.88
N THR A 451 -24.19 1.74 -2.83
CA THR A 451 -22.87 1.14 -2.96
C THR A 451 -22.73 -0.13 -2.12
N ILE A 452 -21.96 -1.10 -2.61
CA ILE A 452 -21.76 -2.37 -1.90
C ILE A 452 -20.34 -2.92 -2.00
N ASP A 453 -19.83 -3.42 -0.87
CA ASP A 453 -18.73 -4.38 -0.81
C ASP A 453 -19.25 -5.71 -0.26
N TYR A 454 -19.43 -6.68 -1.16
CA TYR A 454 -20.00 -7.98 -0.81
C TYR A 454 -18.98 -8.95 -0.12
N ALA A 455 -17.77 -8.48 0.20
CA ALA A 455 -16.75 -9.25 0.90
C ALA A 455 -15.84 -8.27 1.65
N CYS A 456 -16.46 -7.51 2.58
CA CYS A 456 -15.87 -6.28 3.06
C CYS A 456 -14.71 -6.45 4.05
N GLY A 457 -14.52 -7.63 4.65
CA GLY A 457 -13.45 -7.86 5.61
C GLY A 457 -13.53 -6.88 6.78
N ALA A 458 -12.45 -6.14 7.01
CA ALA A 458 -12.37 -5.08 8.02
C ALA A 458 -13.01 -3.74 7.59
N GLY A 459 -13.65 -3.68 6.41
CA GLY A 459 -14.39 -2.52 5.92
C GLY A 459 -13.56 -1.46 5.17
N HIS A 460 -12.30 -1.75 4.80
CA HIS A 460 -11.37 -0.77 4.20
C HIS A 460 -11.90 -0.05 2.96
N PHE A 461 -12.61 -0.77 2.08
CA PHE A 461 -13.19 -0.14 0.89
C PHE A 461 -14.34 0.79 1.24
N LEU A 462 -15.19 0.43 2.21
CA LEU A 462 -16.34 1.23 2.62
C LEU A 462 -15.88 2.49 3.34
N THR A 463 -14.92 2.36 4.26
CA THR A 463 -14.44 3.50 5.04
C THR A 463 -13.68 4.51 4.18
N GLU A 464 -12.86 4.03 3.25
CA GLU A 464 -12.17 4.91 2.29
C GLU A 464 -13.13 5.46 1.23
N LEU A 465 -14.14 4.71 0.79
CA LEU A 465 -15.16 5.23 -0.11
C LEU A 465 -15.86 6.44 0.53
N ALA A 466 -16.29 6.30 1.78
CA ALA A 466 -16.88 7.39 2.56
C ALA A 466 -15.95 8.63 2.65
N LEU A 467 -14.64 8.44 2.88
CA LEU A 467 -13.66 9.54 2.86
C LEU A 467 -13.52 10.19 1.47
N GLN A 468 -13.54 9.39 0.40
CA GLN A 468 -13.36 9.88 -0.97
C GLN A 468 -14.60 10.58 -1.53
N ILE A 469 -15.81 10.24 -1.07
CA ILE A 469 -17.04 10.91 -1.51
C ILE A 469 -17.26 12.24 -0.81
N GLN A 470 -16.78 12.43 0.42
CA GLN A 470 -17.00 13.65 1.20
C GLN A 470 -16.66 14.93 0.42
N PRO A 471 -15.43 15.13 -0.09
CA PRO A 471 -15.09 16.36 -0.82
C PRO A 471 -15.89 16.52 -2.11
N LEU A 472 -16.37 15.42 -2.71
CA LEU A 472 -17.19 15.44 -3.92
C LEU A 472 -18.63 15.86 -3.64
N VAL A 473 -19.21 15.39 -2.52
CA VAL A 473 -20.54 15.78 -2.06
C VAL A 473 -20.53 17.26 -1.64
N GLU A 474 -19.52 17.69 -0.88
CA GLU A 474 -19.35 19.10 -0.49
C GLU A 474 -19.24 20.01 -1.73
N ALA A 475 -18.50 19.59 -2.76
CA ALA A 475 -18.31 20.37 -3.98
C ALA A 475 -19.54 20.40 -4.91
N HIS A 476 -20.30 19.30 -5.02
CA HIS A 476 -21.37 19.15 -6.02
C HIS A 476 -22.79 19.17 -5.44
N LYS A 477 -22.94 18.91 -4.15
CA LYS A 477 -24.23 18.79 -3.42
C LYS A 477 -24.09 19.38 -1.99
N PRO A 478 -23.71 20.65 -1.81
CA PRO A 478 -23.35 21.23 -0.52
C PRO A 478 -24.48 21.26 0.53
N CYS A 479 -25.74 21.10 0.11
CA CYS A 479 -26.90 21.03 1.01
C CYS A 479 -27.29 19.60 1.42
N ALA A 480 -26.59 18.58 0.93
CA ALA A 480 -26.89 17.19 1.24
C ALA A 480 -26.20 16.74 2.53
N ASP A 481 -26.89 15.90 3.32
CA ASP A 481 -26.31 15.30 4.51
C ASP A 481 -25.42 14.11 4.12
N LEU A 482 -24.16 14.10 4.57
CA LEU A 482 -23.23 12.98 4.37
C LEU A 482 -23.74 11.69 5.01
N ALA A 483 -24.52 11.78 6.09
CA ALA A 483 -25.13 10.62 6.73
C ALA A 483 -26.05 9.84 5.78
N ASP A 484 -26.75 10.52 4.88
CA ASP A 484 -27.61 9.87 3.88
C ASP A 484 -26.80 9.09 2.84
N TYR A 485 -25.59 9.56 2.50
CA TYR A 485 -24.69 8.82 1.62
C TYR A 485 -24.11 7.59 2.29
N HIS A 486 -23.73 7.70 3.57
CA HIS A 486 -23.22 6.57 4.34
C HIS A 486 -24.29 5.48 4.54
N ARG A 487 -25.57 5.86 4.71
CA ARG A 487 -26.69 4.93 4.86
C ARG A 487 -26.94 4.06 3.63
N GLU A 488 -26.60 4.56 2.44
CA GLU A 488 -26.70 3.82 1.18
C GLU A 488 -25.43 3.01 0.86
N MET A 489 -24.52 2.84 1.82
CA MET A 489 -23.34 1.96 1.73
C MET A 489 -23.54 0.67 2.51
N PHE A 490 -23.29 -0.46 1.84
CA PHE A 490 -23.51 -1.80 2.40
C PHE A 490 -22.24 -2.64 2.34
N GLY A 491 -21.94 -3.37 3.41
CA GLY A 491 -20.90 -4.39 3.48
C GLY A 491 -21.50 -5.76 3.79
N ILE A 492 -20.99 -6.83 3.19
CA ILE A 492 -21.29 -8.21 3.60
C ILE A 492 -19.98 -8.89 4.01
N GLU A 493 -19.98 -9.51 5.19
CA GLU A 493 -18.85 -10.29 5.70
C GLU A 493 -19.34 -11.61 6.32
N LYS A 494 -18.70 -12.72 5.94
CA LYS A 494 -19.10 -14.07 6.38
C LYS A 494 -18.49 -14.44 7.74
N GLU A 495 -17.34 -13.86 8.10
CA GLU A 495 -16.70 -14.09 9.39
C GLU A 495 -17.18 -13.09 10.44
N TYR A 496 -17.81 -13.61 11.49
CA TYR A 496 -18.44 -12.82 12.54
C TYR A 496 -17.51 -11.77 13.17
N ARG A 497 -16.26 -12.13 13.52
CA ARG A 497 -15.34 -11.18 14.16
C ARG A 497 -14.94 -10.04 13.20
N LEU A 498 -14.69 -10.32 11.91
CA LEU A 498 -14.40 -9.29 10.92
C LEU A 498 -15.59 -8.35 10.67
N SER A 499 -16.83 -8.85 10.72
CA SER A 499 -18.01 -8.00 10.62
C SER A 499 -18.09 -6.97 11.77
N LYS A 500 -17.77 -7.38 13.01
CA LYS A 500 -17.65 -6.47 14.17
C LYS A 500 -16.55 -5.45 13.97
N VAL A 501 -15.40 -5.89 13.48
CA VAL A 501 -14.25 -5.02 13.15
C VAL A 501 -14.64 -3.95 12.14
N ALA A 502 -15.31 -4.31 11.04
CA ALA A 502 -15.75 -3.37 10.03
C ALA A 502 -16.72 -2.32 10.59
N LYS A 503 -17.66 -2.76 11.44
CA LYS A 503 -18.62 -1.84 12.05
C LYS A 503 -17.93 -0.88 13.02
N VAL A 504 -17.07 -1.37 13.92
CA VAL A 504 -16.28 -0.53 14.84
C VAL A 504 -15.36 0.42 14.06
N SER A 505 -14.74 -0.04 12.97
CA SER A 505 -13.93 0.81 12.09
C SER A 505 -14.75 1.98 11.53
N ALA A 506 -15.94 1.71 10.97
CA ALA A 506 -16.83 2.76 10.47
C ALA A 506 -17.18 3.80 11.56
N PHE A 507 -17.40 3.38 12.81
CA PHE A 507 -17.61 4.31 13.93
C PHE A 507 -16.40 5.19 14.22
N MET A 508 -15.18 4.60 14.24
CA MET A 508 -13.95 5.36 14.50
C MET A 508 -13.70 6.42 13.43
N TYR A 509 -14.10 6.15 12.18
CA TYR A 509 -14.06 7.14 11.10
C TYR A 509 -15.26 8.10 11.10
N GLY A 510 -16.22 7.99 12.02
CA GLY A 510 -17.42 8.84 12.07
C GLY A 510 -18.46 8.53 10.98
N GLN A 511 -18.43 7.32 10.44
CA GLN A 511 -19.25 6.84 9.32
C GLN A 511 -20.25 5.78 9.80
N GLN A 512 -20.88 6.02 10.94
CA GLN A 512 -21.69 5.07 11.68
C GLN A 512 -22.91 4.51 10.93
N GLU A 513 -23.42 5.24 9.94
CA GLU A 513 -24.60 4.86 9.14
C GLU A 513 -24.31 3.75 8.11
N ILE A 514 -23.04 3.38 7.87
CA ILE A 514 -22.68 2.27 6.96
C ILE A 514 -23.28 0.96 7.49
N GLY A 515 -24.05 0.27 6.64
CA GLY A 515 -24.69 -1.00 6.98
C GLY A 515 -23.73 -2.18 6.78
N ILE A 516 -23.37 -2.89 7.85
CA ILE A 516 -22.52 -4.10 7.78
C ILE A 516 -23.38 -5.32 8.10
N CYS A 517 -23.54 -6.20 7.11
CA CYS A 517 -24.28 -7.45 7.19
C CYS A 517 -23.33 -8.61 7.48
N HIS A 518 -23.57 -9.31 8.59
CA HIS A 518 -22.96 -10.61 8.83
C HIS A 518 -23.73 -11.69 8.03
N GLY A 519 -23.09 -12.31 7.04
CA GLY A 519 -23.75 -13.30 6.20
C GLY A 519 -22.94 -13.76 4.99
N ASP A 520 -23.46 -14.75 4.25
CA ASP A 520 -22.84 -15.21 3.01
C ASP A 520 -23.31 -14.35 1.83
N ALA A 521 -22.37 -13.69 1.16
CA ALA A 521 -22.63 -12.79 0.05
C ALA A 521 -23.18 -13.44 -1.22
N LEU A 522 -23.08 -14.77 -1.33
CA LEU A 522 -23.71 -15.52 -2.41
C LEU A 522 -25.21 -15.79 -2.16
N ILE A 523 -25.73 -15.42 -0.99
CA ILE A 523 -27.18 -15.42 -0.73
C ILE A 523 -27.81 -14.18 -1.37
N ASN A 524 -28.95 -14.36 -2.05
CA ASN A 524 -29.65 -13.27 -2.70
C ASN A 524 -30.55 -12.50 -1.73
N ARG A 525 -31.11 -13.15 -0.72
CA ARG A 525 -32.05 -12.56 0.24
C ARG A 525 -31.48 -12.53 1.67
N HIS A 526 -31.07 -11.35 2.12
CA HIS A 526 -30.62 -11.12 3.48
C HIS A 526 -31.78 -10.57 4.33
N GLU A 527 -32.37 -11.42 5.19
CA GLU A 527 -33.54 -11.02 6.01
C GLU A 527 -33.23 -9.85 6.96
N ALA A 528 -32.05 -9.86 7.60
CA ALA A 528 -31.61 -8.79 8.50
C ALA A 528 -31.28 -7.47 7.76
N PHE A 529 -31.03 -7.52 6.45
CA PHE A 529 -30.63 -6.37 5.64
C PHE A 529 -31.44 -6.30 4.34
N PRO A 530 -32.75 -5.97 4.43
CA PRO A 530 -33.65 -5.93 3.27
C PRO A 530 -33.28 -4.85 2.24
N GLY A 531 -32.36 -3.95 2.61
CA GLY A 531 -31.75 -2.98 1.71
C GLY A 531 -30.87 -3.61 0.63
N ILE A 532 -30.37 -4.84 0.80
CA ILE A 532 -29.56 -5.52 -0.22
C ILE A 532 -30.48 -6.19 -1.24
N GLN A 533 -30.59 -5.57 -2.43
CA GLN A 533 -31.50 -6.00 -3.49
C GLN A 533 -30.83 -6.01 -4.85
N ASP A 534 -31.12 -7.04 -5.64
CA ASP A 534 -30.60 -7.22 -7.00
C ASP A 534 -31.01 -6.07 -7.93
N GLY A 535 -30.09 -5.67 -8.80
CA GLY A 535 -30.31 -4.63 -9.80
C GLY A 535 -30.49 -3.22 -9.23
N THR A 536 -30.11 -2.98 -7.97
CA THR A 536 -30.29 -1.66 -7.32
C THR A 536 -29.00 -0.87 -7.13
N PHE A 537 -27.82 -1.51 -7.19
CA PHE A 537 -26.55 -0.87 -6.85
C PHE A 537 -25.94 -0.06 -8.01
N ASP A 538 -25.44 1.13 -7.69
CA ASP A 538 -24.68 2.02 -8.58
C ASP A 538 -23.20 1.64 -8.66
N LEU A 539 -22.64 1.24 -7.52
CA LEU A 539 -21.22 0.96 -7.35
C LEU A 539 -21.02 -0.33 -6.58
N LEU A 540 -20.14 -1.20 -7.09
CA LEU A 540 -19.66 -2.38 -6.38
C LEU A 540 -18.14 -2.34 -6.32
N VAL A 541 -17.57 -2.40 -5.12
CA VAL A 541 -16.12 -2.48 -4.95
C VAL A 541 -15.82 -3.61 -3.98
N SER A 542 -14.93 -4.53 -4.35
CA SER A 542 -14.65 -5.66 -3.46
C SER A 542 -13.39 -6.45 -3.79
N ASN A 543 -12.88 -7.15 -2.78
CA ASN A 543 -11.85 -8.17 -2.88
C ASN A 543 -12.38 -9.52 -2.34
N PRO A 544 -13.18 -10.26 -3.13
CA PRO A 544 -13.76 -11.53 -2.70
C PRO A 544 -12.71 -12.62 -2.44
N PRO A 545 -13.02 -13.65 -1.64
CA PRO A 545 -12.10 -14.76 -1.37
C PRO A 545 -11.81 -15.60 -2.63
N TYR A 546 -10.65 -16.29 -2.64
CA TYR A 546 -10.20 -17.10 -3.78
C TYR A 546 -10.13 -18.59 -3.43
N SER A 547 -10.48 -19.45 -4.37
CA SER A 547 -10.22 -20.89 -4.30
C SER A 547 -10.74 -21.61 -3.05
N VAL A 548 -11.88 -21.18 -2.51
CA VAL A 548 -12.53 -21.79 -1.33
C VAL A 548 -13.19 -23.11 -1.73
N ARG A 549 -12.72 -24.22 -1.17
CA ARG A 549 -13.26 -25.55 -1.43
C ARG A 549 -14.62 -25.76 -0.75
N GLY A 550 -15.58 -26.39 -1.44
CA GLY A 550 -16.87 -26.79 -0.88
C GLY A 550 -17.84 -25.63 -0.60
N PHE A 551 -17.58 -24.43 -1.13
CA PHE A 551 -18.36 -23.23 -0.78
C PHE A 551 -19.86 -23.35 -1.11
N LEU A 552 -20.21 -24.09 -2.17
CA LEU A 552 -21.60 -24.33 -2.56
C LEU A 552 -22.36 -25.22 -1.57
N GLU A 553 -21.70 -26.04 -0.77
CA GLU A 553 -22.39 -26.87 0.24
C GLU A 553 -23.03 -26.03 1.34
N THR A 554 -22.49 -24.82 1.54
CA THR A 554 -22.98 -23.90 2.57
C THR A 554 -24.22 -23.13 2.12
N LEU A 555 -24.62 -23.24 0.84
CA LEU A 555 -25.76 -22.51 0.28
C LEU A 555 -27.02 -23.39 0.15
N PRO A 556 -28.21 -22.86 0.49
CA PRO A 556 -29.48 -23.50 0.19
C PRO A 556 -29.67 -23.81 -1.30
N GLU A 557 -30.46 -24.82 -1.63
CA GLU A 557 -30.67 -25.26 -3.02
C GLU A 557 -31.25 -24.16 -3.93
N ASP A 558 -32.23 -23.40 -3.44
CA ASP A 558 -32.84 -22.30 -4.20
C ASP A 558 -31.83 -21.19 -4.51
N GLU A 559 -30.96 -20.86 -3.55
CA GLU A 559 -29.90 -19.85 -3.74
C GLU A 559 -28.84 -20.33 -4.75
N ARG A 560 -28.49 -21.63 -4.74
CA ARG A 560 -27.59 -22.21 -5.74
C ARG A 560 -28.19 -22.19 -7.15
N ASN A 561 -29.48 -22.49 -7.28
CA ASN A 561 -30.17 -22.53 -8.57
C ASN A 561 -30.33 -21.14 -9.20
N ALA A 562 -30.17 -20.06 -8.43
CA ALA A 562 -30.14 -18.70 -8.94
C ALA A 562 -28.87 -18.37 -9.77
N TYR A 563 -27.81 -19.17 -9.66
CA TYR A 563 -26.56 -18.99 -10.42
C TYR A 563 -26.51 -19.91 -11.63
N SER A 564 -26.31 -19.32 -12.82
CA SER A 564 -26.12 -20.09 -14.04
C SER A 564 -24.81 -20.90 -14.04
N LEU A 565 -23.81 -20.45 -13.27
CA LEU A 565 -22.55 -21.17 -13.06
C LEU A 565 -22.72 -22.52 -12.36
N SER A 566 -23.79 -22.73 -11.58
CA SER A 566 -24.06 -23.98 -10.88
C SER A 566 -24.12 -25.18 -11.84
N ALA A 567 -24.59 -24.98 -13.08
CA ALA A 567 -24.62 -26.01 -14.12
C ALA A 567 -23.23 -26.48 -14.60
N THR A 568 -22.17 -25.73 -14.28
CA THR A 568 -20.78 -26.07 -14.67
C THR A 568 -20.05 -26.90 -13.61
N ILE A 569 -20.66 -27.09 -12.44
CA ILE A 569 -20.09 -27.80 -11.30
C ILE A 569 -20.67 -29.21 -11.23
N SER A 570 -19.82 -30.22 -11.40
CA SER A 570 -20.23 -31.62 -11.35
C SER A 570 -20.27 -32.19 -9.94
N ASP A 571 -19.45 -31.64 -9.03
CA ASP A 571 -19.27 -32.11 -7.67
C ASP A 571 -19.13 -30.91 -6.72
N LEU A 572 -19.98 -30.87 -5.70
CA LEU A 572 -20.08 -29.78 -4.74
C LEU A 572 -18.91 -29.79 -3.75
N GLU A 573 -18.43 -30.97 -3.32
CA GLU A 573 -17.36 -31.15 -2.33
C GLU A 573 -15.99 -30.67 -2.85
N THR A 574 -15.77 -30.81 -4.16
CA THR A 574 -14.50 -30.43 -4.81
C THR A 574 -14.55 -29.07 -5.49
N SER A 575 -15.71 -28.40 -5.48
CA SER A 575 -15.88 -27.06 -6.05
C SER A 575 -14.97 -26.05 -5.34
N ASN A 576 -14.10 -25.38 -6.10
CA ASN A 576 -13.09 -24.46 -5.56
C ASN A 576 -12.93 -23.19 -6.40
N SER A 577 -13.97 -22.77 -7.12
CA SER A 577 -13.94 -21.62 -8.04
C SER A 577 -14.88 -20.52 -7.60
N ILE A 578 -14.96 -20.26 -6.29
CA ILE A 578 -15.86 -19.27 -5.67
C ILE A 578 -15.76 -17.88 -6.33
N GLU A 579 -14.56 -17.50 -6.76
CA GLU A 579 -14.32 -16.21 -7.42
C GLU A 579 -15.11 -16.04 -8.74
N THR A 580 -15.50 -17.14 -9.39
CA THR A 580 -16.34 -17.11 -10.59
C THR A 580 -17.79 -16.75 -10.27
N PHE A 581 -18.32 -17.22 -9.14
CA PHE A 581 -19.68 -16.94 -8.68
C PHE A 581 -19.83 -15.48 -8.24
N PHE A 582 -18.78 -14.88 -7.68
CA PHE A 582 -18.77 -13.44 -7.35
C PHE A 582 -18.88 -12.54 -8.60
N ILE A 583 -18.37 -12.96 -9.76
CA ILE A 583 -18.62 -12.24 -11.04
C ILE A 583 -20.10 -12.30 -11.42
N GLU A 584 -20.74 -13.46 -11.29
CA GLU A 584 -22.18 -13.58 -11.54
C GLU A 584 -23.00 -12.80 -10.51
N ARG A 585 -22.57 -12.78 -9.24
CA ARG A 585 -23.20 -11.99 -8.18
C ARG A 585 -23.10 -10.49 -8.45
N ALA A 586 -21.97 -10.01 -8.95
CA ALA A 586 -21.83 -8.62 -9.40
C ALA A 586 -22.82 -8.28 -10.53
N ARG A 587 -23.08 -9.21 -11.47
CA ARG A 587 -24.09 -9.04 -12.53
C ARG A 587 -25.51 -8.91 -11.95
N GLN A 588 -25.84 -9.68 -10.92
CA GLN A 588 -27.15 -9.68 -10.27
C GLN A 588 -27.37 -8.39 -9.46
N LEU A 589 -26.37 -7.94 -8.69
CA LEU A 589 -26.49 -6.76 -7.81
C LEU A 589 -26.49 -5.42 -8.56
N LEU A 590 -25.65 -5.27 -9.59
CA LEU A 590 -25.48 -3.98 -10.27
C LEU A 590 -26.64 -3.66 -11.20
N LYS A 591 -27.12 -2.42 -11.11
CA LYS A 591 -28.07 -1.86 -12.09
C LYS A 591 -27.39 -1.57 -13.42
N ALA A 592 -28.18 -1.40 -14.48
CA ALA A 592 -27.66 -1.00 -15.79
C ALA A 592 -26.89 0.33 -15.70
N GLY A 593 -25.66 0.37 -16.23
CA GLY A 593 -24.76 1.52 -16.11
C GLY A 593 -24.00 1.63 -14.79
N GLY A 594 -24.31 0.78 -13.80
CA GLY A 594 -23.53 0.69 -12.56
C GLY A 594 -22.09 0.28 -12.83
N VAL A 595 -21.17 0.68 -11.94
CA VAL A 595 -19.73 0.44 -12.10
C VAL A 595 -19.22 -0.51 -11.04
N ALA A 596 -18.21 -1.31 -11.39
CA ALA A 596 -17.59 -2.25 -10.49
C ALA A 596 -16.06 -2.14 -10.51
N ALA A 597 -15.42 -2.38 -9.36
CA ALA A 597 -14.02 -2.71 -9.27
C ALA A 597 -13.82 -3.95 -8.41
N ILE A 598 -13.39 -5.06 -9.03
CA ILE A 598 -13.32 -6.37 -8.35
C ILE A 598 -11.90 -6.91 -8.46
N ILE A 599 -11.29 -7.26 -7.32
CA ILE A 599 -9.98 -7.92 -7.27
C ILE A 599 -10.16 -9.43 -7.33
N LEU A 600 -9.47 -10.09 -8.26
CA LEU A 600 -9.60 -11.52 -8.54
C LEU A 600 -8.22 -12.13 -8.83
N PRO A 601 -8.03 -13.46 -8.71
CA PRO A 601 -6.80 -14.10 -9.14
C PRO A 601 -6.63 -13.97 -10.66
N SER A 602 -5.39 -13.81 -11.14
CA SER A 602 -5.12 -13.64 -12.58
C SER A 602 -5.59 -14.83 -13.43
N SER A 603 -5.79 -16.00 -12.81
CA SER A 603 -6.36 -17.21 -13.42
C SER A 603 -7.76 -16.99 -13.99
N ILE A 604 -8.52 -16.00 -13.50
CA ILE A 604 -9.86 -15.68 -14.03
C ILE A 604 -9.83 -15.38 -15.54
N LEU A 605 -8.70 -14.82 -16.01
CA LEU A 605 -8.52 -14.45 -17.41
C LEU A 605 -8.13 -15.62 -18.31
N SER A 606 -7.59 -16.73 -17.77
CA SER A 606 -6.93 -17.77 -18.58
C SER A 606 -7.24 -19.22 -18.23
N ASN A 607 -7.83 -19.52 -17.08
CA ASN A 607 -8.08 -20.90 -16.65
C ASN A 607 -9.14 -21.56 -17.55
N GLY A 608 -8.84 -22.76 -18.08
CA GLY A 608 -9.71 -23.53 -18.98
C GLY A 608 -10.82 -24.34 -18.29
N GLY A 609 -10.98 -24.25 -16.97
CA GLY A 609 -12.09 -24.89 -16.26
C GLY A 609 -13.46 -24.31 -16.68
N GLY A 610 -14.50 -25.15 -16.70
CA GLY A 610 -15.84 -24.78 -17.18
C GLY A 610 -16.43 -23.53 -16.50
N ALA A 611 -16.33 -23.45 -15.17
CA ALA A 611 -16.77 -22.29 -14.40
C ALA A 611 -16.02 -20.99 -14.80
N TYR A 612 -14.70 -21.07 -15.04
CA TYR A 612 -13.89 -19.92 -15.46
C TYR A 612 -14.21 -19.47 -16.88
N ILE A 613 -14.45 -20.41 -17.80
CA ILE A 613 -14.91 -20.09 -19.16
C ILE A 613 -16.24 -19.36 -19.07
N ARG A 614 -17.21 -19.90 -18.31
CA ARG A 614 -18.53 -19.30 -18.14
C ARG A 614 -18.49 -17.93 -17.47
N ALA A 615 -17.60 -17.72 -16.50
CA ALA A 615 -17.38 -16.41 -15.89
C ALA A 615 -16.88 -15.37 -16.92
N ARG A 616 -15.97 -15.75 -17.83
CA ARG A 616 -15.54 -14.87 -18.92
C ARG A 616 -16.64 -14.57 -19.93
N GLU A 617 -17.54 -15.53 -20.19
CA GLU A 617 -18.73 -15.27 -20.98
C GLU A 617 -19.64 -14.23 -20.31
N ILE A 618 -19.84 -14.32 -18.99
CA ILE A 618 -20.61 -13.33 -18.21
C ILE A 618 -19.96 -11.95 -18.31
N LEU A 619 -18.62 -11.85 -18.19
CA LEU A 619 -17.89 -10.59 -18.34
C LEU A 619 -18.16 -9.95 -19.71
N ILE A 620 -17.97 -10.70 -20.80
CA ILE A 620 -18.15 -10.20 -22.17
C ILE A 620 -19.62 -9.82 -22.47
N GLN A 621 -20.57 -10.61 -21.96
CA GLN A 621 -22.01 -10.44 -22.18
C GLN A 621 -22.57 -9.21 -21.48
N TYR A 622 -22.16 -9.00 -20.23
CA TYR A 622 -22.89 -8.11 -19.32
C TYR A 622 -22.09 -6.88 -18.88
N PHE A 623 -20.79 -6.84 -19.17
CA PHE A 623 -19.91 -5.75 -18.74
C PHE A 623 -19.07 -5.20 -19.90
N ASP A 624 -18.87 -3.88 -19.89
CA ASP A 624 -17.73 -3.27 -20.57
C ASP A 624 -16.52 -3.38 -19.65
N ILE A 625 -15.41 -3.91 -20.15
CA ILE A 625 -14.15 -3.96 -19.43
C ILE A 625 -13.42 -2.65 -19.69
N VAL A 626 -13.43 -1.75 -18.71
CA VAL A 626 -12.85 -0.41 -18.83
C VAL A 626 -11.33 -0.46 -18.62
N ALA A 627 -10.88 -1.19 -17.60
CA ALA A 627 -9.47 -1.39 -17.34
C ALA A 627 -9.20 -2.72 -16.65
N ILE A 628 -8.00 -3.25 -16.83
CA ILE A 628 -7.48 -4.40 -16.09
C ILE A 628 -6.13 -4.01 -15.51
N ALA A 629 -6.02 -4.01 -14.18
CA ALA A 629 -4.76 -3.78 -13.48
C ALA A 629 -4.20 -5.08 -12.92
N GLU A 630 -3.07 -5.57 -13.45
CA GLU A 630 -2.36 -6.76 -12.97
C GLU A 630 -1.35 -6.38 -11.88
N PHE A 631 -1.48 -7.01 -10.72
CA PHE A 631 -0.61 -6.87 -9.57
C PHE A 631 0.19 -8.15 -9.35
N GLY A 632 1.50 -8.01 -9.10
CA GLY A 632 2.37 -9.15 -8.82
C GLY A 632 2.09 -9.77 -7.45
N SER A 633 2.51 -11.02 -7.25
CA SER A 633 2.28 -11.80 -6.02
C SER A 633 2.62 -11.08 -4.71
N GLY A 634 3.68 -10.28 -4.67
CA GLY A 634 4.06 -9.52 -3.47
C GLY A 634 3.13 -8.35 -3.07
N THR A 635 2.06 -8.08 -3.81
CA THR A 635 1.18 -6.92 -3.58
C THR A 635 0.30 -7.11 -2.33
N PHE A 636 -0.31 -8.29 -2.17
CA PHE A 636 -1.27 -8.62 -1.10
C PHE A 636 -0.61 -9.47 0.01
N GLY A 637 0.61 -9.09 0.40
CA GLY A 637 1.33 -9.73 1.50
C GLY A 637 2.00 -11.06 1.10
N LYS A 638 1.78 -12.12 1.89
CA LYS A 638 2.44 -13.44 1.71
C LYS A 638 1.82 -14.32 0.61
N THR A 639 0.86 -13.80 -0.15
CA THR A 639 0.23 -14.54 -1.25
C THR A 639 1.22 -14.75 -2.38
N GLY A 640 1.40 -15.99 -2.84
CA GLY A 640 2.18 -16.30 -4.04
C GLY A 640 1.42 -16.00 -5.34
N THR A 641 0.17 -15.53 -5.26
CA THR A 641 -0.78 -15.46 -6.37
C THR A 641 -0.79 -14.07 -6.99
N ASN A 642 -0.59 -13.99 -8.31
CA ASN A 642 -0.82 -12.75 -9.04
C ASN A 642 -2.33 -12.44 -9.09
N THR A 643 -2.68 -11.18 -8.89
CA THR A 643 -4.08 -10.74 -8.91
C THR A 643 -4.31 -9.74 -10.03
N VAL A 644 -5.57 -9.59 -10.41
CA VAL A 644 -6.03 -8.59 -11.36
C VAL A 644 -7.19 -7.83 -10.73
N THR A 645 -7.22 -6.51 -10.91
CA THR A 645 -8.40 -5.71 -10.62
C THR A 645 -9.12 -5.42 -11.93
N LEU A 646 -10.37 -5.87 -12.03
CA LEU A 646 -11.25 -5.59 -13.15
C LEU A 646 -12.07 -4.34 -12.86
N PHE A 647 -11.91 -3.31 -13.69
CA PHE A 647 -12.77 -2.13 -13.70
C PHE A 647 -13.85 -2.33 -14.76
N LEU A 648 -15.09 -2.46 -14.31
CA LEU A 648 -16.22 -2.89 -15.12
C LEU A 648 -17.33 -1.84 -15.12
N ARG A 649 -18.07 -1.75 -16.23
CA ARG A 649 -19.33 -1.02 -16.32
C ARG A 649 -20.43 -1.97 -16.77
N ARG A 650 -21.53 -2.05 -16.05
CA ARG A 650 -22.67 -2.90 -16.39
C ARG A 650 -23.32 -2.39 -17.69
N LYS A 651 -23.36 -3.22 -18.73
CA LYS A 651 -24.01 -2.92 -20.01
C LYS A 651 -25.51 -2.66 -19.81
N LYS A 652 -26.09 -1.84 -20.68
CA LYS A 652 -27.54 -1.63 -20.73
C LYS A 652 -28.22 -2.94 -21.12
N THR A 653 -29.35 -3.25 -20.47
CA THR A 653 -30.07 -4.53 -20.64
C THR A 653 -31.28 -4.44 -21.56
N ALA A 654 -31.67 -3.24 -22.00
CA ALA A 654 -32.83 -3.02 -22.86
C ALA A 654 -32.42 -2.21 -24.11
N PRO A 655 -32.38 -2.83 -25.31
CA PRO A 655 -32.55 -4.27 -25.57
C PRO A 655 -31.38 -5.12 -25.05
N ASP A 656 -31.59 -6.42 -24.84
CA ASP A 656 -30.53 -7.35 -24.42
C ASP A 656 -29.60 -7.65 -25.60
N THR A 657 -28.43 -7.02 -25.59
CA THR A 657 -27.41 -7.16 -26.64
C THR A 657 -26.91 -8.60 -26.79
N ALA A 658 -26.78 -9.35 -25.69
CA ALA A 658 -26.31 -10.73 -25.72
C ALA A 658 -27.36 -11.65 -26.36
N ALA A 659 -28.64 -11.48 -26.01
CA ALA A 659 -29.73 -12.19 -26.67
C ALA A 659 -29.81 -11.81 -28.17
N HIS A 660 -29.69 -10.52 -28.47
CA HIS A 660 -29.73 -10.02 -29.85
C HIS A 660 -28.66 -10.66 -30.73
N TYR A 661 -27.38 -10.59 -30.35
CA TYR A 661 -26.30 -11.17 -31.16
C TYR A 661 -26.41 -12.70 -31.25
N ARG A 662 -26.94 -13.37 -30.21
CA ARG A 662 -27.17 -14.82 -30.27
C ARG A 662 -28.20 -15.18 -31.33
N GLU A 663 -29.35 -14.50 -31.34
CA GLU A 663 -30.37 -14.65 -32.38
C GLU A 663 -29.80 -14.37 -33.77
N ARG A 664 -28.97 -13.33 -33.92
CA ARG A 664 -28.34 -13.01 -35.22
C ARG A 664 -27.38 -14.08 -35.71
N VAL A 665 -26.56 -14.63 -34.82
CA VAL A 665 -25.64 -15.71 -35.16
C VAL A 665 -26.40 -16.98 -35.52
N ASP A 666 -27.43 -17.33 -34.75
CA ASP A 666 -28.29 -18.49 -35.06
C ASP A 666 -28.95 -18.35 -36.44
N GLU A 667 -29.43 -17.15 -36.79
CA GLU A 667 -29.94 -16.83 -38.12
C GLU A 667 -28.88 -16.99 -39.22
N TRP A 668 -27.63 -16.53 -38.99
CA TRP A 668 -26.54 -16.64 -39.96
C TRP A 668 -26.18 -18.11 -40.28
N PHE A 669 -26.18 -18.99 -39.29
CA PHE A 669 -25.82 -20.41 -39.45
C PHE A 669 -26.99 -21.32 -39.89
N SER A 670 -28.23 -20.84 -39.79
CA SER A 670 -29.44 -21.52 -40.27
C SER A 670 -29.62 -21.50 -41.80
N GLY A 671 -28.81 -20.72 -42.51
CA GLY A 671 -28.78 -20.65 -43.98
C GLY A 671 -29.80 -19.67 -44.59
N CYS A 672 -29.47 -19.16 -45.78
CA CYS A 672 -30.26 -18.14 -46.49
C CYS A 672 -31.67 -18.60 -46.93
N ASP A 673 -31.92 -19.91 -47.00
CA ASP A 673 -33.19 -20.49 -47.47
C ASP A 673 -34.23 -20.70 -46.35
N ALA A 674 -33.82 -20.67 -45.07
CA ALA A 674 -34.71 -20.87 -43.92
C ALA A 674 -35.28 -19.56 -43.33
N SER A 675 -34.64 -18.41 -43.58
CA SER A 675 -35.06 -17.12 -43.03
C SER A 675 -36.14 -16.44 -43.88
N LYS A 676 -37.31 -16.16 -43.28
CA LYS A 676 -38.37 -15.32 -43.89
C LYS A 676 -37.92 -13.88 -44.15
N ARG A 677 -36.74 -13.46 -43.63
CA ARG A 677 -36.15 -12.12 -43.77
C ARG A 677 -34.85 -12.17 -44.58
N LYS A 678 -34.94 -12.54 -45.87
CA LYS A 678 -33.80 -12.62 -46.82
C LYS A 678 -32.93 -11.35 -46.93
N GLN A 679 -33.42 -10.19 -46.51
CA GLN A 679 -32.71 -8.90 -46.61
C GLN A 679 -31.82 -8.57 -45.39
N VAL A 680 -31.83 -9.37 -44.32
CA VAL A 680 -31.21 -9.02 -43.03
C VAL A 680 -29.72 -9.43 -42.95
N ILE A 681 -29.32 -10.54 -43.56
CA ILE A 681 -27.90 -10.96 -43.63
C ILE A 681 -27.03 -9.90 -44.35
N TYR A 682 -27.57 -9.27 -45.39
CA TYR A 682 -26.86 -8.22 -46.15
C TYR A 682 -26.69 -6.90 -45.41
N LYS A 683 -27.43 -6.64 -44.31
CA LYS A 683 -27.25 -5.43 -43.49
C LYS A 683 -26.12 -5.58 -42.46
N ASP A 684 -25.95 -6.78 -41.91
CA ASP A 684 -24.95 -7.09 -40.88
C ASP A 684 -23.72 -7.82 -41.43
N GLU A 685 -23.64 -7.92 -42.75
CA GLU A 685 -22.52 -8.53 -43.48
C GLU A 685 -21.16 -7.94 -43.09
N HIS A 686 -21.15 -6.66 -42.71
CA HIS A 686 -19.96 -5.99 -42.21
C HIS A 686 -19.35 -6.66 -40.98
N LEU A 687 -20.14 -7.24 -40.07
CA LEU A 687 -19.65 -7.97 -38.89
C LEU A 687 -19.02 -9.31 -39.29
N ILE A 688 -19.64 -10.02 -40.24
CA ILE A 688 -19.12 -11.28 -40.77
C ILE A 688 -17.82 -11.03 -41.53
N ALA A 689 -17.76 -9.97 -42.34
CA ALA A 689 -16.57 -9.57 -43.07
C ALA A 689 -15.43 -9.16 -42.13
N GLN A 690 -15.73 -8.42 -41.05
CA GLN A 690 -14.76 -8.09 -40.02
C GLN A 690 -14.22 -9.33 -39.32
N TYR A 691 -15.09 -10.27 -38.93
CA TYR A 691 -14.67 -11.53 -38.31
C TYR A 691 -13.82 -12.37 -39.26
N ALA A 692 -14.28 -12.59 -40.50
CA ALA A 692 -13.57 -13.35 -41.52
C ALA A 692 -12.17 -12.75 -41.79
N SER A 693 -12.08 -11.42 -41.89
CA SER A 693 -10.81 -10.71 -41.99
C SER A 693 -9.93 -10.90 -40.75
N HIS A 694 -10.51 -10.86 -39.54
CA HIS A 694 -9.78 -11.02 -38.29
C HIS A 694 -9.17 -12.42 -38.14
N VAL A 695 -9.87 -13.47 -38.61
CA VAL A 695 -9.34 -14.84 -38.60
C VAL A 695 -8.54 -15.22 -39.85
N GLY A 696 -8.38 -14.28 -40.79
CA GLY A 696 -7.61 -14.47 -42.02
C GLY A 696 -8.27 -15.41 -43.03
N VAL A 697 -9.60 -15.44 -43.09
CA VAL A 697 -10.39 -16.26 -44.04
C VAL A 697 -11.07 -15.34 -45.07
N PRO A 698 -10.96 -15.61 -46.38
CA PRO A 698 -11.70 -14.86 -47.39
C PRO A 698 -13.22 -14.90 -47.14
N LEU A 699 -13.90 -13.78 -47.33
CA LEU A 699 -15.35 -13.67 -47.06
C LEU A 699 -16.18 -14.69 -47.85
N ASP A 700 -15.82 -14.95 -49.10
CA ASP A 700 -16.53 -15.92 -49.94
C ASP A 700 -16.37 -17.36 -49.46
N ASP A 701 -15.19 -17.71 -48.94
CA ASP A 701 -14.95 -19.01 -48.31
C ASP A 701 -15.81 -19.12 -47.04
N TYR A 702 -15.80 -18.11 -46.17
CA TYR A 702 -16.61 -18.12 -44.96
C TYR A 702 -18.13 -18.18 -45.25
N ARG A 703 -18.60 -17.50 -46.31
CA ARG A 703 -20.00 -17.60 -46.79
C ARG A 703 -20.38 -19.04 -47.15
N SER A 704 -19.47 -19.83 -47.70
CA SER A 704 -19.75 -21.24 -48.02
C SER A 704 -20.01 -22.09 -46.77
N LEU A 705 -19.33 -21.79 -45.64
CA LEU A 705 -19.62 -22.41 -44.35
C LEU A 705 -21.01 -22.03 -43.81
N LEU A 706 -21.38 -20.75 -43.90
CA LEU A 706 -22.70 -20.25 -43.45
C LEU A 706 -23.85 -20.87 -44.24
N LYS A 707 -23.65 -21.15 -45.53
CA LYS A 707 -24.62 -21.88 -46.37
C LYS A 707 -24.79 -23.35 -45.96
N GLY A 708 -23.87 -23.90 -45.17
CA GLY A 708 -23.91 -25.30 -44.75
C GLY A 708 -23.49 -26.28 -45.85
N ASP A 709 -22.68 -25.84 -46.81
CA ASP A 709 -22.11 -26.69 -47.84
C ASP A 709 -20.98 -27.54 -47.23
N SER A 710 -21.11 -28.87 -47.19
CA SER A 710 -20.09 -29.76 -46.63
C SER A 710 -18.80 -29.81 -47.46
N ASP A 711 -18.89 -29.50 -48.76
CA ASP A 711 -17.77 -29.55 -49.72
C ASP A 711 -17.37 -28.14 -50.21
N GLY A 712 -17.85 -27.10 -49.51
CA GLY A 712 -17.59 -25.70 -49.84
C GLY A 712 -16.11 -25.32 -49.70
N ALA A 713 -15.73 -24.19 -50.31
CA ALA A 713 -14.35 -23.69 -50.34
C ALA A 713 -13.73 -23.52 -48.93
N TRP A 714 -14.55 -23.31 -47.89
CA TRP A 714 -14.10 -23.24 -46.49
C TRP A 714 -13.34 -24.49 -46.04
N ALA A 715 -13.73 -25.70 -46.47
CA ALA A 715 -13.15 -26.95 -45.98
C ALA A 715 -11.65 -27.09 -46.31
N GLY A 716 -11.19 -26.44 -47.39
CA GLY A 716 -9.79 -26.46 -47.83
C GLY A 716 -8.88 -25.44 -47.13
N HIS A 717 -9.45 -24.43 -46.46
CA HIS A 717 -8.70 -23.30 -45.93
C HIS A 717 -7.90 -23.66 -44.65
N VAL A 718 -6.71 -23.08 -44.48
CA VAL A 718 -5.76 -23.45 -43.41
C VAL A 718 -6.35 -23.27 -42.00
N HIS A 719 -7.20 -22.26 -41.82
CA HIS A 719 -7.87 -21.96 -40.55
C HIS A 719 -8.68 -23.17 -40.03
N PHE A 720 -9.47 -23.81 -40.89
CA PHE A 720 -10.36 -24.90 -40.49
C PHE A 720 -9.66 -26.27 -40.40
N LYS A 721 -8.48 -26.43 -41.01
CA LYS A 721 -7.67 -27.67 -40.90
C LYS A 721 -7.34 -28.03 -39.46
N ALA A 722 -7.15 -27.03 -38.59
CA ALA A 722 -6.90 -27.25 -37.16
C ALA A 722 -8.08 -27.93 -36.43
N TYR A 723 -9.30 -27.87 -36.99
CA TYR A 723 -10.50 -28.46 -36.38
C TYR A 723 -10.60 -29.96 -36.63
N ILE A 724 -10.04 -30.45 -37.76
CA ILE A 724 -10.09 -31.85 -38.15
C ILE A 724 -9.40 -32.74 -37.10
N SER A 725 -8.21 -32.35 -36.64
CA SER A 725 -7.46 -33.12 -35.64
C SER A 725 -8.21 -33.21 -34.31
N LYS A 726 -8.88 -32.12 -33.90
CA LYS A 726 -9.67 -32.08 -32.67
C LYS A 726 -10.96 -32.90 -32.79
N PHE A 727 -11.65 -32.81 -33.91
CA PHE A 727 -12.87 -33.58 -34.19
C PHE A 727 -12.58 -35.09 -34.21
N ASN A 728 -11.54 -35.51 -34.94
CA ASN A 728 -11.15 -36.92 -35.03
C ASN A 728 -10.69 -37.51 -33.69
N GLY A 729 -10.10 -36.69 -32.82
CA GLY A 729 -9.71 -37.07 -31.47
C GLY A 729 -10.87 -37.12 -30.45
N GLY A 730 -12.10 -36.76 -30.84
CA GLY A 730 -13.25 -36.66 -29.95
C GLY A 730 -13.82 -38.01 -29.49
N THR A 731 -14.33 -38.03 -28.26
CA THR A 731 -15.05 -39.19 -27.69
C THR A 731 -16.35 -39.49 -28.44
N GLU A 732 -16.98 -38.48 -29.02
CA GLU A 732 -18.21 -38.62 -29.82
C GLU A 732 -17.98 -39.45 -31.09
N ILE A 733 -16.94 -39.12 -31.88
CA ILE A 733 -16.63 -39.82 -33.14
C ILE A 733 -16.03 -41.20 -32.88
N SER A 734 -15.13 -41.32 -31.91
CA SER A 734 -14.61 -42.62 -31.51
C SER A 734 -15.71 -43.54 -30.93
N GLY A 735 -16.75 -42.97 -30.30
CA GLY A 735 -17.96 -43.67 -29.89
C GLY A 735 -18.86 -44.06 -31.06
N LEU A 736 -19.09 -43.14 -32.02
CA LEU A 736 -19.85 -43.37 -33.24
C LEU A 736 -19.33 -44.58 -34.02
N HIS A 737 -18.01 -44.64 -34.22
CA HIS A 737 -17.33 -45.75 -34.90
C HIS A 737 -17.53 -47.11 -34.21
N LYS A 738 -17.92 -47.13 -32.93
CA LYS A 738 -18.20 -48.37 -32.17
C LYS A 738 -19.66 -48.83 -32.32
N THR A 739 -20.59 -47.95 -32.71
CA THR A 739 -22.03 -48.26 -32.79
C THR A 739 -22.34 -49.26 -33.91
N LYS A 740 -23.32 -50.15 -33.66
CA LYS A 740 -23.68 -51.22 -34.60
C LYS A 740 -24.24 -50.69 -35.92
N TRP A 741 -25.09 -49.67 -35.90
CA TRP A 741 -25.70 -49.09 -37.10
C TRP A 741 -24.65 -48.38 -37.98
N PHE A 742 -23.71 -47.62 -37.39
CA PHE A 742 -22.67 -46.92 -38.14
C PHE A 742 -21.71 -47.91 -38.82
N LYS A 743 -21.39 -49.04 -38.17
CA LYS A 743 -20.59 -50.11 -38.78
C LYS A 743 -21.25 -50.76 -39.98
N ALA A 744 -22.58 -50.82 -40.00
CA ALA A 744 -23.39 -51.42 -41.07
C ALA A 744 -23.51 -50.55 -42.33
N LEU A 745 -23.14 -49.26 -42.27
CA LEU A 745 -23.12 -48.36 -43.42
C LEU A 745 -22.00 -48.70 -44.42
N SER A 746 -22.22 -48.39 -45.69
CA SER A 746 -21.18 -48.43 -46.74
C SER A 746 -20.08 -47.37 -46.48
N ALA A 747 -18.93 -47.49 -47.14
CA ALA A 747 -17.85 -46.51 -46.98
C ALA A 747 -18.29 -45.09 -47.33
N SER A 748 -19.04 -44.92 -48.43
CA SER A 748 -19.58 -43.62 -48.85
C SER A 748 -20.59 -43.04 -47.85
N GLU A 749 -21.41 -43.87 -47.21
CA GLU A 749 -22.38 -43.42 -46.21
C GLU A 749 -21.72 -43.09 -44.87
N LYS A 750 -20.64 -43.80 -44.50
CA LYS A 750 -19.81 -43.48 -43.33
C LYS A 750 -19.14 -42.11 -43.49
N ASP A 751 -18.58 -41.85 -44.67
CA ASP A 751 -17.92 -40.58 -44.98
C ASP A 751 -18.94 -39.43 -44.98
N ALA A 752 -20.13 -39.62 -45.57
CA ALA A 752 -21.20 -38.63 -45.56
C ALA A 752 -21.69 -38.28 -44.14
N GLU A 753 -21.92 -39.29 -43.27
CA GLU A 753 -22.35 -39.06 -41.89
C GLU A 753 -21.24 -38.42 -41.04
N THR A 754 -19.97 -38.77 -41.29
CA THR A 754 -18.81 -38.16 -40.62
C THR A 754 -18.64 -36.70 -41.03
N ASN A 755 -18.74 -36.38 -42.33
CA ASN A 755 -18.67 -35.03 -42.85
C ASN A 755 -19.82 -34.16 -42.34
N LYS A 756 -21.04 -34.72 -42.24
CA LYS A 756 -22.20 -34.03 -41.66
C LYS A 756 -21.95 -33.64 -40.19
N ARG A 757 -21.41 -34.55 -39.38
CA ARG A 757 -21.05 -34.27 -37.98
C ARG A 757 -19.88 -33.30 -37.87
N TYR A 758 -18.90 -33.40 -38.76
CA TYR A 758 -17.79 -32.46 -38.81
C TYR A 758 -18.27 -31.05 -39.13
N LEU A 759 -19.14 -30.88 -40.12
CA LEU A 759 -19.78 -29.60 -40.43
C LEU A 759 -20.55 -29.06 -39.21
N ALA A 760 -21.31 -29.91 -38.50
CA ALA A 760 -22.02 -29.50 -37.29
C ALA A 760 -21.05 -29.04 -36.18
N PHE A 761 -19.95 -29.75 -35.98
CA PHE A 761 -18.88 -29.37 -35.05
C PHE A 761 -18.26 -28.03 -35.40
N VAL A 762 -17.88 -27.83 -36.67
CA VAL A 762 -17.31 -26.56 -37.17
C VAL A 762 -18.31 -25.42 -36.97
N LYS A 763 -19.58 -25.61 -37.34
CA LYS A 763 -20.64 -24.61 -37.13
C LYS A 763 -20.82 -24.26 -35.65
N ALA A 764 -20.76 -25.23 -34.74
CA ALA A 764 -20.87 -24.99 -33.31
C ALA A 764 -19.70 -24.15 -32.75
N VAL A 765 -18.46 -24.46 -33.18
CA VAL A 765 -17.28 -23.70 -32.76
C VAL A 765 -17.29 -22.28 -33.35
N GLU A 766 -17.61 -22.16 -34.64
CA GLU A 766 -17.60 -20.87 -35.34
C GLU A 766 -18.73 -19.94 -34.92
N SER A 767 -19.93 -20.48 -34.66
CA SER A 767 -21.05 -19.70 -34.10
C SER A 767 -20.68 -19.13 -32.73
N ASP A 768 -20.07 -19.92 -31.86
CA ASP A 768 -19.60 -19.46 -30.55
C ASP A 768 -18.52 -18.36 -30.68
N LYS A 769 -17.59 -18.51 -31.62
CA LYS A 769 -16.54 -17.51 -31.88
C LYS A 769 -17.10 -16.20 -32.41
N ILE A 770 -17.88 -16.23 -33.49
CA ILE A 770 -18.41 -15.00 -34.11
C ILE A 770 -19.36 -14.27 -33.16
N TYR A 771 -20.11 -15.00 -32.32
CA TYR A 771 -20.93 -14.42 -31.25
C TYR A 771 -20.08 -13.61 -30.27
N HIS A 772 -19.00 -14.20 -29.73
CA HIS A 772 -18.13 -13.47 -28.81
C HIS A 772 -17.31 -12.38 -29.50
N PHE A 773 -16.99 -12.53 -30.79
CA PHE A 773 -16.38 -11.48 -31.60
C PHE A 773 -17.30 -10.26 -31.70
N ALA A 774 -18.56 -10.46 -32.10
CA ALA A 774 -19.55 -9.39 -32.18
C ALA A 774 -19.75 -8.71 -30.83
N MET A 775 -19.86 -9.48 -29.74
CA MET A 775 -19.95 -8.94 -28.37
C MET A 775 -18.72 -8.13 -27.96
N ALA A 776 -17.51 -8.53 -28.38
CA ALA A 776 -16.28 -7.82 -28.09
C ALA A 776 -16.12 -6.54 -28.93
N CYS A 777 -16.59 -6.54 -30.18
CA CYS A 777 -16.62 -5.37 -31.06
C CYS A 777 -17.68 -4.33 -30.66
N ASP A 778 -18.76 -4.77 -30.00
CA ASP A 778 -19.79 -3.87 -29.45
C ASP A 778 -19.21 -2.90 -28.41
N GLN A 779 -18.16 -3.30 -27.71
CA GLN A 779 -17.42 -2.41 -26.81
C GLN A 779 -16.54 -1.45 -27.63
N THR A 780 -17.01 -0.21 -27.80
CA THR A 780 -16.29 0.83 -28.56
C THR A 780 -15.09 1.43 -27.82
N SER A 781 -15.12 1.42 -26.47
CA SER A 781 -14.02 1.94 -25.65
C SER A 781 -12.90 0.90 -25.52
N PRO A 782 -11.62 1.28 -25.68
CA PRO A 782 -10.52 0.35 -25.51
C PRO A 782 -10.38 -0.08 -24.03
N VAL A 783 -9.76 -1.24 -23.80
CA VAL A 783 -9.38 -1.69 -22.47
C VAL A 783 -8.03 -1.08 -22.11
N LEU A 784 -7.97 -0.36 -20.98
CA LEU A 784 -6.71 0.10 -20.40
C LEU A 784 -6.06 -1.03 -19.59
N ILE A 785 -4.91 -1.51 -20.05
CA ILE A 785 -4.15 -2.58 -19.40
C ILE A 785 -3.02 -1.95 -18.59
N ILE A 786 -3.04 -2.15 -17.27
CA ILE A 786 -2.01 -1.71 -16.32
C ILE A 786 -1.30 -2.95 -15.79
N ARG A 787 0.03 -2.99 -15.83
CA ARG A 787 0.81 -4.13 -15.36
C ARG A 787 1.89 -3.67 -14.40
N SER A 788 1.94 -4.33 -13.25
CA SER A 788 3.06 -4.21 -12.32
C SER A 788 4.36 -4.58 -13.03
N PRO A 789 5.45 -3.82 -12.82
CA PRO A 789 6.79 -4.20 -13.27
C PRO A 789 7.22 -5.58 -12.74
N ALA A 790 8.21 -6.20 -13.40
CA ALA A 790 8.73 -7.52 -13.02
C ALA A 790 9.86 -7.49 -11.97
N GLU A 791 10.55 -6.35 -11.79
CA GLU A 791 11.70 -6.23 -10.89
C GLU A 791 11.26 -5.72 -9.50
N THR A 792 11.66 -6.39 -8.43
CA THR A 792 11.22 -6.12 -7.04
C THR A 792 11.36 -4.65 -6.63
N LYS A 793 12.45 -3.96 -7.00
CA LYS A 793 12.64 -2.54 -6.68
C LYS A 793 11.64 -1.64 -7.40
N THR A 794 11.35 -1.94 -8.67
CA THR A 794 10.38 -1.19 -9.46
C THR A 794 8.94 -1.47 -9.02
N ILE A 795 8.64 -2.67 -8.51
CA ILE A 795 7.35 -3.00 -7.88
C ILE A 795 7.12 -2.12 -6.65
N LYS A 796 8.09 -2.00 -5.74
CA LYS A 796 7.97 -1.13 -4.56
C LYS A 796 7.66 0.32 -4.93
N ARG A 797 8.33 0.85 -5.96
CA ARG A 797 8.07 2.21 -6.49
C ARG A 797 6.70 2.33 -7.16
N PHE A 798 6.24 1.28 -7.83
CA PHE A 798 4.93 1.23 -8.48
C PHE A 798 3.80 1.20 -7.44
N LEU A 799 3.92 0.36 -6.42
CA LEU A 799 2.95 0.25 -5.34
C LEU A 799 3.00 1.45 -4.39
N GLY A 800 4.19 2.03 -4.19
CA GLY A 800 4.43 3.12 -3.24
C GLY A 800 4.60 2.64 -1.79
N TYR A 801 4.72 1.34 -1.55
CA TYR A 801 4.94 0.80 -0.20
C TYR A 801 5.80 -0.47 -0.20
N GLU A 802 6.28 -0.86 0.98
CA GLU A 802 6.96 -2.12 1.21
C GLU A 802 6.48 -2.83 2.48
N TRP A 803 6.64 -4.16 2.51
CA TRP A 803 6.33 -4.98 3.68
C TRP A 803 7.57 -5.09 4.58
N SER A 804 7.44 -4.69 5.84
CA SER A 804 8.46 -4.88 6.88
C SER A 804 8.12 -6.09 7.76
N SER A 805 9.11 -6.94 7.99
CA SER A 805 9.05 -8.05 8.95
C SER A 805 9.95 -7.84 10.17
N SER A 806 10.45 -6.61 10.35
CA SER A 806 11.34 -6.25 11.48
C SER A 806 10.54 -6.25 12.78
N LYS A 807 11.06 -6.91 13.82
CA LYS A 807 10.37 -7.06 15.10
C LYS A 807 10.14 -5.71 15.79
N GLY A 808 8.88 -5.33 16.02
CA GLY A 808 8.48 -4.02 16.55
C GLY A 808 8.25 -2.94 15.49
N ASP A 809 8.46 -3.26 14.21
CA ASP A 809 8.21 -2.39 13.06
C ASP A 809 7.56 -3.17 11.90
N GLU A 810 6.76 -4.20 12.23
CA GLU A 810 6.05 -5.04 11.27
C GLU A 810 4.94 -4.26 10.52
N GLY A 811 4.62 -4.70 9.29
CA GLY A 811 3.48 -4.18 8.52
C GLY A 811 3.87 -3.40 7.26
N ILE A 812 2.90 -2.70 6.67
CA ILE A 812 3.08 -1.89 5.45
C ILE A 812 3.79 -0.57 5.78
N LYS A 813 4.86 -0.26 5.04
CA LYS A 813 5.58 1.02 5.12
C LYS A 813 5.36 1.80 3.84
N LEU A 814 4.60 2.90 3.94
CA LEU A 814 4.33 3.81 2.83
C LEU A 814 5.59 4.62 2.50
N ILE A 815 5.90 4.72 1.22
CA ILE A 815 6.90 5.61 0.67
C ILE A 815 6.24 6.98 0.53
N LYS A 816 6.67 7.94 1.34
CA LYS A 816 6.10 9.29 1.38
C LYS A 816 7.08 10.36 0.86
N ASP A 817 6.55 11.47 0.37
CA ASP A 817 7.33 12.64 -0.01
C ASP A 817 7.67 13.54 1.21
N ALA A 818 8.36 14.67 0.99
CA ALA A 818 8.78 15.58 2.05
C ALA A 818 7.61 16.28 2.79
N LYS A 819 6.42 16.28 2.21
CA LYS A 819 5.20 16.81 2.83
C LYS A 819 4.37 15.71 3.51
N GLY A 820 4.81 14.46 3.42
CA GLY A 820 4.14 13.30 3.99
C GLY A 820 3.13 12.61 3.06
N TYR A 821 3.03 13.02 1.79
CA TYR A 821 2.09 12.42 0.82
C TYR A 821 2.64 11.14 0.20
N HIS A 822 1.77 10.18 -0.07
CA HIS A 822 2.14 8.88 -0.63
C HIS A 822 2.67 8.99 -2.08
N LEU A 823 3.83 8.38 -2.33
CA LEU A 823 4.55 8.45 -3.59
C LEU A 823 4.34 7.18 -4.44
N THR A 824 3.39 7.24 -5.37
CA THR A 824 3.10 6.17 -6.33
C THR A 824 2.72 6.72 -7.71
N PRO A 825 2.98 6.04 -8.83
CA PRO A 825 2.40 6.36 -10.14
C PRO A 825 0.89 6.06 -10.23
N LEU A 826 0.32 5.32 -9.27
CA LEU A 826 -1.07 4.86 -9.30
C LEU A 826 -2.06 6.01 -9.12
N TYR A 827 -1.84 6.90 -8.16
CA TYR A 827 -2.71 8.03 -7.83
C TYR A 827 -1.95 9.18 -7.14
N ASP A 828 -2.66 10.28 -6.88
CA ASP A 828 -2.21 11.44 -6.11
C ASP A 828 -3.23 11.74 -5.01
N GLU A 829 -2.81 11.73 -3.74
CA GLU A 829 -3.69 11.92 -2.58
C GLU A 829 -4.39 13.28 -2.54
N THR A 830 -3.81 14.29 -3.19
CA THR A 830 -4.30 15.67 -3.14
C THR A 830 -5.11 16.05 -4.37
N ASN A 831 -4.95 15.30 -5.47
CA ASN A 831 -5.56 15.64 -6.74
C ASN A 831 -5.96 14.38 -7.53
N ARG A 832 -7.26 14.09 -7.53
CA ARG A 832 -7.85 12.97 -8.27
C ARG A 832 -7.60 13.06 -9.78
N ASP A 833 -7.54 14.27 -10.34
CA ASP A 833 -7.45 14.53 -11.77
C ASP A 833 -6.01 14.71 -12.27
N ASN A 834 -5.01 14.30 -11.47
CA ASN A 834 -3.62 14.43 -11.85
C ASN A 834 -3.29 13.57 -13.08
N THR A 835 -3.07 14.22 -14.23
CA THR A 835 -2.77 13.59 -15.52
C THR A 835 -1.45 12.82 -15.54
N ALA A 836 -0.60 12.97 -14.52
CA ALA A 836 0.64 12.19 -14.38
C ALA A 836 0.42 10.82 -13.71
N LYS A 837 -0.81 10.51 -13.28
CA LYS A 837 -1.14 9.29 -12.51
C LYS A 837 -2.10 8.37 -13.26
N ILE A 838 -2.05 7.08 -12.94
CA ILE A 838 -2.82 6.04 -13.66
C ILE A 838 -4.33 6.15 -13.38
N ASN A 839 -4.74 6.49 -12.15
CA ASN A 839 -6.15 6.59 -11.77
C ASN A 839 -6.94 7.55 -12.69
N HIS A 840 -6.32 8.65 -13.12
CA HIS A 840 -6.90 9.60 -14.05
C HIS A 840 -7.31 8.94 -15.37
N TYR A 841 -6.46 8.07 -15.94
CA TYR A 841 -6.74 7.40 -17.21
C TYR A 841 -7.82 6.33 -17.07
N VAL A 842 -7.88 5.63 -15.92
CA VAL A 842 -8.97 4.69 -15.65
C VAL A 842 -10.30 5.44 -15.56
N SER A 843 -10.35 6.54 -14.79
CA SER A 843 -11.54 7.37 -14.65
C SER A 843 -11.98 7.98 -15.99
N ALA A 844 -11.04 8.54 -16.76
CA ALA A 844 -11.34 9.11 -18.08
C ALA A 844 -11.89 8.07 -19.07
N ASN A 845 -11.47 6.80 -18.95
CA ASN A 845 -12.00 5.73 -19.79
C ASN A 845 -13.44 5.32 -19.43
N PHE A 846 -13.83 5.43 -18.15
CA PHE A 846 -15.24 5.30 -17.77
C PHE A 846 -16.11 6.36 -18.46
N ASP A 847 -15.60 7.57 -18.63
CA ASP A 847 -16.29 8.65 -19.34
C ASP A 847 -16.18 8.56 -20.88
N GLY A 848 -15.47 7.57 -21.41
CA GLY A 848 -15.28 7.38 -22.86
C GLY A 848 -14.31 8.39 -23.49
N SER A 849 -13.48 9.05 -22.68
CA SER A 849 -12.59 10.16 -23.08
C SER A 849 -11.11 9.86 -22.84
N LEU A 850 -10.69 8.60 -23.00
CA LEU A 850 -9.33 8.15 -22.68
C LEU A 850 -8.25 8.94 -23.46
N PRO A 851 -7.44 9.78 -22.78
CA PRO A 851 -6.40 10.55 -23.44
C PRO A 851 -5.16 9.69 -23.74
N LYS A 852 -4.27 10.22 -24.58
CA LYS A 852 -3.01 9.54 -24.93
C LYS A 852 -2.14 9.35 -23.68
N ILE A 853 -1.73 8.12 -23.42
CA ILE A 853 -0.88 7.77 -22.27
C ILE A 853 0.50 8.45 -22.39
N PRO A 854 0.95 9.19 -21.37
CA PRO A 854 2.21 9.93 -21.38
C PRO A 854 3.41 8.98 -21.33
N ALA A 855 4.54 9.39 -21.90
CA ALA A 855 5.74 8.55 -22.06
C ALA A 855 6.21 7.91 -20.73
N GLY A 856 6.07 8.62 -19.60
CA GLY A 856 6.46 8.12 -18.28
C GLY A 856 5.59 6.99 -17.72
N LEU A 857 4.40 6.74 -18.28
CA LEU A 857 3.49 5.67 -17.86
C LEU A 857 3.42 4.50 -18.86
N GLN A 858 4.00 4.65 -20.07
CA GLN A 858 3.91 3.64 -21.14
C GLN A 858 4.60 2.31 -20.80
N ASP A 859 5.55 2.32 -19.86
CA ASP A 859 6.21 1.10 -19.38
C ASP A 859 5.25 0.19 -18.58
N VAL A 860 4.22 0.78 -17.96
CA VAL A 860 3.28 0.08 -17.05
C VAL A 860 1.84 0.11 -17.53
N ALA A 861 1.48 1.00 -18.47
CA ALA A 861 0.11 1.15 -18.98
C ALA A 861 0.07 1.15 -20.51
N ARG A 862 -0.91 0.45 -21.09
CA ARG A 862 -1.15 0.36 -22.53
C ARG A 862 -2.65 0.19 -22.83
N ILE A 863 -3.04 0.40 -24.08
CA ILE A 863 -4.42 0.22 -24.54
C ILE A 863 -4.52 -0.93 -25.53
N ALA A 864 -5.63 -1.67 -25.51
CA ALA A 864 -5.96 -2.69 -26.50
C ALA A 864 -7.48 -2.74 -26.73
N ALA A 865 -7.92 -3.11 -27.93
CA ALA A 865 -9.32 -3.46 -28.14
C ALA A 865 -9.61 -4.83 -27.50
N LEU A 866 -10.79 -4.99 -26.91
CA LEU A 866 -11.17 -6.25 -26.26
C LEU A 866 -11.11 -7.44 -27.24
N VAL A 867 -11.51 -7.22 -28.49
CA VAL A 867 -11.44 -8.22 -29.56
C VAL A 867 -10.01 -8.73 -29.79
N ASP A 868 -9.00 -7.86 -29.74
CA ASP A 868 -7.59 -8.24 -29.92
C ASP A 868 -7.02 -8.98 -28.70
N MET A 869 -7.68 -8.87 -27.54
CA MET A 869 -7.30 -9.57 -26.32
C MET A 869 -7.82 -11.03 -26.31
N LEU A 870 -8.70 -11.42 -27.23
CA LEU A 870 -9.22 -12.78 -27.36
C LEU A 870 -8.50 -13.52 -28.50
N ASP A 871 -8.19 -14.81 -28.31
CA ASP A 871 -7.52 -15.64 -29.34
C ASP A 871 -8.54 -16.46 -30.14
N PHE A 872 -9.00 -15.90 -31.27
CA PHE A 872 -9.94 -16.56 -32.20
C PHE A 872 -9.27 -17.57 -33.13
N SER A 873 -7.93 -17.69 -33.15
CA SER A 873 -7.24 -18.60 -34.06
C SER A 873 -7.19 -20.04 -33.56
N ARG A 874 -7.51 -20.28 -32.28
CA ARG A 874 -7.44 -21.60 -31.64
C ARG A 874 -8.63 -22.49 -31.99
N ALA A 875 -8.39 -23.80 -32.15
CA ALA A 875 -9.45 -24.80 -32.31
C ALA A 875 -10.34 -24.97 -31.07
N VAL A 876 -9.79 -24.70 -29.88
CA VAL A 876 -10.54 -24.64 -28.62
C VAL A 876 -10.63 -23.18 -28.20
N PHE A 877 -11.84 -22.63 -28.19
CA PHE A 877 -12.10 -21.24 -27.87
C PHE A 877 -12.57 -21.09 -26.41
N GLU A 878 -11.62 -20.96 -25.50
CA GLU A 878 -11.87 -20.87 -24.05
C GLU A 878 -12.14 -19.41 -23.58
N LYS A 879 -12.28 -18.48 -24.52
CA LYS A 879 -12.47 -17.03 -24.29
C LYS A 879 -11.39 -16.42 -23.38
N GLN A 880 -10.16 -16.92 -23.45
CA GLN A 880 -9.04 -16.39 -22.66
C GLN A 880 -8.77 -14.92 -23.03
N ILE A 881 -8.65 -14.06 -22.00
CA ILE A 881 -8.35 -12.63 -22.15
C ILE A 881 -6.86 -12.43 -21.93
N ALA A 882 -6.12 -12.13 -23.00
CA ALA A 882 -4.70 -11.88 -22.96
C ALA A 882 -4.39 -10.41 -22.65
N LEU A 883 -3.62 -10.17 -21.60
CA LEU A 883 -3.07 -8.84 -21.29
C LEU A 883 -1.95 -8.41 -22.25
N MET A 884 -1.55 -9.32 -23.14
CA MET A 884 -0.59 -9.10 -24.20
C MET A 884 -1.14 -9.58 -25.55
N PRO A 885 -1.91 -8.74 -26.26
CA PRO A 885 -2.45 -9.08 -27.57
C PRO A 885 -1.32 -9.37 -28.55
N LYS A 886 -1.40 -10.50 -29.28
CA LYS A 886 -0.42 -10.86 -30.33
C LYS A 886 -0.33 -9.78 -31.43
N ASN A 887 -1.44 -9.09 -31.69
CA ASN A 887 -1.54 -8.01 -32.68
C ASN A 887 -1.06 -6.64 -32.16
N SER A 888 -0.72 -6.51 -30.86
CA SER A 888 -0.34 -5.20 -30.28
C SER A 888 1.10 -4.75 -30.59
N ILE A 889 1.92 -5.58 -31.24
CA ILE A 889 3.31 -5.27 -31.60
C ILE A 889 3.44 -4.70 -33.02
N LEU A 890 2.40 -4.82 -33.84
CA LEU A 890 2.39 -4.30 -35.21
C LEU A 890 1.17 -3.40 -35.36
N ALA A 891 1.36 -2.10 -35.15
CA ALA A 891 0.34 -1.13 -35.51
C ALA A 891 -0.11 -1.38 -36.96
N PRO A 892 -1.41 -1.52 -37.23
CA PRO A 892 -1.95 -1.66 -38.58
C PRO A 892 -1.90 -0.28 -39.25
N SER A 893 -0.71 0.18 -39.58
CA SER A 893 -0.51 1.30 -40.49
C SER A 893 0.73 1.05 -41.34
N ALA A 894 0.83 -0.14 -41.93
CA ALA A 894 1.79 -0.33 -43.00
C ALA A 894 1.11 0.15 -44.29
N ARG A 895 1.74 1.13 -44.97
CA ARG A 895 1.37 1.55 -46.34
C ARG A 895 1.47 0.39 -47.35
N TYR A 896 2.04 -0.74 -46.93
CA TYR A 896 2.32 -1.95 -47.71
C TYR A 896 1.83 -3.19 -46.96
N PRO A 897 1.51 -4.29 -47.68
CA PRO A 897 1.13 -5.55 -47.05
C PRO A 897 2.22 -6.09 -46.12
N MET A 898 1.80 -6.75 -45.06
CA MET A 898 2.66 -7.47 -44.13
C MET A 898 2.92 -8.87 -44.68
N GLU A 899 4.16 -9.34 -44.60
CA GLU A 899 4.54 -10.68 -45.04
C GLU A 899 5.40 -11.39 -43.99
N SER A 900 5.18 -12.70 -43.86
CA SER A 900 5.89 -13.52 -42.86
C SER A 900 7.32 -13.82 -43.28
N LEU A 901 8.26 -13.86 -42.32
CA LEU A 901 9.65 -14.22 -42.59
C LEU A 901 9.77 -15.64 -43.17
N ALA A 902 8.85 -16.55 -42.84
CA ALA A 902 8.79 -17.87 -43.46
C ALA A 902 8.62 -17.77 -44.99
N ASN A 903 7.67 -16.96 -45.46
CA ASN A 903 7.42 -16.74 -46.89
C ASN A 903 8.55 -15.97 -47.59
N LEU A 904 9.25 -15.11 -46.86
CA LEU A 904 10.35 -14.30 -47.37
C LEU A 904 11.72 -15.00 -47.29
N SER A 905 11.76 -16.24 -46.79
CA SER A 905 12.99 -17.01 -46.63
C SER A 905 13.21 -18.02 -47.76
N SER A 906 14.44 -18.12 -48.22
CA SER A 906 14.95 -19.26 -49.01
C SER A 906 15.57 -20.33 -48.11
N LEU A 907 16.03 -19.95 -46.91
CA LEU A 907 16.46 -20.86 -45.85
C LEU A 907 16.11 -20.26 -44.48
N LEU A 908 15.42 -21.03 -43.65
CA LEU A 908 15.21 -20.70 -42.24
C LEU A 908 15.58 -21.91 -41.37
N ARG A 909 16.80 -21.92 -40.84
CA ARG A 909 17.37 -23.08 -40.13
C ARG A 909 18.14 -22.67 -38.88
N ARG A 910 18.01 -23.47 -37.81
CA ARG A 910 18.89 -23.37 -36.65
C ARG A 910 20.29 -23.88 -37.01
N GLY A 911 21.32 -23.23 -36.46
CA GLY A 911 22.70 -23.70 -36.46
C GLY A 911 22.88 -25.05 -35.78
N ARG A 912 24.11 -25.54 -35.78
CA ARG A 912 24.44 -26.85 -35.20
C ARG A 912 25.47 -26.72 -34.09
N PRO A 913 25.25 -27.36 -32.93
CA PRO A 913 26.31 -27.55 -31.96
C PRO A 913 27.43 -28.36 -32.61
N SER A 914 28.65 -27.83 -32.58
CA SER A 914 29.82 -28.44 -33.23
C SER A 914 30.95 -28.60 -32.23
N LYS A 915 31.76 -29.67 -32.38
CA LYS A 915 32.99 -29.85 -31.60
C LYS A 915 34.04 -28.86 -32.09
N TYR A 916 34.76 -28.23 -31.16
CA TYR A 916 35.82 -27.27 -31.48
C TYR A 916 37.11 -27.98 -31.89
N GLY A 917 37.86 -27.39 -32.83
CA GLY A 917 39.19 -27.85 -33.23
C GLY A 917 39.94 -26.77 -34.00
N ALA A 918 40.85 -27.16 -34.88
CA ALA A 918 41.79 -26.25 -35.56
C ALA A 918 41.55 -26.11 -37.08
N SER A 919 40.34 -26.45 -37.56
CA SER A 919 40.02 -26.35 -38.99
C SER A 919 39.96 -24.89 -39.47
N SER A 920 39.89 -24.69 -40.79
CA SER A 920 39.72 -23.36 -41.39
C SER A 920 38.30 -22.80 -41.32
N ILE A 921 37.32 -23.57 -40.80
CA ILE A 921 35.90 -23.18 -40.77
C ILE A 921 35.56 -22.57 -39.40
N GLN A 922 35.21 -21.30 -39.39
CA GLN A 922 34.93 -20.56 -38.17
C GLN A 922 33.47 -20.75 -37.72
N ILE A 923 33.24 -21.00 -36.44
CA ILE A 923 31.90 -21.07 -35.85
C ILE A 923 31.54 -19.76 -35.14
N ILE A 924 30.39 -19.19 -35.48
CA ILE A 924 29.83 -17.99 -34.85
C ILE A 924 28.86 -18.41 -33.74
N LYS A 925 29.14 -17.95 -32.53
CA LYS A 925 28.29 -18.13 -31.33
C LYS A 925 27.35 -16.95 -31.13
N SER A 926 26.30 -17.17 -30.33
CA SER A 926 25.35 -16.11 -29.96
C SER A 926 26.00 -14.91 -29.28
N GLY A 927 27.08 -15.13 -28.50
CA GLY A 927 27.86 -14.05 -27.88
C GLY A 927 28.67 -13.21 -28.86
N GLN A 928 29.03 -13.76 -30.03
CA GLN A 928 29.84 -13.08 -31.04
C GLN A 928 28.96 -12.26 -32.01
N ALA A 929 27.70 -12.66 -32.23
CA ALA A 929 26.72 -11.90 -32.99
C ALA A 929 26.09 -10.81 -32.10
N ARG A 930 26.58 -9.56 -32.20
CA ARG A 930 26.21 -8.46 -31.29
C ARG A 930 24.99 -7.67 -31.75
N GLY A 931 24.48 -7.94 -32.96
CA GLY A 931 23.33 -7.27 -33.56
C GLY A 931 23.72 -6.23 -34.60
N ASN A 932 22.77 -5.86 -35.46
CA ASN A 932 22.98 -4.95 -36.60
C ASN A 932 24.11 -5.46 -37.52
N PHE A 933 25.25 -4.77 -37.53
CA PHE A 933 26.42 -5.09 -38.37
C PHE A 933 27.64 -5.54 -37.55
N GLU A 934 27.47 -5.72 -36.23
CA GLU A 934 28.60 -5.91 -35.31
C GLU A 934 28.86 -7.38 -34.97
N PHE A 935 30.13 -7.77 -35.06
CA PHE A 935 30.66 -9.04 -34.59
C PHE A 935 31.80 -8.82 -33.61
N ASP A 936 31.84 -9.63 -32.55
CA ASP A 936 32.96 -9.68 -31.59
C ASP A 936 33.78 -10.95 -31.84
N PHE A 937 34.98 -10.78 -32.38
CA PHE A 937 35.94 -11.85 -32.66
C PHE A 937 37.21 -11.75 -31.82
N SER A 938 37.13 -11.12 -30.64
CA SER A 938 38.21 -11.13 -29.65
C SER A 938 38.68 -12.56 -29.34
N GLU A 939 37.73 -13.49 -29.26
CA GLU A 939 37.97 -14.93 -29.27
C GLU A 939 37.38 -15.56 -30.54
N ARG A 940 38.21 -16.28 -31.30
CA ARG A 940 37.76 -17.03 -32.49
C ARG A 940 37.64 -18.51 -32.16
N HIS A 941 36.60 -19.14 -32.69
CA HIS A 941 36.35 -20.57 -32.52
C HIS A 941 36.24 -21.23 -33.88
N PHE A 942 36.85 -22.40 -34.03
CA PHE A 942 36.84 -23.19 -35.25
C PHE A 942 36.27 -24.57 -34.97
N VAL A 943 35.65 -25.18 -35.97
CA VAL A 943 35.13 -26.56 -35.86
C VAL A 943 36.26 -27.59 -35.94
N ALA A 944 35.99 -28.82 -35.53
CA ALA A 944 36.94 -29.93 -35.59
C ALA A 944 37.35 -30.29 -37.03
N ASP A 945 38.55 -30.86 -37.17
CA ASP A 945 39.08 -31.31 -38.45
C ASP A 945 38.18 -32.41 -39.06
N GLY A 946 37.90 -32.30 -40.36
CA GLY A 946 36.99 -33.20 -41.07
C GLY A 946 35.50 -32.82 -41.01
N PHE A 947 35.14 -31.68 -40.40
CA PHE A 947 33.78 -31.15 -40.48
C PHE A 947 33.42 -30.72 -41.91
N ILE A 948 32.32 -31.26 -42.45
CA ILE A 948 31.81 -30.92 -43.79
C ILE A 948 30.59 -30.00 -43.63
N PRO A 949 30.68 -28.71 -44.04
CA PRO A 949 29.55 -27.79 -44.02
C PRO A 949 28.42 -28.28 -44.94
N ASP A 950 27.17 -28.17 -44.48
CA ASP A 950 25.99 -28.43 -45.29
C ASP A 950 25.30 -27.13 -45.73
N GLU A 951 24.00 -27.18 -46.04
CA GLU A 951 23.18 -26.01 -46.42
C GLU A 951 23.26 -24.82 -45.44
N ARG A 952 23.69 -25.06 -44.18
CA ARG A 952 23.89 -24.04 -43.13
C ARG A 952 25.21 -23.28 -43.22
N LYS A 953 26.06 -23.57 -44.21
CA LYS A 953 27.22 -22.71 -44.50
C LYS A 953 26.71 -21.29 -44.76
N LEU A 954 27.27 -20.32 -44.04
CA LEU A 954 26.87 -18.92 -44.18
C LEU A 954 27.24 -18.37 -45.54
N GLN A 955 26.38 -17.50 -46.06
CA GLN A 955 26.55 -16.79 -47.32
C GLN A 955 26.42 -15.28 -47.07
N PRO A 956 27.15 -14.43 -47.82
CA PRO A 956 26.92 -12.99 -47.79
C PRO A 956 25.45 -12.66 -48.01
N GLY A 957 24.87 -11.85 -47.13
CA GLY A 957 23.45 -11.53 -47.11
C GLY A 957 22.61 -12.32 -46.09
N ASP A 958 23.18 -13.32 -45.40
CA ASP A 958 22.45 -14.04 -44.36
C ASP A 958 22.17 -13.14 -43.14
N LEU A 959 20.97 -13.28 -42.56
CA LEU A 959 20.59 -12.66 -41.30
C LEU A 959 20.68 -13.69 -40.17
N LEU A 960 21.46 -13.38 -39.14
CA LEU A 960 21.72 -14.25 -38.01
C LEU A 960 20.89 -13.81 -36.80
N ILE A 961 19.96 -14.66 -36.36
CA ILE A 961 19.02 -14.37 -35.28
C ILE A 961 19.41 -15.18 -34.04
N ASN A 962 19.87 -14.51 -32.99
CA ASN A 962 20.15 -15.17 -31.71
C ASN A 962 18.87 -15.77 -31.14
N SER A 963 18.93 -17.06 -30.82
CA SER A 963 17.74 -17.87 -30.60
C SER A 963 17.49 -18.21 -29.13
N THR A 964 18.49 -18.06 -28.27
CA THR A 964 18.42 -18.44 -26.86
C THR A 964 19.15 -17.44 -25.97
N GLY A 965 18.76 -17.41 -24.69
CA GLY A 965 19.44 -16.67 -23.62
C GLY A 965 18.81 -15.32 -23.31
N LYS A 966 18.56 -15.08 -22.01
CA LYS A 966 17.99 -13.82 -21.50
C LYS A 966 19.02 -12.69 -21.67
N GLY A 967 18.63 -11.63 -22.37
CA GLY A 967 19.47 -10.52 -22.80
C GLY A 967 20.13 -10.72 -24.17
N THR A 968 19.98 -11.87 -24.83
CA THR A 968 20.58 -12.16 -26.15
C THR A 968 19.60 -12.67 -27.21
N ALA A 969 18.49 -13.31 -26.82
CA ALA A 969 17.51 -13.87 -27.75
C ALA A 969 16.74 -12.77 -28.50
N GLY A 970 16.74 -12.81 -29.84
CA GLY A 970 16.10 -11.81 -30.70
C GLY A 970 17.06 -10.79 -31.31
N ARG A 971 18.38 -10.87 -31.04
CA ARG A 971 19.36 -10.02 -31.75
C ARG A 971 19.49 -10.50 -33.19
N VAL A 972 19.40 -9.58 -34.13
CA VAL A 972 19.59 -9.85 -35.55
C VAL A 972 20.89 -9.22 -36.02
N THR A 973 21.76 -10.00 -36.67
CA THR A 973 23.04 -9.53 -37.21
C THR A 973 23.14 -9.86 -38.70
N TYR A 974 23.56 -8.90 -39.51
CA TYR A 974 23.79 -9.08 -40.95
C TYR A 974 25.18 -9.64 -41.21
N PHE A 975 25.26 -10.72 -41.98
CA PHE A 975 26.52 -11.38 -42.32
C PHE A 975 26.97 -11.05 -43.74
N ASP A 976 28.20 -10.54 -43.89
CA ASP A 976 28.77 -10.10 -45.18
C ASP A 976 30.26 -10.42 -45.33
N MET A 977 30.76 -11.38 -44.55
CA MET A 977 32.19 -11.66 -44.48
C MET A 977 32.60 -12.75 -45.48
N PRO A 978 33.76 -12.61 -46.15
CA PRO A 978 34.31 -13.66 -46.99
C PRO A 978 34.94 -14.78 -46.14
N GLY A 979 34.73 -16.03 -46.53
CA GLY A 979 35.33 -17.22 -45.87
C GLY A 979 34.30 -18.29 -45.54
N ASP A 980 34.75 -19.35 -44.87
CA ASP A 980 33.90 -20.47 -44.48
C ASP A 980 33.43 -20.32 -43.03
N PHE A 981 32.14 -20.01 -42.87
CA PHE A 981 31.52 -19.81 -41.57
C PHE A 981 30.29 -20.70 -41.38
N VAL A 982 30.07 -21.12 -40.14
CA VAL A 982 28.84 -21.77 -39.67
C VAL A 982 28.41 -21.13 -38.36
N VAL A 983 27.17 -21.39 -37.92
CA VAL A 983 26.67 -20.88 -36.63
C VAL A 983 26.34 -22.01 -35.67
N ASP A 984 26.51 -21.72 -34.39
CA ASP A 984 26.20 -22.62 -33.29
C ASP A 984 24.68 -22.83 -33.11
N GLY A 985 24.28 -23.85 -32.35
CA GLY A 985 22.88 -24.23 -32.10
C GLY A 985 22.02 -23.13 -31.44
N HIS A 986 22.64 -22.07 -30.94
CA HIS A 986 21.99 -20.91 -30.32
C HIS A 986 21.67 -19.76 -31.29
N VAL A 987 21.94 -19.94 -32.59
CA VAL A 987 21.73 -18.92 -33.63
C VAL A 987 20.92 -19.53 -34.79
N THR A 988 19.97 -18.78 -35.34
CA THR A 988 19.21 -19.13 -36.54
C THR A 988 19.72 -18.36 -37.73
N ILE A 989 19.85 -19.05 -38.86
CA ILE A 989 20.16 -18.48 -40.16
C ILE A 989 18.83 -18.21 -40.86
N LEU A 990 18.60 -16.94 -41.21
CA LEU A 990 17.56 -16.49 -42.12
C LEU A 990 18.23 -16.03 -43.42
N ARG A 991 18.14 -16.85 -44.45
CA ARG A 991 18.51 -16.48 -45.82
C ARG A 991 17.24 -16.06 -46.52
N VAL A 992 17.22 -14.84 -47.03
CA VAL A 992 16.04 -14.26 -47.68
C VAL A 992 15.92 -14.73 -49.14
N ASN A 993 14.74 -14.64 -49.72
CA ASN A 993 14.50 -14.90 -51.14
C ASN A 993 14.57 -13.60 -51.98
N SER A 994 14.27 -13.69 -53.28
CA SER A 994 14.35 -12.55 -54.21
C SER A 994 13.36 -11.42 -53.96
N LEU A 995 12.36 -11.60 -53.07
CA LEU A 995 11.36 -10.58 -52.75
C LEU A 995 11.85 -9.59 -51.69
N LEU A 996 12.86 -9.96 -50.90
CA LEU A 996 13.33 -9.21 -49.75
C LEU A 996 14.81 -8.87 -49.88
N ASN A 997 15.14 -7.58 -49.86
CA ASN A 997 16.51 -7.13 -49.71
C ASN A 997 16.99 -7.46 -48.28
N PRO A 998 18.10 -8.21 -48.10
CA PRO A 998 18.59 -8.61 -46.78
C PRO A 998 18.80 -7.46 -45.80
N LYS A 999 19.36 -6.33 -46.26
CA LYS A 999 19.63 -5.17 -45.42
C LYS A 999 18.33 -4.46 -45.03
N TYR A 1000 17.36 -4.41 -45.93
CA TYR A 1000 16.02 -3.95 -45.56
C TYR A 1000 15.39 -4.87 -44.50
N GLY A 1001 15.50 -6.19 -44.65
CA GLY A 1001 15.07 -7.16 -43.66
C GLY A 1001 15.70 -6.95 -42.27
N LEU A 1002 17.00 -6.64 -42.22
CA LEU A 1002 17.68 -6.24 -40.98
C LEU A 1002 17.03 -4.99 -40.37
N TYR A 1003 16.85 -3.91 -41.13
CA TYR A 1003 16.27 -2.65 -40.63
C TYR A 1003 14.80 -2.82 -40.19
N ALA A 1004 14.01 -3.60 -40.92
CA ALA A 1004 12.63 -3.91 -40.59
C ALA A 1004 12.52 -4.69 -39.27
N MET A 1005 13.37 -5.70 -39.06
CA MET A 1005 13.42 -6.41 -37.77
C MET A 1005 14.00 -5.55 -36.64
N ALA A 1006 14.95 -4.66 -36.94
CA ALA A 1006 15.46 -3.70 -35.96
C ALA A 1006 14.38 -2.71 -35.48
N ARG A 1007 13.36 -2.40 -36.31
CA ARG A 1007 12.18 -1.60 -35.93
C ARG A 1007 11.31 -2.29 -34.89
N ILE A 1008 11.10 -3.60 -35.01
CA ILE A 1008 10.37 -4.41 -34.03
C ILE A 1008 11.11 -4.34 -32.68
N GLY A 1009 12.43 -4.40 -32.74
CA GLY A 1009 13.31 -4.17 -31.61
C GLY A 1009 13.62 -5.44 -30.83
N PHE A 1010 14.87 -5.51 -30.37
CA PHE A 1010 15.43 -6.68 -29.68
C PHE A 1010 14.55 -7.20 -28.53
N LYS A 1011 14.08 -6.33 -27.64
CA LYS A 1011 13.26 -6.72 -26.48
C LYS A 1011 11.88 -7.24 -26.87
N ALA A 1012 11.30 -6.73 -27.95
CA ALA A 1012 10.02 -7.23 -28.44
C ALA A 1012 10.19 -8.63 -29.04
N LEU A 1013 11.25 -8.83 -29.83
CA LEU A 1013 11.61 -10.15 -30.33
C LEU A 1013 11.91 -11.13 -29.17
N GLU A 1014 12.64 -10.71 -28.14
CA GLU A 1014 12.89 -11.52 -26.95
C GLU A 1014 11.60 -11.92 -26.21
N SER A 1015 10.59 -11.03 -26.18
CA SER A 1015 9.30 -11.32 -25.52
C SER A 1015 8.48 -12.40 -26.22
N LEU A 1016 8.80 -12.73 -27.49
CA LEU A 1016 8.20 -13.83 -28.23
C LEU A 1016 8.83 -15.18 -27.87
N ALA A 1017 9.91 -15.19 -27.08
CA ALA A 1017 10.60 -16.41 -26.66
C ALA A 1017 9.79 -17.15 -25.60
N ASN A 1018 9.75 -18.48 -25.71
CA ASN A 1018 9.08 -19.35 -24.75
C ASN A 1018 10.07 -19.83 -23.68
N GLY A 1019 9.65 -19.89 -22.41
CA GLY A 1019 10.43 -20.48 -21.30
C GLY A 1019 10.27 -19.79 -19.95
N ALA A 1020 10.78 -20.42 -18.89
CA ALA A 1020 10.85 -19.89 -17.53
C ALA A 1020 12.29 -19.99 -16.97
N SER A 1021 12.58 -19.33 -15.86
CA SER A 1021 13.82 -19.55 -15.07
C SER A 1021 15.15 -19.24 -15.79
N GLY A 1022 15.17 -18.24 -16.70
CA GLY A 1022 16.39 -17.78 -17.37
C GLY A 1022 16.79 -18.54 -18.63
N GLN A 1023 16.05 -19.60 -18.98
CA GLN A 1023 16.19 -20.33 -20.23
C GLN A 1023 14.98 -20.01 -21.13
N ILE A 1024 15.15 -19.02 -22.00
CA ILE A 1024 14.16 -18.63 -23.01
C ILE A 1024 14.68 -18.99 -24.41
N GLU A 1025 13.78 -19.44 -25.28
CA GLU A 1025 14.10 -19.81 -26.67
C GLU A 1025 13.07 -19.26 -27.68
N LEU A 1026 13.58 -18.71 -28.79
CA LEU A 1026 12.81 -18.36 -29.98
C LEU A 1026 12.76 -19.53 -30.94
N THR A 1027 11.61 -20.22 -31.01
CA THR A 1027 11.43 -21.37 -31.90
C THR A 1027 11.47 -20.95 -33.38
N LEU A 1028 11.79 -21.88 -34.29
CA LEU A 1028 11.76 -21.61 -35.73
C LEU A 1028 10.36 -21.19 -36.21
N ALA A 1029 9.30 -21.77 -35.64
CA ALA A 1029 7.92 -21.39 -35.94
C ALA A 1029 7.64 -19.94 -35.49
N THR A 1030 8.09 -19.55 -34.30
CA THR A 1030 7.99 -18.17 -33.81
C THR A 1030 8.72 -17.20 -34.73
N ILE A 1031 9.96 -17.51 -35.12
CA ILE A 1031 10.75 -16.65 -36.02
C ILE A 1031 10.09 -16.56 -37.40
N GLY A 1032 9.63 -17.68 -37.95
CA GLY A 1032 8.97 -17.71 -39.26
C GLY A 1032 7.65 -16.94 -39.30
N ALA A 1033 6.92 -16.89 -38.18
CA ALA A 1033 5.66 -16.17 -38.04
C ALA A 1033 5.82 -14.66 -37.82
N ILE A 1034 7.05 -14.14 -37.66
CA ILE A 1034 7.27 -12.69 -37.58
C ILE A 1034 6.89 -12.09 -38.93
N GLU A 1035 6.06 -11.05 -38.91
CA GLU A 1035 5.67 -10.32 -40.10
C GLU A 1035 6.39 -8.98 -40.19
N ILE A 1036 6.82 -8.63 -41.40
CA ILE A 1036 7.42 -7.33 -41.73
C ILE A 1036 6.69 -6.71 -42.92
N PRO A 1037 6.60 -5.37 -43.01
CA PRO A 1037 6.02 -4.73 -44.19
C PRO A 1037 6.89 -5.01 -45.42
N LEU A 1038 6.27 -5.35 -46.55
CA LEU A 1038 6.97 -5.67 -47.79
C LEU A 1038 6.67 -4.64 -48.89
N PRO A 1039 7.38 -3.48 -48.90
CA PRO A 1039 7.30 -2.56 -50.01
C PRO A 1039 7.99 -3.12 -51.27
N PRO A 1040 7.73 -2.58 -52.46
CA PRO A 1040 8.44 -2.96 -53.69
C PRO A 1040 9.97 -2.82 -53.55
N LEU A 1041 10.75 -3.66 -54.22
CA LEU A 1041 12.22 -3.68 -54.13
C LEU A 1041 12.88 -2.31 -54.36
N GLY A 1042 12.32 -1.48 -55.26
CA GLY A 1042 12.82 -0.12 -55.47
C GLY A 1042 12.74 0.78 -54.22
N ILE A 1043 11.66 0.65 -53.43
CA ILE A 1043 11.49 1.35 -52.16
C ILE A 1043 12.36 0.73 -51.08
N GLN A 1044 12.47 -0.61 -51.03
CA GLN A 1044 13.41 -1.27 -50.12
C GLN A 1044 14.84 -0.75 -50.32
N GLN A 1045 15.27 -0.56 -51.58
CA GLN A 1045 16.58 -0.02 -51.92
C GLN A 1045 16.76 1.44 -51.47
N GLN A 1046 15.72 2.27 -51.58
CA GLN A 1046 15.75 3.65 -51.08
C GLN A 1046 15.90 3.70 -49.55
N ILE A 1047 15.15 2.86 -48.84
CA ILE A 1047 15.26 2.74 -47.38
C ILE A 1047 16.67 2.30 -46.98
N VAL A 1048 17.21 1.28 -47.66
CA VAL A 1048 18.58 0.80 -47.42
C VAL A 1048 19.59 1.92 -47.65
N SER A 1049 19.49 2.66 -48.76
CA SER A 1049 20.42 3.76 -49.06
C SER A 1049 20.40 4.88 -48.02
N GLU A 1050 19.23 5.31 -47.53
CA GLU A 1050 19.14 6.34 -46.49
C GLU A 1050 19.65 5.84 -45.13
N CYS A 1051 19.34 4.59 -44.76
CA CYS A 1051 19.84 4.00 -43.52
C CYS A 1051 21.36 3.76 -43.56
N GLU A 1052 21.92 3.33 -44.70
CA GLU A 1052 23.36 3.16 -44.87
C GLU A 1052 24.12 4.49 -44.74
N ALA A 1053 23.57 5.59 -45.25
CA ALA A 1053 24.17 6.91 -45.06
C ALA A 1053 24.22 7.32 -43.57
N ILE A 1054 23.19 6.97 -42.80
CA ILE A 1054 23.16 7.17 -41.35
C ILE A 1054 24.23 6.31 -40.66
N ASP A 1055 24.39 5.07 -41.11
CA ASP A 1055 25.33 4.10 -40.55
C ASP A 1055 26.79 4.51 -40.81
N GLN A 1056 27.10 4.95 -42.03
CA GLN A 1056 28.40 5.51 -42.39
C GLN A 1056 28.74 6.75 -41.56
N ALA A 1057 27.78 7.65 -41.34
CA ALA A 1057 27.97 8.81 -40.48
C ALA A 1057 28.27 8.39 -39.02
N SER A 1058 27.62 7.34 -38.52
CA SER A 1058 27.89 6.77 -37.19
C SER A 1058 29.29 6.16 -37.10
N GLU A 1059 29.73 5.41 -38.13
CA GLU A 1059 31.08 4.84 -38.18
C GLU A 1059 32.16 5.93 -38.23
N GLN A 1060 31.94 6.99 -39.03
CA GLN A 1060 32.86 8.12 -39.11
C GLN A 1060 32.95 8.86 -37.76
N ALA A 1061 31.83 9.03 -37.06
CA ALA A 1061 31.81 9.59 -35.72
C ALA A 1061 32.59 8.72 -34.71
N VAL A 1062 32.44 7.40 -34.75
CA VAL A 1062 33.23 6.47 -33.91
C VAL A 1062 34.73 6.63 -34.15
N ARG A 1063 35.15 6.70 -35.43
CA ARG A 1063 36.57 6.91 -35.78
C ARG A 1063 37.07 8.27 -35.28
N SER A 1064 36.31 9.34 -35.53
CA SER A 1064 36.64 10.70 -35.07
C SER A 1064 36.80 10.77 -33.55
N MET A 1065 35.90 10.13 -32.80
CA MET A 1065 35.97 10.06 -31.35
C MET A 1065 37.24 9.34 -30.88
N SER A 1066 37.56 8.20 -31.50
CA SER A 1066 38.77 7.42 -31.18
C SER A 1066 40.04 8.25 -31.41
N THR A 1067 40.16 8.92 -32.57
CA THR A 1067 41.30 9.78 -32.88
C THR A 1067 41.45 10.92 -31.88
N ALA A 1068 40.37 11.64 -31.54
CA ALA A 1068 40.43 12.74 -30.59
C ALA A 1068 40.88 12.29 -29.19
N VAL A 1069 40.40 11.12 -28.72
CA VAL A 1069 40.84 10.53 -27.45
C VAL A 1069 42.34 10.22 -27.48
N THR A 1070 42.82 9.58 -28.55
CA THR A 1070 44.25 9.28 -28.71
C THR A 1070 45.10 10.55 -28.72
N THR A 1071 44.67 11.63 -29.38
CA THR A 1071 45.37 12.92 -29.40
C THR A 1071 45.48 13.53 -28.00
N ILE A 1072 44.39 13.55 -27.22
CA ILE A 1072 44.44 14.04 -25.83
C ILE A 1072 45.44 13.22 -25.02
N THR A 1073 45.45 11.89 -25.16
CA THR A 1073 46.41 11.03 -24.46
C THR A 1073 47.85 11.36 -24.84
N SER A 1074 48.14 11.61 -26.12
CA SER A 1074 49.49 11.98 -26.56
C SER A 1074 49.95 13.35 -26.04
N GLU A 1075 49.05 14.34 -25.99
CA GLU A 1075 49.37 15.69 -25.47
C GLU A 1075 49.71 15.64 -23.97
N VAL A 1076 48.96 14.86 -23.19
CA VAL A 1076 49.25 14.65 -21.76
C VAL A 1076 50.60 13.94 -21.57
N ALA A 1077 50.88 12.90 -22.37
CA ALA A 1077 52.16 12.18 -22.31
C ALA A 1077 53.34 13.10 -22.67
N ALA A 1078 53.18 14.02 -23.63
CA ALA A 1078 54.21 15.00 -23.98
C ALA A 1078 54.54 15.94 -22.81
N ILE A 1079 53.52 16.37 -22.05
CA ILE A 1079 53.73 17.18 -20.83
C ILE A 1079 54.46 16.36 -19.76
N TYR A 1080 54.15 15.07 -19.58
CA TYR A 1080 54.88 14.19 -18.66
C TYR A 1080 56.35 13.96 -19.03
N GLY A 1081 56.66 13.94 -20.33
CA GLY A 1081 58.02 13.82 -20.88
C GLY A 1081 58.82 15.12 -20.92
N SER A 1082 58.21 16.26 -20.59
CA SER A 1082 58.84 17.58 -20.62
C SER A 1082 59.78 17.82 -19.41
N PRO A 1083 60.66 18.84 -19.47
CA PRO A 1083 61.52 19.21 -18.35
C PRO A 1083 60.82 20.08 -17.28
N PHE A 1084 59.48 20.21 -17.30
CA PHE A 1084 58.76 21.03 -16.32
C PHE A 1084 58.97 20.51 -14.89
N LEU A 1085 58.98 21.44 -13.92
CA LEU A 1085 59.13 21.09 -12.52
C LEU A 1085 57.98 20.21 -12.06
N ARG A 1086 58.30 19.08 -11.45
CA ARG A 1086 57.31 18.17 -10.88
C ARG A 1086 56.96 18.58 -9.46
N ILE A 1087 55.73 19.02 -9.25
CA ILE A 1087 55.22 19.55 -7.98
C ILE A 1087 54.21 18.56 -7.39
N GLU A 1088 54.26 18.37 -6.08
CA GLU A 1088 53.31 17.54 -5.32
C GLU A 1088 51.89 18.13 -5.39
N ILE A 1089 50.87 17.29 -5.49
CA ILE A 1089 49.46 17.73 -5.49
C ILE A 1089 49.16 18.61 -4.26
N ASP A 1090 49.72 18.28 -3.11
CA ASP A 1090 49.53 19.04 -1.87
C ASP A 1090 49.98 20.52 -1.97
N LYS A 1091 51.01 20.81 -2.79
CA LYS A 1091 51.58 22.17 -2.94
C LYS A 1091 50.83 23.04 -3.95
N ILE A 1092 49.99 22.42 -4.77
CA ILE A 1092 49.15 23.07 -5.78
C ILE A 1092 47.66 23.00 -5.45
N ALA A 1093 47.30 22.55 -4.25
CA ALA A 1093 45.94 22.53 -3.73
C ALA A 1093 45.80 23.46 -2.51
N ILE A 1094 44.69 24.22 -2.45
CA ILE A 1094 44.31 25.05 -1.30
C ILE A 1094 43.78 24.18 -0.16
N SER A 1095 42.99 23.16 -0.50
CA SER A 1095 42.47 22.22 0.47
C SER A 1095 42.25 20.84 -0.15
N VAL A 1096 42.40 19.81 0.69
CA VAL A 1096 42.09 18.44 0.32
C VAL A 1096 41.30 17.81 1.46
N GLN A 1097 40.10 17.32 1.17
CA GLN A 1097 39.08 16.98 2.18
C GLN A 1097 38.36 15.66 1.83
N TYR A 1098 38.15 14.82 2.84
CA TYR A 1098 37.28 13.64 2.71
C TYR A 1098 35.80 14.01 2.70
N GLY A 1099 34.99 13.28 1.95
CA GLY A 1099 33.54 13.50 1.91
C GLY A 1099 32.77 12.98 3.13
N LEU A 1100 31.45 13.17 3.08
CA LEU A 1100 30.50 12.84 4.14
C LEU A 1100 30.32 11.34 4.36
N ASN A 1101 30.30 10.90 5.62
CA ASN A 1101 30.02 9.51 6.01
C ASN A 1101 28.62 9.39 6.63
N GLN A 1102 27.57 9.56 5.81
CA GLN A 1102 26.19 9.54 6.27
C GLN A 1102 25.30 8.71 5.34
N ALA A 1103 24.23 8.13 5.91
CA ALA A 1103 23.29 7.32 5.17
C ALA A 1103 22.59 8.17 4.09
N MET A 1104 22.76 7.74 2.84
CA MET A 1104 22.17 8.40 1.68
C MET A 1104 20.74 7.89 1.49
N ASN A 1105 19.78 8.79 1.31
CA ASN A 1105 18.39 8.44 1.07
C ASN A 1105 18.08 8.36 -0.44
N GLU A 1106 17.18 7.44 -0.79
CA GLU A 1106 16.64 7.29 -2.15
C GLU A 1106 15.32 8.07 -2.33
N GLY A 1107 14.78 8.63 -1.24
CA GLY A 1107 13.55 9.45 -1.22
C GLY A 1107 13.74 10.90 -1.71
N GLY A 1108 14.98 11.30 -2.04
CA GLY A 1108 15.25 12.61 -2.60
C GLY A 1108 15.23 13.77 -1.59
N VAL A 1109 15.42 13.50 -0.30
CA VAL A 1109 15.40 14.49 0.79
C VAL A 1109 16.80 15.04 1.03
N GLY A 1110 16.92 16.38 1.18
CA GLY A 1110 18.17 17.06 1.45
C GLY A 1110 19.00 17.38 0.20
N TYR A 1111 20.33 17.42 0.33
CA TYR A 1111 21.25 17.91 -0.72
C TYR A 1111 21.74 16.79 -1.62
N ARG A 1112 21.94 17.08 -2.93
CA ARG A 1112 22.47 16.10 -3.89
C ARG A 1112 23.89 15.69 -3.50
N ILE A 1113 24.17 14.39 -3.50
CA ILE A 1113 25.48 13.86 -3.09
C ILE A 1113 26.15 13.06 -4.21
N PHE A 1114 27.37 13.48 -4.59
CA PHE A 1114 28.20 12.76 -5.55
C PHE A 1114 28.87 11.53 -4.93
N ARG A 1115 28.90 10.43 -5.69
CA ARG A 1115 29.60 9.19 -5.35
C ARG A 1115 30.53 8.80 -6.49
N MET A 1116 31.17 7.64 -6.33
CA MET A 1116 32.14 7.12 -7.29
C MET A 1116 31.59 6.84 -8.70
N ASN A 1117 30.28 6.59 -8.86
CA ASN A 1117 29.67 6.23 -10.13
C ASN A 1117 29.35 7.43 -11.02
N GLU A 1118 29.29 8.63 -10.43
CA GLU A 1118 28.96 9.87 -11.13
C GLU A 1118 30.19 10.58 -11.71
N ILE A 1119 31.39 9.98 -11.60
CA ILE A 1119 32.58 10.41 -12.34
C ILE A 1119 32.52 9.83 -13.75
N VAL A 1120 32.15 10.67 -14.71
CA VAL A 1120 32.01 10.30 -16.13
C VAL A 1120 33.03 11.08 -16.94
N ARG A 1121 34.01 10.37 -17.51
CA ARG A 1121 35.04 10.92 -18.42
C ARG A 1121 35.73 12.19 -17.88
N GLY A 1122 36.14 12.16 -16.62
CA GLY A 1122 36.85 13.30 -16.02
C GLY A 1122 35.94 14.42 -15.51
N ARG A 1123 34.62 14.23 -15.52
CA ARG A 1123 33.63 15.22 -15.05
C ARG A 1123 32.68 14.63 -14.03
N MET A 1124 32.22 15.46 -13.11
CA MET A 1124 31.11 15.11 -12.23
C MET A 1124 29.80 15.34 -12.99
N ALA A 1125 29.08 14.26 -13.29
CA ALA A 1125 27.85 14.31 -14.07
C ALA A 1125 26.62 14.05 -13.20
N ASP A 1126 25.65 14.97 -13.25
CA ASP A 1126 24.31 14.73 -12.71
C ASP A 1126 23.52 13.90 -13.73
N ASN A 1127 23.32 12.62 -13.42
CA ASN A 1127 22.62 11.67 -14.29
C ASN A 1127 21.09 11.69 -14.11
N GLY A 1128 20.54 12.67 -13.36
CA GLY A 1128 19.11 12.77 -13.06
C GLY A 1128 18.60 11.80 -11.99
N GLY A 1129 19.44 10.87 -11.52
CA GLY A 1129 19.13 9.87 -10.49
C GLY A 1129 20.05 9.95 -9.26
N MET A 1130 20.61 11.13 -8.97
CA MET A 1130 21.53 11.31 -7.86
C MET A 1130 20.85 11.05 -6.51
N LYS A 1131 21.54 10.32 -5.62
CA LYS A 1131 21.11 10.19 -4.22
C LYS A 1131 21.19 11.55 -3.52
N ARG A 1132 20.46 11.68 -2.41
CA ARG A 1132 20.53 12.85 -1.55
C ARG A 1132 20.86 12.45 -0.12
N VAL A 1133 21.34 13.42 0.65
CA VAL A 1133 21.65 13.26 2.07
C VAL A 1133 20.93 14.36 2.85
N ASP A 1134 20.24 13.94 3.91
CA ASP A 1134 19.52 14.85 4.79
C ASP A 1134 20.47 15.32 5.91
N ILE A 1135 20.98 16.53 5.74
CA ILE A 1135 21.95 17.15 6.64
C ILE A 1135 21.56 18.59 6.90
N SER A 1136 21.94 19.09 8.08
CA SER A 1136 21.69 20.49 8.43
C SER A 1136 22.39 21.44 7.44
N PRO A 1137 21.85 22.64 7.17
CA PRO A 1137 22.51 23.64 6.32
C PRO A 1137 23.96 23.97 6.77
N LYS A 1138 24.21 23.93 8.08
CA LYS A 1138 25.55 24.14 8.67
C LYS A 1138 26.52 23.01 8.31
N GLU A 1139 26.04 21.78 8.26
CA GLU A 1139 26.84 20.63 7.84
C GLU A 1139 27.06 20.63 6.33
N PHE A 1140 26.02 20.91 5.54
CA PHE A 1140 26.12 21.05 4.09
C PHE A 1140 27.16 22.09 3.67
N ALA A 1141 27.20 23.25 4.31
CA ALA A 1141 28.16 24.31 4.00
C ALA A 1141 29.63 23.84 4.03
N LYS A 1142 29.97 22.84 4.84
CA LYS A 1142 31.34 22.28 4.93
C LYS A 1142 31.71 21.38 3.75
N TYR A 1143 30.72 20.74 3.12
CA TYR A 1143 30.91 19.76 2.05
C TYR A 1143 30.32 20.21 0.72
N LYS A 1144 29.78 21.43 0.66
CA LYS A 1144 29.31 22.07 -0.56
C LYS A 1144 30.45 22.14 -1.58
N LEU A 1145 30.19 21.64 -2.77
CA LEU A 1145 31.09 21.70 -3.91
C LEU A 1145 30.95 23.04 -4.63
N ASN A 1146 32.09 23.60 -5.02
CA ASN A 1146 32.16 24.81 -5.84
C ASN A 1146 32.73 24.48 -7.21
N ALA A 1147 32.28 25.19 -8.24
CA ALA A 1147 32.81 25.03 -9.59
C ALA A 1147 34.34 25.19 -9.59
N GLY A 1148 35.04 24.22 -10.16
CA GLY A 1148 36.51 24.12 -10.11
C GLY A 1148 37.05 23.13 -9.07
N ASP A 1149 36.21 22.58 -8.18
CA ASP A 1149 36.59 21.50 -7.27
C ASP A 1149 36.84 20.20 -8.07
N LEU A 1150 37.86 19.42 -7.71
CA LEU A 1150 38.10 18.08 -8.23
C LEU A 1150 37.72 17.02 -7.19
N LEU A 1151 37.10 15.93 -7.63
CA LEU A 1151 36.74 14.79 -6.79
C LEU A 1151 37.51 13.54 -7.23
N PHE A 1152 38.44 13.12 -6.38
CA PHE A 1152 39.28 11.93 -6.56
C PHE A 1152 38.61 10.70 -5.95
N ASN A 1153 38.45 9.64 -6.75
CA ASN A 1153 37.85 8.37 -6.33
C ASN A 1153 38.83 7.53 -5.52
N ARG A 1154 38.65 7.53 -4.20
CA ARG A 1154 39.57 6.86 -3.28
C ARG A 1154 39.31 5.37 -3.11
N THR A 1155 38.08 4.90 -3.39
CA THR A 1155 37.65 3.53 -3.11
C THR A 1155 36.83 2.96 -4.25
N ASN A 1156 37.33 1.93 -4.95
CA ASN A 1156 36.59 1.20 -5.99
C ASN A 1156 37.30 -0.10 -6.37
N SER A 1157 36.90 -0.79 -7.43
CA SER A 1157 37.74 -1.79 -8.10
C SER A 1157 39.07 -1.18 -8.56
N ILE A 1158 40.11 -2.01 -8.73
CA ILE A 1158 41.44 -1.54 -9.13
C ILE A 1158 41.45 -0.79 -10.47
N GLU A 1159 40.50 -1.09 -11.35
CA GLU A 1159 40.35 -0.44 -12.64
C GLU A 1159 39.81 1.00 -12.50
N HIS A 1160 38.96 1.26 -11.50
CA HIS A 1160 38.22 2.50 -11.36
C HIS A 1160 38.66 3.40 -10.20
N VAL A 1161 39.43 2.85 -9.24
CA VAL A 1161 40.06 3.64 -8.19
C VAL A 1161 41.06 4.61 -8.80
N GLY A 1162 41.15 5.82 -8.24
CA GLY A 1162 42.02 6.89 -8.72
C GLY A 1162 41.39 7.83 -9.76
N LYS A 1163 40.27 7.46 -10.37
CA LYS A 1163 39.56 8.34 -11.32
C LYS A 1163 39.21 9.67 -10.66
N THR A 1164 39.45 10.77 -11.39
CA THR A 1164 39.19 12.12 -10.89
C THR A 1164 38.13 12.80 -11.74
N GLY A 1165 37.15 13.46 -11.13
CA GLY A 1165 36.15 14.25 -11.84
C GLY A 1165 36.25 15.73 -11.48
N LEU A 1166 36.25 16.60 -12.48
CA LEU A 1166 36.07 18.04 -12.30
C LEU A 1166 34.58 18.35 -12.08
N PHE A 1167 34.28 19.11 -11.03
CA PHE A 1167 32.95 19.62 -10.76
C PHE A 1167 32.79 21.03 -11.32
N ASP A 1168 31.85 21.19 -12.25
CA ASP A 1168 31.55 22.47 -12.92
C ASP A 1168 30.05 22.70 -13.12
N LEU A 1169 29.23 22.06 -12.29
CA LEU A 1169 27.77 22.20 -12.33
C LEU A 1169 27.30 23.34 -11.42
N ASN A 1170 26.20 23.96 -11.81
CA ASN A 1170 25.50 24.95 -10.98
C ASN A 1170 24.50 24.25 -10.05
N GLY A 1171 24.58 24.54 -8.75
CA GLY A 1171 23.60 24.10 -7.75
C GLY A 1171 24.22 23.66 -6.44
N ASP A 1172 23.37 23.17 -5.53
CA ASP A 1172 23.77 22.73 -4.21
C ASP A 1172 24.09 21.22 -4.20
N TYR A 1173 25.37 20.91 -4.34
CA TYR A 1173 25.92 19.56 -4.35
C TYR A 1173 26.93 19.36 -3.23
N CYS A 1174 26.96 18.15 -2.67
CA CYS A 1174 27.98 17.67 -1.75
C CYS A 1174 28.56 16.33 -2.23
N PHE A 1175 29.44 15.69 -1.46
CA PHE A 1175 30.16 14.48 -1.89
C PHE A 1175 30.34 13.47 -0.76
N ALA A 1176 30.28 12.19 -1.11
CA ALA A 1176 30.37 11.06 -0.19
C ALA A 1176 31.82 10.74 0.24
N SER A 1177 31.98 10.04 1.36
CA SER A 1177 33.26 9.68 1.98
C SER A 1177 34.18 8.80 1.11
N TYR A 1178 33.65 8.20 0.05
CA TYR A 1178 34.40 7.47 -0.99
C TYR A 1178 35.12 8.39 -1.99
N LEU A 1179 34.93 9.71 -1.87
CA LEU A 1179 35.60 10.72 -2.67
C LEU A 1179 36.47 11.61 -1.80
N VAL A 1180 37.55 12.12 -2.40
CA VAL A 1180 38.42 13.15 -1.82
C VAL A 1180 38.30 14.39 -2.68
N ARG A 1181 37.86 15.50 -2.10
CA ARG A 1181 37.88 16.80 -2.76
C ARG A 1181 39.30 17.35 -2.77
N VAL A 1182 39.72 17.86 -3.91
CA VAL A 1182 40.92 18.67 -4.12
C VAL A 1182 40.48 20.02 -4.66
N VAL A 1183 40.76 21.08 -3.91
CA VAL A 1183 40.50 22.46 -4.34
C VAL A 1183 41.80 23.01 -4.91
N PRO A 1184 41.94 23.17 -6.23
CA PRO A 1184 43.18 23.63 -6.85
C PRO A 1184 43.50 25.09 -6.48
N ASP A 1185 44.79 25.39 -6.33
CA ASP A 1185 45.27 26.77 -6.21
C ASP A 1185 45.33 27.40 -7.59
N ALA A 1186 44.32 28.21 -7.91
CA ALA A 1186 44.17 28.85 -9.23
C ALA A 1186 45.35 29.78 -9.59
N SER A 1187 46.19 30.18 -8.63
CA SER A 1187 47.42 30.94 -8.90
C SER A 1187 48.55 30.07 -9.46
N LYS A 1188 48.45 28.74 -9.34
CA LYS A 1188 49.49 27.77 -9.74
C LYS A 1188 49.01 26.77 -10.78
N VAL A 1189 47.76 26.33 -10.71
CA VAL A 1189 47.24 25.27 -11.58
C VAL A 1189 45.78 25.49 -11.97
N LEU A 1190 45.47 25.29 -13.25
CA LEU A 1190 44.09 25.32 -13.75
C LEU A 1190 43.36 24.03 -13.38
N PRO A 1191 42.10 24.07 -12.91
CA PRO A 1191 41.35 22.87 -12.53
C PRO A 1191 41.26 21.81 -13.63
N LYS A 1192 41.02 22.25 -14.87
CA LYS A 1192 40.91 21.37 -16.05
C LYS A 1192 42.24 20.74 -16.45
N PHE A 1193 43.34 21.50 -16.33
CA PHE A 1193 44.69 20.95 -16.52
C PHE A 1193 44.97 19.87 -15.47
N LEU A 1194 44.71 20.17 -14.20
CA LEU A 1194 44.92 19.22 -13.10
C LEU A 1194 44.11 17.94 -13.28
N GLU A 1195 42.85 18.04 -13.72
CA GLU A 1195 42.01 16.88 -14.02
C GLU A 1195 42.64 15.95 -15.06
N LYS A 1196 43.17 16.51 -16.16
CA LYS A 1196 43.82 15.71 -17.21
C LYS A 1196 45.09 15.05 -16.74
N MET A 1197 45.88 15.75 -15.93
CA MET A 1197 47.10 15.18 -15.34
C MET A 1197 46.77 14.05 -14.36
N MET A 1198 45.78 14.24 -13.49
CA MET A 1198 45.36 13.23 -12.53
C MET A 1198 44.70 11.99 -13.17
N ASN A 1199 44.10 12.12 -14.36
CA ASN A 1199 43.56 10.99 -15.11
C ASN A 1199 44.55 10.39 -16.13
N SER A 1200 45.79 10.87 -16.18
CA SER A 1200 46.84 10.36 -17.07
C SER A 1200 47.30 8.95 -16.70
N ALA A 1201 47.88 8.22 -17.67
CA ALA A 1201 48.44 6.90 -17.41
C ALA A 1201 49.56 6.94 -16.35
N ASP A 1202 50.43 7.95 -16.40
CA ASP A 1202 51.52 8.16 -15.45
C ASP A 1202 51.01 8.35 -14.02
N PHE A 1203 50.08 9.29 -13.81
CA PHE A 1203 49.50 9.52 -12.49
C PHE A 1203 48.76 8.29 -11.96
N GLN A 1204 47.94 7.66 -12.80
CA GLN A 1204 47.15 6.50 -12.40
C GLN A 1204 48.04 5.30 -12.07
N SER A 1205 49.17 5.13 -12.77
CA SER A 1205 50.14 4.08 -12.48
C SER A 1205 50.76 4.26 -11.09
N GLU A 1206 51.22 5.47 -10.76
CA GLU A 1206 51.81 5.79 -9.45
C GLU A 1206 50.78 5.67 -8.31
N ALA A 1207 49.56 6.18 -8.54
CA ALA A 1207 48.47 6.12 -7.58
C ALA A 1207 48.02 4.68 -7.29
N LYS A 1208 47.85 3.86 -8.34
CA LYS A 1208 47.42 2.45 -8.21
C LYS A 1208 48.53 1.53 -7.71
N GLY A 1209 49.80 1.84 -8.00
CA GLY A 1209 50.95 1.13 -7.45
C GLY A 1209 51.02 1.20 -5.92
N SER A 1210 50.49 2.29 -5.35
CA SER A 1210 50.43 2.54 -3.90
C SER A 1210 49.07 2.20 -3.26
N ALA A 1211 48.16 1.54 -4.00
CA ALA A 1211 46.82 1.21 -3.52
C ALA A 1211 46.81 -0.03 -2.60
N SER A 1212 46.06 0.02 -1.50
CA SER A 1212 45.80 -1.16 -0.66
C SER A 1212 44.69 -2.01 -1.28
N LYS A 1213 44.93 -3.32 -1.41
CA LYS A 1213 44.02 -4.27 -2.10
C LYS A 1213 43.34 -5.22 -1.11
N SER A 1214 42.04 -5.42 -1.29
CA SER A 1214 41.19 -6.45 -0.67
C SER A 1214 40.46 -7.23 -1.77
N ILE A 1215 39.83 -8.37 -1.44
CA ILE A 1215 39.31 -9.39 -2.39
C ILE A 1215 38.50 -8.78 -3.56
N ASN A 1216 37.70 -7.72 -3.33
CA ASN A 1216 36.91 -7.04 -4.36
C ASN A 1216 37.00 -5.50 -4.34
N GLN A 1217 37.99 -4.91 -3.63
CA GLN A 1217 38.07 -3.46 -3.44
C GLN A 1217 39.52 -2.97 -3.29
N ALA A 1218 39.85 -1.85 -3.91
CA ALA A 1218 41.12 -1.14 -3.78
C ALA A 1218 40.89 0.25 -3.16
N ASN A 1219 41.84 0.70 -2.33
CA ASN A 1219 41.79 2.01 -1.68
C ASN A 1219 43.09 2.80 -1.90
N ILE A 1220 42.96 4.09 -2.23
CA ILE A 1220 44.05 5.05 -2.29
C ILE A 1220 43.75 6.15 -1.28
N ASN A 1221 44.51 6.23 -0.19
CA ASN A 1221 44.27 7.27 0.80
C ASN A 1221 44.74 8.65 0.31
N ALA A 1222 44.24 9.73 0.92
CA ALA A 1222 44.57 11.08 0.50
C ALA A 1222 46.05 11.45 0.72
N VAL A 1223 46.75 10.81 1.66
CA VAL A 1223 48.18 11.08 1.93
C VAL A 1223 49.04 10.63 0.76
N VAL A 1224 48.76 9.45 0.20
CA VAL A 1224 49.42 8.94 -1.00
C VAL A 1224 49.15 9.87 -2.17
N MET A 1225 47.88 10.21 -2.44
CA MET A 1225 47.50 11.08 -3.55
C MET A 1225 48.16 12.47 -3.47
N ARG A 1226 48.25 13.06 -2.27
CA ARG A 1226 48.92 14.36 -2.01
C ARG A 1226 50.41 14.36 -2.40
N ALA A 1227 51.09 13.23 -2.22
CA ALA A 1227 52.53 13.10 -2.43
C ALA A 1227 52.92 12.86 -3.90
N ILE A 1228 51.96 12.49 -4.76
CA ILE A 1228 52.22 12.27 -6.19
C ILE A 1228 52.64 13.59 -6.84
N LYS A 1229 53.67 13.53 -7.68
CA LYS A 1229 54.22 14.72 -8.35
C LYS A 1229 53.82 14.75 -9.81
N ILE A 1230 53.27 15.89 -10.24
CA ILE A 1230 52.93 16.14 -11.64
C ILE A 1230 53.75 17.31 -12.19
N PRO A 1231 54.12 17.31 -13.48
CA PRO A 1231 54.74 18.48 -14.10
C PRO A 1231 53.73 19.64 -14.16
N VAL A 1232 54.16 20.82 -13.72
CA VAL A 1232 53.32 22.03 -13.69
C VAL A 1232 53.99 23.12 -14.53
N PRO A 1233 53.58 23.32 -15.79
CA PRO A 1233 54.06 24.42 -16.63
C PRO A 1233 53.44 25.77 -16.21
N SER A 1234 53.82 26.86 -16.88
CA SER A 1234 53.24 28.18 -16.59
C SER A 1234 51.73 28.21 -16.87
N LEU A 1235 50.98 29.10 -16.20
CA LEU A 1235 49.53 29.23 -16.42
C LEU A 1235 49.17 29.53 -17.89
N MET A 1236 50.06 30.18 -18.64
CA MET A 1236 49.87 30.45 -20.07
C MET A 1236 49.90 29.15 -20.88
N GLU A 1237 50.90 28.30 -20.66
CA GLU A 1237 51.02 26.99 -21.32
C GLU A 1237 49.90 26.04 -20.90
N GLN A 1238 49.49 26.09 -19.62
CA GLN A 1238 48.33 25.32 -19.15
C GLN A 1238 47.04 25.74 -19.88
N ASN A 1239 46.83 27.05 -20.09
CA ASN A 1239 45.67 27.54 -20.86
C ASN A 1239 45.71 27.09 -22.32
N GLU A 1240 46.88 27.10 -22.96
CA GLU A 1240 47.03 26.62 -24.33
C GLU A 1240 46.68 25.12 -24.45
N PHE A 1241 47.17 24.31 -23.51
CA PHE A 1241 46.82 22.88 -23.44
C PHE A 1241 45.32 22.68 -23.21
N VAL A 1242 44.73 23.40 -22.24
CA VAL A 1242 43.30 23.29 -21.93
C VAL A 1242 42.45 23.65 -23.16
N ALA A 1243 42.80 24.73 -23.88
CA ALA A 1243 42.08 25.13 -25.09
C ALA A 1243 42.10 24.05 -26.19
N LYS A 1244 43.25 23.39 -26.40
CA LYS A 1244 43.37 22.26 -27.35
C LYS A 1244 42.50 21.08 -26.91
N VAL A 1245 42.53 20.73 -25.62
CA VAL A 1245 41.73 19.63 -25.06
C VAL A 1245 40.24 19.91 -25.17
N GLU A 1246 39.78 21.13 -24.90
CA GLU A 1246 38.37 21.50 -25.00
C GLU A 1246 37.82 21.37 -26.43
N ILE A 1247 38.62 21.71 -27.44
CA ILE A 1247 38.25 21.50 -28.85
C ILE A 1247 38.07 20.00 -29.13
N LEU A 1248 38.99 19.15 -28.66
CA LEU A 1248 38.93 17.70 -28.85
C LEU A 1248 37.79 17.06 -28.06
N GLU A 1249 37.51 17.52 -26.84
CA GLU A 1249 36.37 17.06 -26.04
C GLU A 1249 35.04 17.43 -26.67
N LYS A 1250 34.94 18.61 -27.30
CA LYS A 1250 33.77 19.00 -28.08
C LYS A 1250 33.57 18.07 -29.28
N GLN A 1251 34.64 17.76 -30.03
CA GLN A 1251 34.58 16.78 -31.12
C GLN A 1251 34.09 15.41 -30.64
N ILE A 1252 34.55 14.96 -29.46
CA ILE A 1252 34.09 13.70 -28.84
C ILE A 1252 32.60 13.77 -28.49
N ALA A 1253 32.12 14.90 -27.96
CA ALA A 1253 30.72 15.09 -27.60
C ALA A 1253 29.81 15.10 -28.85
N ASP A 1254 30.19 15.84 -29.88
CA ASP A 1254 29.45 15.92 -31.15
C ASP A 1254 29.39 14.54 -31.83
N ALA A 1255 30.52 13.84 -31.91
CA ALA A 1255 30.57 12.47 -32.43
C ALA A 1255 29.66 11.51 -31.65
N LYS A 1256 29.64 11.61 -30.32
CA LYS A 1256 28.77 10.79 -29.48
C LYS A 1256 27.29 11.07 -29.72
N ALA A 1257 26.89 12.34 -29.87
CA ALA A 1257 25.51 12.69 -30.17
C ALA A 1257 25.02 12.06 -31.50
N VAL A 1258 25.91 12.01 -32.51
CA VAL A 1258 25.62 11.33 -33.78
C VAL A 1258 25.38 9.83 -33.57
N ILE A 1259 26.24 9.17 -32.79
CA ILE A 1259 26.15 7.73 -32.47
C ILE A 1259 24.86 7.42 -31.70
N ASP A 1260 24.59 8.16 -30.63
CA ASP A 1260 23.43 7.95 -29.76
C ASP A 1260 22.10 8.20 -30.53
N GLY A 1261 22.11 9.11 -31.51
CA GLY A 1261 20.95 9.42 -32.37
C GLY A 1261 20.71 8.44 -33.54
N THR A 1262 21.61 7.50 -33.80
CA THR A 1262 21.56 6.60 -34.99
C THR A 1262 20.26 5.78 -35.04
N ALA A 1263 19.85 5.16 -33.93
CA ALA A 1263 18.64 4.33 -33.90
C ALA A 1263 17.35 5.12 -34.16
N ALA A 1264 17.27 6.35 -33.61
CA ALA A 1264 16.13 7.24 -33.82
C ALA A 1264 16.02 7.71 -35.27
N ARG A 1265 17.16 8.07 -35.88
CA ARG A 1265 17.22 8.46 -37.31
C ARG A 1265 16.81 7.32 -38.24
N ARG A 1266 17.30 6.08 -38.01
CA ARG A 1266 16.85 4.89 -38.77
C ARG A 1266 15.34 4.68 -38.67
N ARG A 1267 14.78 4.82 -37.46
CA ARG A 1267 13.33 4.70 -37.24
C ARG A 1267 12.54 5.76 -38.00
N ALA A 1268 13.03 7.00 -38.04
CA ALA A 1268 12.42 8.08 -38.81
C ALA A 1268 12.41 7.80 -40.32
N VAL A 1269 13.49 7.24 -40.87
CA VAL A 1269 13.52 6.77 -42.27
C VAL A 1269 12.46 5.69 -42.50
N LEU A 1270 12.42 4.67 -41.64
CA LEU A 1270 11.42 3.61 -41.77
C LEU A 1270 9.98 4.14 -41.67
N GLN A 1271 9.71 5.12 -40.80
CA GLN A 1271 8.39 5.74 -40.67
C GLN A 1271 8.02 6.64 -41.86
N LYS A 1272 9.01 7.26 -42.51
CA LYS A 1272 8.81 8.06 -43.73
C LYS A 1272 8.33 7.19 -44.89
N TYR A 1273 8.85 5.97 -45.01
CA TYR A 1273 8.57 5.09 -46.15
C TYR A 1273 7.46 4.07 -45.90
N LEU A 1274 7.37 3.48 -44.71
CA LEU A 1274 6.48 2.35 -44.35
C LEU A 1274 5.25 2.82 -43.56
#